data_AF-A0A517QRR1-F1
#
_entry.id   AF-A0A517QRR1-F1
#
_cell.length_a   1.000
_cell.length_b   1.000
_cell.length_c   1.000
_cell.angle_alpha   90.00
_cell.angle_beta   90.00
_cell.angle_gamma   90.00
#
_symmetry.space_group_name_H-M   'P 1'
#
loop_
_entity.id
_entity.type
_entity.pdbx_description
1 polymer ?
#
loop_
_entity_poly.entity_id
_entity_poly.type
_entity_poly.pdbx_seq_one_letter_code
_entity_poly.pdbx_strand_id
1 'polypeptide(L)'
;MSLANISLANFGAVVNQWRQYFVFSVCLLGLPAISVAQLPQTRLYAVSPPGGQIGQDFDVVVTSGADLDELSEMVFSNPKITAKQKTVKNVPVKNTFVVHVPKDVAPGVYEVRCGGLFGFSNPRRFAIDNSPVALDPADNNSAEKAAPVELGQTVNGRLESGNDIDWFRVSAKKGQRITFDVWAERLDSRMKPVIAIFDGTGRRRLKWSQNPVSGDPVLVFDVPSDGEYCIQLRDITYRNGADYFYRLQVHTNPYIEYVWPPVGTAGTKASMTLFGYNLPGGQKNGERLNQIELESLAVEIDIPAQPDLLKTECRIRPLSGGIDGFSYRHTVDGKVSNPVFIGITDQSVVAEVEPNDDAKQAQSVTVPVEIGGQFKEVGDSDSYRFTAKAGEVYYVEVKAERLDTAADPYFVVNQITPGADGAEQVKRLTAQDDVATNLSANIFDTITDDPVYRLQIPTDGMYEVIVRDRYWESRGDPSLRYSLAIRKETPDFRVVAIPSAPTPGQTWPTGIRRGDQFPISVLVFRQDGFKGPVEVYAENLPKGFTCPAVVVGPGVTSSTLIVTSATDVQPGIQHLQLRARAKIEDPALVRSVATATTAVTNASKPIADLKKKATEATEKVKAPEAAYNAALKASEAAPDDASLKEKADAAKKILDQAVAQRDAATTALTNAQNALNTAQANLEAATKSLQTSTANVVHPVRAGTIVWSNAANIPAISRITETMAVTILDEPAPFQVRSNAHRFTVNQGRQILLPVKLEKRSGFDNKVTLTTKELPKASNIDFPNSAFEKGEAEKTLRMFVKENTPPGIYTIWMQTQGQVGYRRNPAKAEDLKKANEAAKAKAATAKQAEAAATQAKTAATTAFTQAQQKLTASQTAVKTAEAAVTTAQQAVEKLKADFAALTTKLNEQKAVEAKLTAEIAIATKAQEAQKAELAVAEKSLAEVQTTLNQANELAAAAQQKAAELTKQVAAQPDNAELKTQLDATNAEVVAQKKAVEAAIAAVQGKTTARDTVKKKLDATTAQLNQSQQQLTAAKTALDASTKAAATAEAQAKAAAQTVLAKQAEVKAAQTAATQAYAALKAATKAKTDAEAAEVAAQALAKSTEAARVAAEKAFTAADTAAKPKNINFTPPTTPIVVEVLPSPAKLAATVPNGGKVKKGEAMEVTVKVTRQNGFTGPVTLALESPAGVNGLAATPVVVPAGQAEGKIVIQTTGEAPDGKVENLVVRAGMDFNGRAEVDSPVVLEVTK
;
A
#
# COMPACT_ATOMS: atom_id res chain seq x y z
N MET A 1 -38.03 2.56 56.84
CA MET A 1 -37.94 1.99 58.21
C MET A 1 -37.22 0.65 58.15
N SER A 2 -36.58 0.24 59.25
CA SER A 2 -35.95 -1.06 59.61
C SER A 2 -35.39 -2.02 58.56
N LEU A 3 -34.23 -2.59 58.90
CA LEU A 3 -33.70 -3.87 58.38
C LEU A 3 -34.43 -5.06 59.03
N ALA A 4 -34.39 -6.26 58.39
CA ALA A 4 -33.75 -7.48 58.93
C ALA A 4 -34.26 -8.83 58.32
N ASN A 5 -33.33 -9.63 57.76
CA ASN A 5 -33.34 -11.11 57.58
C ASN A 5 -34.51 -11.72 56.74
N ILE A 6 -34.53 -12.95 56.17
CA ILE A 6 -33.94 -14.30 56.36
C ILE A 6 -33.90 -14.96 54.93
N SER A 7 -33.02 -15.86 54.43
CA SER A 7 -31.79 -16.59 54.86
C SER A 7 -30.91 -16.94 53.63
N LEU A 8 -29.84 -17.74 53.79
CA LEU A 8 -29.07 -18.36 52.69
C LEU A 8 -29.69 -19.70 52.23
N ALA A 9 -30.42 -19.71 51.11
CA ALA A 9 -30.76 -20.95 50.37
C ALA A 9 -31.14 -20.66 48.90
N ASN A 10 -30.19 -20.76 47.96
CA ASN A 10 -30.36 -21.09 46.51
C ASN A 10 -29.16 -20.70 45.60
N PHE A 11 -28.04 -20.21 46.14
CA PHE A 11 -26.88 -19.77 45.35
C PHE A 11 -26.10 -20.87 44.59
N GLY A 12 -26.58 -22.13 44.60
CA GLY A 12 -25.98 -23.25 43.87
C GLY A 12 -26.49 -23.45 42.43
N ALA A 13 -27.76 -23.13 42.15
CA ALA A 13 -28.39 -23.49 40.86
C ALA A 13 -28.02 -22.54 39.71
N VAL A 14 -28.08 -21.23 39.95
CA VAL A 14 -27.93 -20.21 38.89
C VAL A 14 -26.49 -20.14 38.34
N VAL A 15 -25.49 -20.35 39.20
CA VAL A 15 -24.07 -20.20 38.85
C VAL A 15 -23.59 -21.30 37.87
N ASN A 16 -24.15 -22.51 37.96
CA ASN A 16 -23.72 -23.62 37.12
C ASN A 16 -24.31 -23.53 35.70
N GLN A 17 -25.53 -22.99 35.56
CA GLN A 17 -26.18 -22.82 34.26
C GLN A 17 -25.52 -21.69 33.44
N TRP A 18 -25.14 -20.57 34.09
CA TRP A 18 -24.39 -19.50 33.43
C TRP A 18 -22.97 -19.94 33.01
N ARG A 19 -22.31 -20.84 33.76
CA ARG A 19 -21.04 -21.45 33.34
C ARG A 19 -21.17 -22.30 32.09
N GLN A 20 -22.24 -23.07 31.93
CA GLN A 20 -22.43 -23.91 30.73
C GLN A 20 -22.66 -23.07 29.47
N TYR A 21 -23.49 -22.01 29.53
CA TYR A 21 -23.67 -21.12 28.38
C TYR A 21 -22.40 -20.36 28.00
N PHE A 22 -21.62 -19.85 28.99
CA PHE A 22 -20.38 -19.14 28.67
C PHE A 22 -19.31 -20.06 28.04
N VAL A 23 -19.23 -21.33 28.46
CA VAL A 23 -18.32 -22.32 27.84
C VAL A 23 -18.79 -22.70 26.43
N PHE A 24 -20.09 -22.92 26.21
CA PHE A 24 -20.59 -23.26 24.86
C PHE A 24 -20.43 -22.10 23.87
N SER A 25 -20.67 -20.85 24.28
CA SER A 25 -20.48 -19.67 23.42
C SER A 25 -19.01 -19.41 23.09
N VAL A 26 -18.07 -19.67 24.01
CA VAL A 26 -16.63 -19.51 23.75
C VAL A 26 -16.07 -20.65 22.89
N CYS A 27 -16.60 -21.87 22.99
CA CYS A 27 -16.17 -23.00 22.15
C CYS A 27 -16.71 -22.96 20.70
N LEU A 28 -17.79 -22.23 20.40
CA LEU A 28 -18.37 -22.12 19.04
C LEU A 28 -17.91 -20.88 18.26
N LEU A 29 -17.35 -19.87 18.91
CA LEU A 29 -16.65 -18.75 18.24
C LEU A 29 -15.13 -19.01 18.09
N GLY A 30 -14.67 -20.22 18.44
CA GLY A 30 -13.26 -20.60 18.57
C GLY A 30 -12.71 -21.53 17.50
N LEU A 31 -13.45 -21.82 16.42
CA LEU A 31 -12.87 -22.42 15.21
C LEU A 31 -12.22 -21.32 14.38
N PRO A 32 -10.89 -21.15 14.37
CA PRO A 32 -10.27 -20.36 13.31
C PRO A 32 -10.61 -21.03 11.99
N ALA A 33 -11.12 -20.27 11.02
CA ALA A 33 -11.04 -20.70 9.63
C ALA A 33 -9.56 -20.98 9.35
N ILE A 34 -9.21 -22.26 9.13
CA ILE A 34 -7.84 -22.68 8.88
C ILE A 34 -7.48 -22.09 7.52
N SER A 35 -6.95 -20.87 7.52
CA SER A 35 -6.46 -20.21 6.32
C SER A 35 -5.30 -21.07 5.82
N VAL A 36 -5.56 -21.87 4.79
CA VAL A 36 -4.58 -22.74 4.16
C VAL A 36 -3.57 -21.83 3.47
N ALA A 37 -2.55 -21.44 4.23
CA ALA A 37 -1.60 -20.42 3.81
C ALA A 37 -0.88 -20.91 2.55
N GLN A 38 -1.02 -20.15 1.47
CA GLN A 38 -0.32 -20.33 0.22
C GLN A 38 0.87 -19.36 0.17
N LEU A 39 1.77 -19.54 -0.80
CA LEU A 39 2.74 -18.51 -1.18
C LEU A 39 2.03 -17.19 -1.52
N PRO A 40 2.56 -16.03 -1.10
CA PRO A 40 1.95 -14.73 -1.37
C PRO A 40 2.01 -14.38 -2.86
N GLN A 41 0.99 -13.65 -3.32
CA GLN A 41 0.87 -13.04 -4.64
C GLN A 41 0.05 -11.74 -4.51
N THR A 42 0.55 -10.66 -5.11
CA THR A 42 -0.06 -9.31 -5.03
C THR A 42 -1.51 -9.35 -5.52
N ARG A 43 -2.46 -8.89 -4.70
CA ARG A 43 -3.90 -8.86 -5.04
C ARG A 43 -4.48 -7.48 -4.82
N LEU A 44 -5.12 -6.93 -5.85
CA LEU A 44 -5.66 -5.58 -5.87
C LEU A 44 -7.19 -5.64 -5.77
N TYR A 45 -7.74 -4.95 -4.77
CA TYR A 45 -9.19 -4.91 -4.53
C TYR A 45 -9.76 -3.51 -4.79
N ALA A 46 -9.05 -2.43 -4.44
CA ALA A 46 -9.49 -1.08 -4.75
C ALA A 46 -8.33 -0.11 -4.95
N VAL A 47 -8.58 0.90 -5.79
CA VAL A 47 -7.78 2.12 -5.92
C VAL A 47 -8.68 3.33 -5.71
N SER A 48 -8.14 4.42 -5.19
CA SER A 48 -8.84 5.71 -5.13
C SER A 48 -7.96 6.84 -5.68
N PRO A 49 -8.48 7.68 -6.60
CA PRO A 49 -9.78 7.56 -7.25
C PRO A 49 -9.85 6.34 -8.20
N PRO A 50 -11.04 5.77 -8.46
CA PRO A 50 -11.26 4.70 -9.45
C PRO A 50 -11.17 5.17 -10.93
N GLY A 51 -10.47 6.28 -11.19
CA GLY A 51 -10.35 6.89 -12.50
C GLY A 51 -10.14 8.41 -12.46
N GLY A 52 -9.78 9.02 -13.58
CA GLY A 52 -9.52 10.47 -13.66
C GLY A 52 -9.94 11.12 -14.97
N GLN A 53 -9.32 12.26 -15.28
CA GLN A 53 -9.61 13.09 -16.45
C GLN A 53 -8.50 13.00 -17.50
N ILE A 54 -8.86 13.07 -18.77
CA ILE A 54 -7.96 13.21 -19.92
C ILE A 54 -7.10 14.47 -19.81
N GLY A 55 -5.79 14.35 -20.05
CA GLY A 55 -4.85 15.45 -20.09
C GLY A 55 -4.33 15.94 -18.73
N GLN A 56 -4.50 15.16 -17.66
CA GLN A 56 -4.15 15.53 -16.29
C GLN A 56 -3.14 14.56 -15.63
N ASP A 57 -2.43 15.08 -14.63
CA ASP A 57 -1.66 14.31 -13.65
C ASP A 57 -2.40 14.30 -12.30
N PHE A 58 -2.57 13.15 -11.67
CA PHE A 58 -3.22 13.03 -10.36
C PHE A 58 -2.71 11.85 -9.54
N ASP A 59 -2.90 11.92 -8.22
CA ASP A 59 -2.55 10.82 -7.32
C ASP A 59 -3.59 9.69 -7.41
N VAL A 60 -3.12 8.44 -7.47
CA VAL A 60 -3.91 7.23 -7.27
C VAL A 60 -3.28 6.40 -6.15
N VAL A 61 -4.09 6.05 -5.15
CA VAL A 61 -3.70 5.27 -3.98
C VAL A 61 -4.28 3.86 -4.09
N VAL A 62 -3.46 2.82 -3.89
CA VAL A 62 -3.96 1.45 -3.68
C VAL A 62 -4.51 1.35 -2.26
N THR A 63 -5.84 1.39 -2.15
CA THR A 63 -6.57 1.50 -0.88
C THR A 63 -6.98 0.17 -0.28
N SER A 64 -7.12 -0.88 -1.10
CA SER A 64 -7.53 -2.22 -0.65
C SER A 64 -6.84 -3.31 -1.48
N GLY A 65 -6.46 -4.40 -0.82
CA GLY A 65 -5.74 -5.52 -1.43
C GLY A 65 -5.10 -6.46 -0.41
N ALA A 66 -4.43 -7.49 -0.91
CA ALA A 66 -3.63 -8.41 -0.10
C ALA A 66 -2.22 -8.58 -0.71
N ASP A 67 -1.24 -8.88 0.14
CA ASP A 67 0.16 -9.07 -0.24
C ASP A 67 0.78 -7.87 -1.01
N LEU A 68 0.37 -6.66 -0.65
CA LEU A 68 0.82 -5.38 -1.21
C LEU A 68 2.22 -4.95 -0.71
N ASP A 69 3.15 -5.90 -0.60
CA ASP A 69 4.47 -5.64 -0.06
C ASP A 69 5.35 -4.97 -1.12
N GLU A 70 5.87 -3.77 -0.79
CA GLU A 70 6.83 -3.02 -1.62
C GLU A 70 6.31 -2.71 -3.03
N LEU A 71 5.05 -2.26 -3.15
CA LEU A 71 4.49 -1.76 -4.41
C LEU A 71 5.36 -0.66 -5.03
N SER A 72 5.96 -0.97 -6.18
CA SER A 72 6.88 -0.11 -6.95
C SER A 72 6.25 0.42 -8.24
N GLU A 73 5.27 -0.30 -8.79
CA GLU A 73 4.76 -0.08 -10.15
C GLU A 73 3.23 -0.07 -10.20
N MET A 74 2.68 0.66 -11.17
CA MET A 74 1.27 0.63 -11.56
C MET A 74 1.20 0.71 -13.09
N VAL A 75 0.42 -0.16 -13.71
CA VAL A 75 0.34 -0.32 -15.17
C VAL A 75 -1.11 -0.45 -15.62
N PHE A 76 -1.38 0.00 -16.84
CA PHE A 76 -2.71 0.04 -17.44
C PHE A 76 -2.78 -0.78 -18.73
N SER A 77 -3.97 -1.23 -19.12
CA SER A 77 -4.18 -1.96 -20.39
C SER A 77 -3.87 -1.11 -21.62
N ASN A 78 -4.11 0.21 -21.53
CA ASN A 78 -3.63 1.19 -22.51
C ASN A 78 -2.27 1.76 -22.05
N PRO A 79 -1.14 1.42 -22.72
CA PRO A 79 0.20 1.81 -22.29
C PRO A 79 0.51 3.31 -22.44
N LYS A 80 -0.39 4.11 -23.04
CA LYS A 80 -0.30 5.57 -23.01
C LYS A 80 -0.57 6.13 -21.61
N ILE A 81 -1.40 5.47 -20.81
CA ILE A 81 -1.65 5.85 -19.43
C ILE A 81 -0.46 5.34 -18.61
N THR A 82 0.29 6.25 -18.00
CA THR A 82 1.54 5.90 -17.29
C THR A 82 1.44 6.29 -15.83
N ALA A 83 2.18 5.60 -14.97
CA ALA A 83 2.25 5.89 -13.54
C ALA A 83 3.69 5.91 -13.04
N LYS A 84 3.95 6.73 -12.02
CA LYS A 84 5.23 6.79 -11.31
C LYS A 84 4.97 6.74 -9.81
N GLN A 85 5.76 5.96 -9.06
CA GLN A 85 5.65 5.90 -7.61
C GLN A 85 5.84 7.32 -7.02
N LYS A 86 4.87 7.80 -6.23
CA LYS A 86 4.95 9.14 -5.65
C LYS A 86 6.07 9.19 -4.62
N THR A 87 6.87 10.26 -4.61
CA THR A 87 7.89 10.48 -3.57
C THR A 87 7.76 11.84 -2.92
N VAL A 88 8.19 11.94 -1.66
CA VAL A 88 8.36 13.19 -0.93
C VAL A 88 9.76 13.19 -0.32
N LYS A 89 10.60 14.17 -0.66
CA LYS A 89 12.02 14.22 -0.29
C LYS A 89 12.77 12.91 -0.62
N ASN A 90 12.50 12.37 -1.82
CA ASN A 90 13.00 11.09 -2.34
C ASN A 90 12.58 9.83 -1.55
N VAL A 91 11.65 9.94 -0.59
CA VAL A 91 11.04 8.79 0.10
C VAL A 91 9.72 8.42 -0.59
N PRO A 92 9.52 7.16 -1.01
CA PRO A 92 8.23 6.70 -1.54
C PRO A 92 7.05 6.92 -0.59
N VAL A 93 5.96 7.48 -1.10
CA VAL A 93 4.67 7.55 -0.43
C VAL A 93 4.00 6.19 -0.59
N LYS A 94 3.77 5.48 0.53
CA LYS A 94 3.24 4.11 0.52
C LYS A 94 1.98 4.01 -0.36
N ASN A 95 1.94 3.00 -1.22
CA ASN A 95 0.81 2.64 -2.08
C ASN A 95 0.34 3.76 -3.05
N THR A 96 1.08 4.87 -3.21
CA THR A 96 0.62 6.05 -3.96
C THR A 96 1.43 6.24 -5.23
N PHE A 97 0.74 6.49 -6.33
CA PHE A 97 1.30 6.69 -7.66
C PHE A 97 0.77 7.99 -8.26
N VAL A 98 1.63 8.76 -8.94
CA VAL A 98 1.18 9.84 -9.81
C VAL A 98 0.88 9.22 -11.17
N VAL A 99 -0.39 9.29 -11.61
CA VAL A 99 -0.87 8.78 -12.89
C VAL A 99 -0.99 9.94 -13.87
N HIS A 100 -0.41 9.77 -15.06
CA HIS A 100 -0.48 10.69 -16.19
C HIS A 100 -1.41 10.12 -17.26
N VAL A 101 -2.39 10.92 -17.69
CA VAL A 101 -3.32 10.57 -18.78
C VAL A 101 -3.10 11.53 -19.96
N PRO A 102 -2.46 11.09 -21.06
CA PRO A 102 -2.28 11.93 -22.25
C PRO A 102 -3.60 12.41 -22.88
N LYS A 103 -3.54 13.53 -23.62
CA LYS A 103 -4.71 14.13 -24.30
C LYS A 103 -5.25 13.33 -25.50
N ASP A 104 -4.49 12.35 -25.98
CA ASP A 104 -4.82 11.44 -27.09
C ASP A 104 -5.19 10.02 -26.60
N VAL A 105 -5.53 9.90 -25.32
CA VAL A 105 -6.29 8.77 -24.75
C VAL A 105 -7.77 9.07 -24.90
N ALA A 106 -8.52 8.12 -25.46
CA ALA A 106 -9.98 8.25 -25.59
C ALA A 106 -10.67 8.14 -24.22
N PRO A 107 -11.83 8.80 -24.01
CA PRO A 107 -12.64 8.55 -22.82
C PRO A 107 -13.15 7.11 -22.84
N GLY A 108 -13.08 6.43 -21.70
CA GLY A 108 -13.51 5.05 -21.57
C GLY A 108 -13.06 4.35 -20.30
N VAL A 109 -13.32 3.04 -20.22
CA VAL A 109 -12.91 2.19 -19.09
C VAL A 109 -11.77 1.26 -19.50
N TYR A 110 -10.64 1.37 -18.79
CA TYR A 110 -9.45 0.56 -18.95
C TYR A 110 -9.24 -0.36 -17.75
N GLU A 111 -8.25 -1.26 -17.82
CA GLU A 111 -7.80 -2.05 -16.66
C GLU A 111 -6.53 -1.47 -16.03
N VAL A 112 -6.44 -1.50 -14.70
CA VAL A 112 -5.25 -1.15 -13.90
C VAL A 112 -4.76 -2.34 -13.08
N ARG A 113 -3.43 -2.44 -12.90
CA ARG A 113 -2.74 -3.41 -12.03
C ARG A 113 -1.64 -2.73 -11.24
N CYS A 114 -1.33 -3.21 -10.04
CA CYS A 114 -0.15 -2.77 -9.27
C CYS A 114 0.89 -3.90 -9.16
N GLY A 115 2.17 -3.55 -9.21
CA GLY A 115 3.32 -4.43 -9.11
C GLY A 115 4.17 -4.14 -7.86
N GLY A 116 4.71 -5.19 -7.24
CA GLY A 116 5.59 -5.14 -6.08
C GLY A 116 6.30 -6.48 -5.87
N LEU A 117 6.76 -6.75 -4.64
CA LEU A 117 7.59 -7.92 -4.32
C LEU A 117 6.98 -9.27 -4.74
N PHE A 118 5.66 -9.39 -4.71
CA PHE A 118 4.94 -10.63 -5.04
C PHE A 118 4.26 -10.58 -6.42
N GLY A 119 4.87 -9.83 -7.36
CA GLY A 119 4.45 -9.71 -8.74
C GLY A 119 3.36 -8.66 -8.95
N PHE A 120 2.74 -8.68 -10.13
CA PHE A 120 1.61 -7.84 -10.51
C PHE A 120 0.25 -8.43 -10.14
N SER A 121 -0.71 -7.55 -9.86
CA SER A 121 -2.06 -7.92 -9.43
C SER A 121 -2.97 -8.47 -10.53
N ASN A 122 -4.10 -9.03 -10.09
CA ASN A 122 -5.33 -9.12 -10.89
C ASN A 122 -5.71 -7.71 -11.41
N PRO A 123 -6.42 -7.61 -12.54
CA PRO A 123 -6.87 -6.32 -13.04
C PRO A 123 -8.04 -5.79 -12.19
N ARG A 124 -8.20 -4.48 -12.20
CA ARG A 124 -9.38 -3.75 -11.73
C ARG A 124 -9.75 -2.70 -12.78
N ARG A 125 -11.04 -2.36 -12.90
CA ARG A 125 -11.49 -1.34 -13.87
C ARG A 125 -11.13 0.08 -13.39
N PHE A 126 -10.83 0.97 -14.34
CA PHE A 126 -10.40 2.35 -14.10
C PHE A 126 -10.93 3.26 -15.22
N ALA A 127 -11.71 4.28 -14.87
CA ALA A 127 -12.35 5.16 -15.85
C ALA A 127 -11.52 6.40 -16.22
N ILE A 128 -11.59 6.80 -17.47
CA ILE A 128 -10.99 8.02 -18.02
C ILE A 128 -12.10 8.83 -18.67
N ASP A 129 -12.38 10.02 -18.14
CA ASP A 129 -13.42 10.92 -18.66
C ASP A 129 -12.82 12.16 -19.33
N ASN A 130 -13.56 12.76 -20.27
CA ASN A 130 -13.27 14.11 -20.79
C ASN A 130 -13.64 15.22 -19.79
N SER A 131 -14.63 14.94 -18.94
CA SER A 131 -15.29 15.88 -18.04
C SER A 131 -14.42 16.22 -16.81
N PRO A 132 -14.53 17.43 -16.24
CA PRO A 132 -13.83 17.79 -15.00
C PRO A 132 -14.09 16.77 -13.88
N VAL A 133 -13.03 16.34 -13.20
CA VAL A 133 -13.10 15.36 -12.11
C VAL A 133 -12.87 16.02 -10.76
N ALA A 134 -13.79 15.79 -9.82
CA ALA A 134 -13.66 16.12 -8.40
C ALA A 134 -13.41 14.87 -7.56
N LEU A 135 -12.94 15.08 -6.33
CA LEU A 135 -12.97 14.10 -5.26
C LEU A 135 -14.06 14.49 -4.25
N ASP A 136 -14.76 13.48 -3.76
CA ASP A 136 -15.73 13.53 -2.68
C ASP A 136 -15.07 13.97 -1.35
N PRO A 137 -15.58 15.01 -0.65
CA PRO A 137 -15.04 15.45 0.63
C PRO A 137 -15.65 14.67 1.80
N ALA A 138 -14.80 14.02 2.58
CA ALA A 138 -15.14 13.06 3.65
C ALA A 138 -15.88 13.63 4.89
N ASP A 139 -16.61 14.74 4.76
CA ASP A 139 -17.51 15.27 5.80
C ASP A 139 -18.89 15.72 5.29
N ASN A 140 -19.24 15.48 4.02
CA ASN A 140 -20.52 15.84 3.38
C ASN A 140 -21.73 14.95 3.77
N ASN A 141 -21.65 14.23 4.89
CA ASN A 141 -22.54 13.12 5.26
C ASN A 141 -23.96 13.58 5.74
N SER A 142 -24.35 14.84 5.46
CA SER A 142 -25.69 15.40 5.72
C SER A 142 -26.05 16.48 4.69
N ALA A 143 -27.35 16.74 4.50
CA ALA A 143 -27.82 17.68 3.49
C ALA A 143 -27.38 19.14 3.75
N GLU A 144 -27.19 19.51 5.01
CA GLU A 144 -26.65 20.81 5.43
C GLU A 144 -25.20 20.98 4.99
N LYS A 145 -24.46 19.87 4.89
CA LYS A 145 -23.06 19.82 4.47
C LYS A 145 -22.86 19.40 3.00
N ALA A 146 -23.93 19.22 2.24
CA ALA A 146 -23.85 18.69 0.88
C ALA A 146 -22.86 19.47 0.01
N ALA A 147 -21.90 18.75 -0.59
CA ALA A 147 -20.77 19.33 -1.30
C ALA A 147 -21.17 19.88 -2.68
N PRO A 148 -20.64 21.03 -3.12
CA PRO A 148 -20.97 21.57 -4.44
C PRO A 148 -20.46 20.65 -5.55
N VAL A 149 -21.31 20.36 -6.54
CA VAL A 149 -20.97 19.68 -7.79
C VAL A 149 -21.47 20.51 -8.98
N GLU A 150 -20.59 20.75 -9.94
CA GLU A 150 -20.89 21.55 -11.13
C GLU A 150 -21.58 20.72 -12.22
N LEU A 151 -22.41 21.37 -13.05
CA LEU A 151 -23.06 20.69 -14.16
C LEU A 151 -22.05 20.37 -15.27
N GLY A 152 -21.89 19.08 -15.57
CA GLY A 152 -20.83 18.55 -16.43
C GLY A 152 -19.63 17.99 -15.68
N GLN A 153 -19.71 17.83 -14.34
CA GLN A 153 -18.63 17.30 -13.50
C GLN A 153 -18.83 15.81 -13.18
N THR A 154 -17.73 15.10 -12.98
CA THR A 154 -17.69 13.74 -12.41
C THR A 154 -17.08 13.78 -11.01
N VAL A 155 -17.76 13.23 -10.01
CA VAL A 155 -17.23 13.05 -8.65
C VAL A 155 -16.74 11.61 -8.48
N ASN A 156 -15.50 11.42 -8.03
CA ASN A 156 -15.05 10.14 -7.46
C ASN A 156 -15.31 10.16 -5.95
N GLY A 157 -16.07 9.20 -5.42
CA GLY A 157 -16.33 9.10 -3.99
C GLY A 157 -16.28 7.68 -3.43
N ARG A 158 -16.41 7.57 -2.12
CA ARG A 158 -16.30 6.30 -1.40
C ARG A 158 -16.91 6.37 -0.01
N LEU A 159 -17.84 5.44 0.25
CA LEU A 159 -18.41 5.23 1.58
C LEU A 159 -17.33 4.61 2.49
N GLU A 160 -16.81 5.36 3.46
CA GLU A 160 -15.71 4.95 4.35
C GLU A 160 -16.15 4.77 5.81
N SER A 161 -17.29 5.33 6.20
CA SER A 161 -17.80 5.43 7.56
C SER A 161 -19.10 4.62 7.78
N GLY A 162 -19.38 4.32 9.05
CA GLY A 162 -20.53 3.51 9.45
C GLY A 162 -21.86 4.23 9.19
N ASN A 163 -22.65 3.70 8.27
CA ASN A 163 -23.87 4.32 7.72
C ASN A 163 -23.61 5.58 6.86
N ASP A 164 -22.53 5.60 6.06
CA ASP A 164 -22.28 6.70 5.12
C ASP A 164 -23.42 6.93 4.12
N ILE A 165 -23.66 8.21 3.89
CA ILE A 165 -24.63 8.78 2.96
C ILE A 165 -24.03 10.09 2.47
N ASP A 166 -23.47 10.10 1.27
CA ASP A 166 -22.75 11.25 0.73
C ASP A 166 -23.77 12.20 0.10
N TRP A 167 -23.68 13.49 0.42
CA TRP A 167 -24.57 14.51 -0.15
C TRP A 167 -23.81 15.49 -1.04
N PHE A 168 -24.45 15.85 -2.14
CA PHE A 168 -23.98 16.87 -3.08
C PHE A 168 -25.07 17.91 -3.34
N ARG A 169 -24.71 19.08 -3.86
CA ARG A 169 -25.65 20.11 -4.32
C ARG A 169 -25.29 20.63 -5.70
N VAL A 170 -26.29 20.83 -6.53
CA VAL A 170 -26.14 21.35 -7.90
C VAL A 170 -27.13 22.49 -8.13
N SER A 171 -26.66 23.58 -8.73
CA SER A 171 -27.49 24.66 -9.23
C SER A 171 -28.10 24.25 -10.58
N ALA A 172 -29.42 24.35 -10.70
CA ALA A 172 -30.14 23.97 -11.92
C ALA A 172 -31.17 25.03 -12.35
N LYS A 173 -31.49 25.03 -13.65
CA LYS A 173 -32.49 25.91 -14.26
C LYS A 173 -33.70 25.13 -14.76
N LYS A 174 -34.88 25.74 -14.64
CA LYS A 174 -36.17 25.18 -15.05
C LYS A 174 -36.12 24.68 -16.50
N GLY A 175 -36.59 23.47 -16.73
CA GLY A 175 -36.64 22.85 -18.05
C GLY A 175 -35.30 22.25 -18.54
N GLN A 176 -34.23 22.31 -17.74
CA GLN A 176 -33.08 21.43 -17.96
C GLN A 176 -33.45 19.98 -17.61
N ARG A 177 -32.90 19.03 -18.37
CA ARG A 177 -32.97 17.59 -18.12
C ARG A 177 -31.60 17.09 -17.68
N ILE A 178 -31.37 16.92 -16.38
CA ILE A 178 -30.07 16.53 -15.85
C ILE A 178 -30.03 15.01 -15.65
N THR A 179 -29.00 14.36 -16.19
CA THR A 179 -28.70 12.95 -15.96
C THR A 179 -27.69 12.82 -14.84
N PHE A 180 -27.99 11.96 -13.88
CA PHE A 180 -27.11 11.53 -12.80
C PHE A 180 -26.83 10.04 -12.98
N ASP A 181 -25.67 9.70 -13.53
CA ASP A 181 -25.25 8.31 -13.77
C ASP A 181 -24.24 7.86 -12.69
N VAL A 182 -24.57 6.79 -11.96
CA VAL A 182 -23.74 6.27 -10.87
C VAL A 182 -23.06 4.98 -11.28
N TRP A 183 -21.72 5.01 -11.32
CA TRP A 183 -20.88 3.89 -11.72
C TRP A 183 -20.30 3.23 -10.46
N ALA A 184 -20.70 2.00 -10.15
CA ALA A 184 -20.15 1.21 -9.06
C ALA A 184 -19.77 -0.20 -9.56
N GLU A 185 -20.76 -1.03 -9.93
CA GLU A 185 -20.53 -2.39 -10.42
C GLU A 185 -19.79 -2.39 -11.76
N ARG A 186 -20.05 -1.42 -12.65
CA ARG A 186 -19.26 -1.25 -13.89
C ARG A 186 -17.81 -0.83 -13.64
N LEU A 187 -17.43 -0.49 -12.40
CA LEU A 187 -16.07 -0.20 -11.94
C LEU A 187 -15.53 -1.26 -10.97
N ASP A 188 -16.11 -2.46 -10.94
CA ASP A 188 -15.76 -3.55 -10.02
C ASP A 188 -16.07 -3.28 -8.52
N SER A 189 -16.81 -2.23 -8.13
CA SER A 189 -17.12 -1.90 -6.72
C SER A 189 -17.95 -2.98 -5.99
N ARG A 190 -17.96 -2.95 -4.65
CA ARG A 190 -18.92 -3.72 -3.81
C ARG A 190 -20.23 -2.97 -3.51
N MET A 191 -20.25 -1.67 -3.77
CA MET A 191 -21.42 -0.81 -3.54
C MET A 191 -22.57 -1.22 -4.45
N LYS A 192 -23.78 -1.28 -3.88
CA LYS A 192 -25.05 -1.36 -4.61
C LYS A 192 -25.76 -0.02 -4.41
N PRO A 193 -25.42 1.01 -5.22
CA PRO A 193 -25.84 2.38 -4.99
C PRO A 193 -27.35 2.62 -5.10
N VAL A 194 -27.85 3.54 -4.27
CA VAL A 194 -29.18 4.14 -4.40
C VAL A 194 -29.03 5.66 -4.35
N ILE A 195 -29.48 6.32 -5.41
CA ILE A 195 -29.39 7.78 -5.57
C ILE A 195 -30.76 8.43 -5.37
N ALA A 196 -30.80 9.62 -4.77
CA ALA A 196 -32.01 10.42 -4.61
C ALA A 196 -31.72 11.91 -4.79
N ILE A 197 -32.72 12.65 -5.27
CA ILE A 197 -32.72 14.12 -5.35
C ILE A 197 -33.76 14.65 -4.39
N PHE A 198 -33.38 15.68 -3.65
CA PHE A 198 -34.20 16.44 -2.72
C PHE A 198 -34.29 17.90 -3.18
N ASP A 199 -35.22 18.66 -2.60
CA ASP A 199 -35.20 20.12 -2.71
C ASP A 199 -33.90 20.72 -2.12
N GLY A 200 -33.64 22.00 -2.37
CA GLY A 200 -32.47 22.71 -1.83
C GLY A 200 -32.42 22.83 -0.30
N THR A 201 -33.45 22.36 0.43
CA THR A 201 -33.41 22.23 1.91
C THR A 201 -32.96 20.85 2.36
N GLY A 202 -32.87 19.87 1.45
CA GLY A 202 -32.55 18.48 1.75
C GLY A 202 -33.69 17.68 2.41
N ARG A 203 -34.87 18.28 2.62
CA ARG A 203 -35.94 17.68 3.44
C ARG A 203 -36.96 16.90 2.62
N ARG A 204 -37.41 17.45 1.49
CA ARG A 204 -38.37 16.79 0.61
C ARG A 204 -37.64 16.04 -0.50
N ARG A 205 -37.71 14.71 -0.49
CA ARG A 205 -37.27 13.89 -1.62
C ARG A 205 -38.20 14.14 -2.82
N LEU A 206 -37.62 14.47 -3.97
CA LEU A 206 -38.31 14.78 -5.22
C LEU A 206 -38.32 13.58 -6.18
N LYS A 207 -37.17 12.90 -6.33
CA LYS A 207 -37.01 11.69 -7.15
C LYS A 207 -35.95 10.78 -6.53
N TRP A 208 -35.94 9.50 -6.89
CA TRP A 208 -34.89 8.54 -6.53
C TRP A 208 -34.77 7.45 -7.58
N SER A 209 -33.66 6.71 -7.57
CA SER A 209 -33.40 5.58 -8.47
C SER A 209 -32.51 4.53 -7.79
N GLN A 210 -32.74 3.27 -8.15
CA GLN A 210 -31.90 2.10 -7.86
C GLN A 210 -31.98 1.16 -9.05
N ASN A 211 -30.93 0.37 -9.31
CA ASN A 211 -30.93 -0.64 -10.36
C ASN A 211 -30.74 -2.03 -9.74
N PRO A 212 -31.80 -2.87 -9.67
CA PRO A 212 -31.70 -4.21 -9.09
C PRO A 212 -31.04 -5.23 -10.01
N VAL A 213 -30.95 -4.96 -11.33
CA VAL A 213 -30.46 -5.92 -12.35
C VAL A 213 -28.95 -5.74 -12.57
N SER A 214 -28.52 -4.68 -13.28
CA SER A 214 -27.10 -4.42 -13.56
C SER A 214 -26.38 -3.59 -12.47
N GLY A 215 -27.07 -3.29 -11.36
CA GLY A 215 -26.49 -2.76 -10.11
C GLY A 215 -26.23 -1.26 -10.06
N ASP A 216 -26.05 -0.62 -11.22
CA ASP A 216 -25.72 0.80 -11.35
C ASP A 216 -26.95 1.63 -11.78
N PRO A 217 -27.45 2.58 -10.96
CA PRO A 217 -28.62 3.39 -11.28
C PRO A 217 -28.27 4.66 -12.08
N VAL A 218 -29.17 4.97 -13.00
CA VAL A 218 -29.30 6.29 -13.63
C VAL A 218 -30.51 6.98 -13.02
N LEU A 219 -30.42 8.29 -12.78
CA LEU A 219 -31.55 9.14 -12.38
C LEU A 219 -31.60 10.34 -13.31
N VAL A 220 -32.66 10.46 -14.11
CA VAL A 220 -32.92 11.64 -14.95
C VAL A 220 -33.92 12.56 -14.25
N PHE A 221 -33.59 13.84 -14.17
CA PHE A 221 -34.35 14.87 -13.48
C PHE A 221 -34.70 16.04 -14.42
N ASP A 222 -35.98 16.13 -14.78
CA ASP A 222 -36.55 17.30 -15.44
C ASP A 222 -36.79 18.39 -14.39
N VAL A 223 -36.02 19.47 -14.48
CA VAL A 223 -35.90 20.48 -13.41
C VAL A 223 -37.17 21.37 -13.36
N PRO A 224 -37.93 21.39 -12.25
CA PRO A 224 -39.24 22.05 -12.19
C PRO A 224 -39.16 23.58 -12.00
N SER A 225 -38.07 24.07 -11.42
CA SER A 225 -37.83 25.49 -11.07
C SER A 225 -36.34 25.79 -11.00
N ASP A 226 -35.95 27.04 -11.23
CA ASP A 226 -34.58 27.51 -10.97
C ASP A 226 -34.25 27.36 -9.48
N GLY A 227 -33.05 26.86 -9.16
CA GLY A 227 -32.57 26.78 -7.78
C GLY A 227 -31.57 25.66 -7.51
N GLU A 228 -31.27 25.48 -6.21
CA GLU A 228 -30.43 24.41 -5.67
C GLU A 228 -31.21 23.11 -5.50
N TYR A 229 -30.56 21.99 -5.81
CA TYR A 229 -31.07 20.64 -5.55
C TYR A 229 -30.01 19.80 -4.84
N CYS A 230 -30.39 19.14 -3.76
CA CYS A 230 -29.50 18.27 -2.99
C CYS A 230 -29.58 16.82 -3.51
N ILE A 231 -28.46 16.26 -3.95
CA ILE A 231 -28.31 14.84 -4.27
C ILE A 231 -27.90 14.09 -2.99
N GLN A 232 -28.43 12.88 -2.82
CA GLN A 232 -28.05 11.91 -1.81
C GLN A 232 -27.61 10.61 -2.48
N LEU A 233 -26.47 10.05 -2.08
CA LEU A 233 -25.96 8.76 -2.56
C LEU A 233 -25.55 7.88 -1.38
N ARG A 234 -25.85 6.58 -1.45
CA ARG A 234 -25.53 5.59 -0.40
C ARG A 234 -25.61 4.16 -0.94
N ASP A 235 -25.10 3.18 -0.20
CA ASP A 235 -25.35 1.76 -0.46
C ASP A 235 -26.77 1.37 0.00
N ILE A 236 -27.44 0.49 -0.74
CA ILE A 236 -28.81 0.03 -0.44
C ILE A 236 -28.98 -0.57 0.97
N THR A 237 -27.92 -1.14 1.56
CA THR A 237 -27.91 -1.64 2.94
C THR A 237 -26.89 -0.92 3.83
N TYR A 238 -26.54 0.33 3.48
CA TYR A 238 -25.65 1.23 4.23
C TYR A 238 -24.22 0.67 4.48
N ARG A 239 -23.81 -0.28 3.63
CA ARG A 239 -22.48 -0.90 3.66
C ARG A 239 -21.42 0.08 3.15
N ASN A 240 -20.24 -0.04 3.72
CA ASN A 240 -19.13 0.90 3.58
C ASN A 240 -17.79 0.16 3.68
N GLY A 241 -16.70 0.85 3.37
CA GLY A 241 -15.33 0.37 3.47
C GLY A 241 -14.53 0.61 2.20
N ALA A 242 -13.27 0.18 2.21
CA ALA A 242 -12.32 0.56 1.16
C ALA A 242 -12.69 0.12 -0.27
N ASP A 243 -13.58 -0.86 -0.39
CA ASP A 243 -14.10 -1.47 -1.62
C ASP A 243 -15.45 -0.88 -2.12
N TYR A 244 -16.01 0.12 -1.41
CA TYR A 244 -17.32 0.73 -1.67
C TYR A 244 -17.19 2.12 -2.33
N PHE A 245 -16.40 2.18 -3.39
CA PHE A 245 -16.16 3.39 -4.19
C PHE A 245 -17.16 3.53 -5.35
N TYR A 246 -17.30 4.73 -5.90
CA TYR A 246 -18.16 5.04 -7.04
C TYR A 246 -17.62 6.20 -7.90
N ARG A 247 -18.21 6.39 -9.09
CA ARG A 247 -18.26 7.68 -9.78
C ARG A 247 -19.70 8.15 -9.89
N LEU A 248 -19.93 9.44 -9.66
CA LEU A 248 -21.20 10.12 -9.93
C LEU A 248 -20.95 11.12 -11.07
N GLN A 249 -21.54 10.89 -12.24
CA GLN A 249 -21.49 11.82 -13.36
C GLN A 249 -22.76 12.68 -13.37
N VAL A 250 -22.62 14.01 -13.33
CA VAL A 250 -23.75 14.96 -13.29
C VAL A 250 -23.75 15.79 -14.57
N HIS A 251 -24.62 15.51 -15.54
CA HIS A 251 -24.46 16.06 -16.90
C HIS A 251 -25.74 16.32 -17.69
N THR A 252 -25.56 17.10 -18.77
CA THR A 252 -26.47 17.22 -19.93
C THR A 252 -25.78 16.75 -21.24
N ASN A 253 -24.82 15.84 -21.12
CA ASN A 253 -24.33 15.02 -22.24
C ASN A 253 -25.42 14.02 -22.67
N PRO A 254 -25.45 13.55 -23.93
CA PRO A 254 -26.36 12.50 -24.37
C PRO A 254 -26.18 11.26 -23.49
N TYR A 255 -27.29 10.62 -23.16
CA TYR A 255 -27.30 9.33 -22.49
C TYR A 255 -28.19 8.40 -23.30
N ILE A 256 -27.66 7.23 -23.68
CA ILE A 256 -28.35 6.20 -24.46
C ILE A 256 -28.77 5.10 -23.49
N GLU A 257 -30.07 4.87 -23.36
CA GLU A 257 -30.61 3.71 -22.63
C GLU A 257 -30.52 2.46 -23.52
N TYR A 258 -30.83 2.59 -24.82
CA TYR A 258 -30.72 1.48 -25.76
C TYR A 258 -30.45 1.91 -27.22
N VAL A 259 -29.97 0.94 -28.00
CA VAL A 259 -29.83 0.99 -29.46
C VAL A 259 -30.82 0.00 -30.08
N TRP A 260 -31.33 0.36 -31.26
CA TRP A 260 -32.32 -0.41 -31.99
C TRP A 260 -32.00 -0.55 -33.49
N PRO A 261 -31.98 -1.77 -34.06
CA PRO A 261 -31.97 -3.07 -33.39
C PRO A 261 -30.79 -3.23 -32.39
N PRO A 262 -30.84 -4.19 -31.45
CA PRO A 262 -29.77 -4.41 -30.47
C PRO A 262 -28.51 -5.06 -31.06
N VAL A 263 -28.58 -5.47 -32.34
CA VAL A 263 -27.57 -6.24 -33.06
C VAL A 263 -27.41 -5.72 -34.48
N GLY A 264 -26.24 -5.91 -35.11
CA GLY A 264 -25.98 -5.51 -36.49
C GLY A 264 -25.23 -6.58 -37.29
N THR A 265 -25.50 -6.65 -38.59
CA THR A 265 -24.82 -7.58 -39.51
C THR A 265 -23.35 -7.19 -39.71
N ALA A 266 -22.43 -8.13 -39.53
CA ALA A 266 -20.98 -7.91 -39.57
C ALA A 266 -20.52 -7.23 -40.86
N GLY A 267 -19.70 -6.18 -40.74
CA GLY A 267 -19.10 -5.46 -41.87
C GLY A 267 -20.06 -4.58 -42.67
N THR A 268 -21.31 -4.44 -42.23
CA THR A 268 -22.27 -3.49 -42.81
C THR A 268 -22.18 -2.12 -42.14
N LYS A 269 -22.77 -1.11 -42.76
CA LYS A 269 -23.20 0.10 -42.08
C LYS A 269 -24.69 -0.01 -41.79
N ALA A 270 -25.07 0.10 -40.53
CA ALA A 270 -26.43 -0.11 -40.07
C ALA A 270 -27.09 1.21 -39.67
N SER A 271 -28.23 1.51 -40.29
CA SER A 271 -29.19 2.49 -39.80
C SER A 271 -29.80 1.98 -38.50
N MET A 272 -29.38 2.55 -37.38
CA MET A 272 -29.85 2.21 -36.03
C MET A 272 -30.45 3.43 -35.35
N THR A 273 -31.43 3.23 -34.48
CA THR A 273 -32.02 4.32 -33.67
C THR A 273 -31.50 4.22 -32.24
N LEU A 274 -30.93 5.32 -31.74
CA LEU A 274 -30.58 5.51 -30.34
C LEU A 274 -31.81 6.00 -29.57
N PHE A 275 -32.04 5.49 -28.38
CA PHE A 275 -33.10 5.94 -27.48
C PHE A 275 -32.50 6.32 -26.12
N GLY A 276 -32.97 7.43 -25.54
CA GLY A 276 -32.46 7.91 -24.26
C GLY A 276 -32.81 9.37 -23.99
N TYR A 277 -31.82 10.16 -23.55
CA TYR A 277 -31.99 11.51 -23.01
C TYR A 277 -30.87 12.45 -23.46
N ASN A 278 -31.18 13.74 -23.60
CA ASN A 278 -30.26 14.79 -24.01
C ASN A 278 -29.56 14.49 -25.36
N LEU A 279 -30.22 13.78 -26.28
CA LEU A 279 -29.69 13.39 -27.59
C LEU A 279 -29.74 14.58 -28.56
N PRO A 280 -28.61 15.17 -29.01
CA PRO A 280 -28.65 16.35 -29.87
C PRO A 280 -29.26 16.03 -31.24
N GLY A 281 -30.34 16.71 -31.59
CA GLY A 281 -31.17 16.43 -32.78
C GLY A 281 -32.22 15.33 -32.59
N GLY A 282 -32.20 14.62 -31.46
CA GLY A 282 -33.19 13.60 -31.12
C GLY A 282 -34.60 14.17 -30.98
N GLN A 283 -35.60 13.37 -31.33
CA GLN A 283 -37.01 13.74 -31.30
C GLN A 283 -37.73 13.01 -30.17
N LYS A 284 -38.63 13.69 -29.47
CA LYS A 284 -39.51 13.03 -28.50
C LYS A 284 -40.54 12.19 -29.24
N ASN A 285 -40.54 10.88 -28.98
CA ASN A 285 -41.38 9.90 -29.68
C ASN A 285 -42.62 9.45 -28.87
N GLY A 286 -42.73 9.88 -27.61
CA GLY A 286 -43.81 9.49 -26.69
C GLY A 286 -43.54 8.22 -25.89
N GLU A 287 -42.54 7.41 -26.25
CA GLU A 287 -42.11 6.25 -25.45
C GLU A 287 -41.58 6.71 -24.08
N ARG A 288 -41.78 5.88 -23.06
CA ARG A 288 -41.43 6.22 -21.67
C ARG A 288 -40.75 5.06 -20.96
N LEU A 289 -39.58 5.34 -20.41
CA LEU A 289 -38.84 4.44 -19.52
C LEU A 289 -38.82 5.06 -18.12
N ASN A 290 -39.19 4.30 -17.08
CA ASN A 290 -39.24 4.81 -15.69
C ASN A 290 -40.02 6.15 -15.54
N GLN A 291 -41.15 6.26 -16.26
CA GLN A 291 -42.00 7.46 -16.40
C GLN A 291 -41.34 8.69 -17.07
N ILE A 292 -40.11 8.58 -17.57
CA ILE A 292 -39.40 9.63 -18.31
C ILE A 292 -39.63 9.43 -19.80
N GLU A 293 -40.12 10.47 -20.47
CA GLU A 293 -40.26 10.50 -21.94
C GLU A 293 -38.88 10.48 -22.62
N LEU A 294 -38.69 9.54 -23.54
CA LEU A 294 -37.45 9.32 -24.28
C LEU A 294 -37.33 10.26 -25.49
N GLU A 295 -36.09 10.47 -25.91
CA GLU A 295 -35.71 11.04 -27.20
C GLU A 295 -35.16 9.89 -28.07
N SER A 296 -35.57 9.85 -29.34
CA SER A 296 -35.05 8.91 -30.34
C SER A 296 -34.23 9.64 -31.43
N LEU A 297 -33.14 9.03 -31.89
CA LEU A 297 -32.25 9.59 -32.90
C LEU A 297 -31.73 8.49 -33.83
N ALA A 298 -32.09 8.55 -35.12
CA ALA A 298 -31.54 7.67 -36.14
C ALA A 298 -30.09 8.05 -36.47
N VAL A 299 -29.20 7.05 -36.54
CA VAL A 299 -27.77 7.18 -36.80
C VAL A 299 -27.27 6.03 -37.67
N GLU A 300 -26.20 6.29 -38.44
CA GLU A 300 -25.48 5.27 -39.20
C GLU A 300 -24.28 4.76 -38.39
N ILE A 301 -24.25 3.46 -38.06
CA ILE A 301 -23.19 2.83 -37.27
C ILE A 301 -22.44 1.81 -38.13
N ASP A 302 -21.12 1.98 -38.26
CA ASP A 302 -20.24 1.00 -38.91
C ASP A 302 -20.06 -0.24 -38.02
N ILE A 303 -20.63 -1.38 -38.42
CA ILE A 303 -20.55 -2.65 -37.69
C ILE A 303 -19.22 -3.36 -38.02
N PRO A 304 -18.44 -3.83 -37.04
CA PRO A 304 -17.16 -4.51 -37.31
C PRO A 304 -17.31 -5.71 -38.27
N ALA A 305 -16.37 -5.84 -39.21
CA ALA A 305 -16.33 -6.92 -40.20
C ALA A 305 -15.88 -8.28 -39.66
N GLN A 306 -15.58 -8.37 -38.36
CA GLN A 306 -15.19 -9.60 -37.69
C GLN A 306 -16.38 -10.09 -36.82
N PRO A 307 -17.05 -11.20 -37.17
CA PRO A 307 -18.26 -11.64 -36.47
C PRO A 307 -18.01 -12.22 -35.07
N ASP A 308 -16.83 -12.78 -34.79
CA ASP A 308 -16.46 -13.35 -33.47
C ASP A 308 -15.83 -12.32 -32.50
N LEU A 309 -15.86 -11.03 -32.87
CA LEU A 309 -15.25 -9.95 -32.11
C LEU A 309 -16.02 -9.71 -30.79
N LEU A 310 -15.28 -9.62 -29.69
CA LEU A 310 -15.75 -9.01 -28.46
C LEU A 310 -14.80 -7.88 -28.06
N LYS A 311 -15.19 -6.62 -28.31
CA LYS A 311 -14.38 -5.43 -28.01
C LYS A 311 -15.24 -4.30 -27.46
N THR A 312 -15.32 -4.22 -26.14
CA THR A 312 -16.35 -3.44 -25.45
C THR A 312 -15.85 -2.85 -24.14
N GLU A 313 -16.34 -1.64 -23.84
CA GLU A 313 -16.18 -0.95 -22.55
C GLU A 313 -17.29 -1.31 -21.55
N CYS A 314 -18.33 -2.03 -21.98
CA CYS A 314 -19.40 -2.50 -21.12
C CYS A 314 -18.90 -3.60 -20.17
N ARG A 315 -19.56 -3.81 -19.04
CA ARG A 315 -19.18 -4.91 -18.12
C ARG A 315 -19.80 -6.22 -18.58
N ILE A 316 -19.04 -7.00 -19.35
CA ILE A 316 -19.45 -8.32 -19.79
C ILE A 316 -19.46 -9.31 -18.62
N ARG A 317 -20.68 -9.67 -18.20
CA ARG A 317 -20.97 -10.69 -17.17
C ARG A 317 -20.54 -12.10 -17.68
N PRO A 318 -20.30 -13.08 -16.79
CA PRO A 318 -19.81 -14.40 -17.19
C PRO A 318 -20.68 -15.15 -18.20
N LEU A 319 -22.00 -15.08 -18.06
CA LEU A 319 -22.99 -15.60 -19.04
C LEU A 319 -22.90 -14.94 -20.43
N SER A 320 -22.63 -13.64 -20.49
CA SER A 320 -22.34 -12.90 -21.74
C SER A 320 -20.97 -13.25 -22.34
N GLY A 321 -20.15 -14.09 -21.69
CA GLY A 321 -18.83 -14.49 -22.19
C GLY A 321 -18.84 -15.20 -23.55
N GLY A 322 -19.98 -15.77 -23.94
CA GLY A 322 -20.19 -16.49 -25.19
C GLY A 322 -20.80 -15.69 -26.36
N ILE A 323 -21.18 -14.42 -26.18
CA ILE A 323 -21.76 -13.59 -27.26
C ILE A 323 -20.72 -12.67 -27.92
N ASP A 324 -21.02 -12.19 -29.12
CA ASP A 324 -20.15 -11.34 -29.94
C ASP A 324 -20.73 -9.92 -30.02
N GLY A 325 -19.86 -8.90 -30.03
CA GLY A 325 -20.29 -7.50 -30.03
C GLY A 325 -19.22 -6.47 -29.66
N PHE A 326 -19.62 -5.20 -29.70
CA PHE A 326 -18.73 -4.06 -29.46
C PHE A 326 -19.42 -2.94 -28.67
N SER A 327 -18.63 -1.98 -28.16
CA SER A 327 -19.20 -0.75 -27.60
C SER A 327 -19.30 0.36 -28.64
N TYR A 328 -20.47 0.98 -28.70
CA TYR A 328 -20.70 2.26 -29.38
C TYR A 328 -20.83 3.38 -28.35
N ARG A 329 -20.42 4.60 -28.74
CA ARG A 329 -20.68 5.86 -28.04
C ARG A 329 -21.08 6.91 -29.06
N HIS A 330 -22.21 7.57 -28.86
CA HIS A 330 -22.58 8.71 -29.69
C HIS A 330 -21.73 9.92 -29.30
N THR A 331 -21.12 10.58 -30.28
CA THR A 331 -20.24 11.75 -30.07
C THR A 331 -20.64 12.86 -31.03
N VAL A 332 -20.98 14.03 -30.49
CA VAL A 332 -21.48 15.20 -31.22
C VAL A 332 -21.18 16.46 -30.43
N ASP A 333 -20.71 17.52 -31.09
CA ASP A 333 -20.33 18.81 -30.49
C ASP A 333 -19.39 18.71 -29.27
N GLY A 334 -18.51 17.70 -29.25
CA GLY A 334 -17.60 17.41 -28.15
C GLY A 334 -18.25 16.73 -26.93
N LYS A 335 -19.58 16.59 -26.90
CA LYS A 335 -20.30 15.73 -25.96
C LYS A 335 -20.14 14.27 -26.38
N VAL A 336 -20.07 13.37 -25.40
CA VAL A 336 -19.90 11.92 -25.59
C VAL A 336 -20.91 11.19 -24.71
N SER A 337 -21.55 10.15 -25.21
CA SER A 337 -22.49 9.33 -24.43
C SER A 337 -21.79 8.31 -23.54
N ASN A 338 -22.55 7.71 -22.61
CA ASN A 338 -22.24 6.41 -22.03
C ASN A 338 -21.98 5.34 -23.13
N PRO A 339 -21.18 4.30 -22.86
CA PRO A 339 -20.97 3.20 -23.79
C PRO A 339 -22.16 2.25 -23.76
N VAL A 340 -22.66 1.88 -24.94
CA VAL A 340 -23.73 0.88 -25.12
C VAL A 340 -23.19 -0.32 -25.89
N PHE A 341 -23.65 -1.52 -25.54
CA PHE A 341 -23.28 -2.75 -26.23
C PHE A 341 -24.18 -2.95 -27.46
N ILE A 342 -23.56 -3.26 -28.61
CA ILE A 342 -24.24 -3.68 -29.83
C ILE A 342 -23.69 -5.06 -30.19
N GLY A 343 -24.58 -6.05 -30.32
CA GLY A 343 -24.18 -7.39 -30.73
C GLY A 343 -23.83 -7.46 -32.22
N ILE A 344 -22.95 -8.40 -32.59
CA ILE A 344 -22.61 -8.67 -33.99
C ILE A 344 -23.21 -10.02 -34.40
N THR A 345 -23.75 -10.10 -35.61
CA THR A 345 -24.26 -11.33 -36.23
C THR A 345 -23.82 -11.41 -37.68
N ASP A 346 -23.71 -12.62 -38.24
CA ASP A 346 -23.49 -12.84 -39.68
C ASP A 346 -24.81 -12.95 -40.46
N GLN A 347 -25.94 -13.00 -39.76
CA GLN A 347 -27.28 -13.10 -40.34
C GLN A 347 -27.82 -11.73 -40.80
N SER A 348 -28.86 -11.76 -41.64
CA SER A 348 -29.61 -10.55 -41.99
C SER A 348 -30.39 -10.06 -40.78
N VAL A 349 -30.18 -8.81 -40.35
CA VAL A 349 -30.92 -8.19 -39.24
C VAL A 349 -32.20 -7.54 -39.74
N VAL A 350 -33.31 -7.78 -39.04
CA VAL A 350 -34.57 -7.02 -39.15
C VAL A 350 -35.05 -6.55 -37.77
N ALA A 351 -35.98 -5.61 -37.75
CA ALA A 351 -36.74 -5.25 -36.55
C ALA A 351 -38.12 -5.94 -36.55
N GLU A 352 -38.73 -6.03 -35.38
CA GLU A 352 -40.18 -6.22 -35.21
C GLU A 352 -40.99 -5.22 -36.05
N VAL A 353 -42.22 -5.59 -36.41
CA VAL A 353 -43.20 -4.71 -37.05
C VAL A 353 -44.56 -4.94 -36.40
N GLU A 354 -44.93 -3.98 -35.57
CA GLU A 354 -46.13 -4.01 -34.73
C GLU A 354 -47.40 -3.53 -35.47
N PRO A 355 -48.61 -4.01 -35.10
CA PRO A 355 -48.89 -5.05 -34.11
C PRO A 355 -48.67 -6.48 -34.62
N ASN A 356 -48.01 -7.35 -33.85
CA ASN A 356 -47.74 -8.76 -34.20
C ASN A 356 -48.23 -9.82 -33.17
N ASP A 357 -48.96 -9.40 -32.12
CA ASP A 357 -49.39 -10.20 -30.94
C ASP A 357 -50.07 -11.56 -31.22
N ASP A 358 -50.74 -11.71 -32.37
CA ASP A 358 -51.65 -12.82 -32.68
C ASP A 358 -51.26 -13.52 -33.99
N ALA A 359 -51.61 -14.80 -34.11
CA ALA A 359 -51.22 -15.67 -35.23
C ALA A 359 -51.64 -15.16 -36.63
N LYS A 360 -52.62 -14.26 -36.73
CA LYS A 360 -53.08 -13.60 -37.97
C LYS A 360 -52.28 -12.34 -38.28
N GLN A 361 -51.68 -11.72 -37.27
CA GLN A 361 -50.87 -10.51 -37.36
C GLN A 361 -49.36 -10.82 -37.43
N ALA A 362 -48.98 -12.05 -37.06
CA ALA A 362 -47.62 -12.57 -37.02
C ALA A 362 -46.74 -12.17 -38.21
N GLN A 363 -45.61 -11.54 -37.90
CA GLN A 363 -44.70 -10.96 -38.88
C GLN A 363 -44.02 -12.05 -39.73
N SER A 364 -44.20 -11.97 -41.05
CA SER A 364 -43.56 -12.91 -41.98
C SER A 364 -42.08 -12.55 -42.20
N VAL A 365 -41.19 -13.50 -41.95
CA VAL A 365 -39.72 -13.34 -42.04
C VAL A 365 -39.07 -14.40 -42.93
N THR A 366 -37.96 -14.04 -43.59
CA THR A 366 -37.20 -14.95 -44.46
C THR A 366 -35.99 -15.51 -43.71
N VAL A 367 -36.00 -16.81 -43.42
CA VAL A 367 -34.89 -17.47 -42.72
C VAL A 367 -33.72 -17.82 -43.66
N PRO A 368 -32.46 -17.74 -43.20
CA PRO A 368 -32.04 -17.40 -41.85
C PRO A 368 -32.03 -15.88 -41.58
N VAL A 369 -32.39 -15.51 -40.34
CA VAL A 369 -32.61 -14.11 -39.93
C VAL A 369 -32.23 -13.92 -38.46
N GLU A 370 -31.89 -12.70 -38.09
CA GLU A 370 -31.86 -12.27 -36.70
C GLU A 370 -32.76 -11.04 -36.51
N ILE A 371 -33.61 -11.04 -35.49
CA ILE A 371 -34.72 -10.11 -35.30
C ILE A 371 -34.53 -9.40 -33.98
N GLY A 372 -34.47 -8.07 -33.97
CA GLY A 372 -34.65 -7.29 -32.75
C GLY A 372 -36.14 -7.21 -32.39
N GLY A 373 -36.51 -7.65 -31.18
CA GLY A 373 -37.86 -7.49 -30.61
C GLY A 373 -37.86 -6.79 -29.23
N GLN A 374 -39.01 -6.30 -28.75
CA GLN A 374 -39.19 -5.64 -27.45
C GLN A 374 -40.59 -5.89 -26.88
N PHE A 375 -40.65 -6.32 -25.61
CA PHE A 375 -41.93 -6.44 -24.89
C PHE A 375 -42.36 -5.08 -24.31
N LYS A 376 -42.91 -4.21 -25.16
CA LYS A 376 -43.24 -2.81 -24.85
C LYS A 376 -44.47 -2.66 -23.98
N GLU A 377 -45.52 -3.44 -24.25
CA GLU A 377 -46.83 -3.28 -23.62
C GLU A 377 -47.16 -4.45 -22.67
N VAL A 378 -48.15 -4.26 -21.78
CA VAL A 378 -48.56 -5.34 -20.86
C VAL A 378 -49.46 -6.32 -21.61
N GLY A 379 -49.05 -7.59 -21.70
CA GLY A 379 -49.72 -8.62 -22.50
C GLY A 379 -49.16 -8.81 -23.91
N ASP A 380 -48.05 -8.13 -24.23
CA ASP A 380 -47.26 -8.22 -25.47
C ASP A 380 -46.73 -9.66 -25.71
N SER A 381 -46.82 -10.13 -26.96
CA SER A 381 -46.56 -11.53 -27.34
C SER A 381 -46.16 -11.74 -28.82
N ASP A 382 -45.13 -11.02 -29.26
CA ASP A 382 -44.34 -11.24 -30.49
C ASP A 382 -44.54 -12.57 -31.24
N SER A 383 -45.17 -12.55 -32.43
CA SER A 383 -45.34 -13.73 -33.28
C SER A 383 -44.66 -13.57 -34.66
N TYR A 384 -43.85 -14.56 -35.05
CA TYR A 384 -43.06 -14.57 -36.29
C TYR A 384 -43.30 -15.82 -37.13
N ARG A 385 -43.57 -15.66 -38.42
CA ARG A 385 -43.84 -16.77 -39.35
C ARG A 385 -42.80 -16.90 -40.45
N PHE A 386 -42.41 -18.14 -40.77
CA PHE A 386 -41.47 -18.45 -41.84
C PHE A 386 -41.80 -19.79 -42.53
N THR A 387 -41.29 -19.99 -43.74
CA THR A 387 -41.40 -21.27 -44.46
C THR A 387 -40.10 -22.05 -44.42
N ALA A 388 -40.15 -23.37 -44.27
CA ALA A 388 -38.98 -24.24 -44.25
C ALA A 388 -39.27 -25.63 -44.85
N LYS A 389 -38.21 -26.39 -45.17
CA LYS A 389 -38.31 -27.70 -45.83
C LYS A 389 -37.99 -28.87 -44.90
N ALA A 390 -38.62 -30.02 -45.16
CA ALA A 390 -38.44 -31.25 -44.41
C ALA A 390 -36.95 -31.64 -44.29
N GLY A 391 -36.48 -31.85 -43.06
CA GLY A 391 -35.09 -32.22 -42.78
C GLY A 391 -34.09 -31.05 -42.77
N GLU A 392 -34.51 -29.80 -43.05
CA GLU A 392 -33.73 -28.64 -42.64
C GLU A 392 -33.62 -28.56 -41.11
N VAL A 393 -32.57 -27.91 -40.63
CA VAL A 393 -32.30 -27.71 -39.21
C VAL A 393 -31.98 -26.24 -38.98
N TYR A 394 -32.73 -25.64 -38.08
CA TYR A 394 -32.54 -24.26 -37.62
C TYR A 394 -32.23 -24.26 -36.12
N TYR A 395 -31.36 -23.34 -35.71
CA TYR A 395 -31.23 -22.94 -34.31
C TYR A 395 -32.12 -21.73 -34.08
N VAL A 396 -33.08 -21.88 -33.16
CA VAL A 396 -33.93 -20.82 -32.64
C VAL A 396 -33.35 -20.42 -31.30
N GLU A 397 -32.83 -19.20 -31.18
CA GLU A 397 -32.19 -18.68 -29.97
C GLU A 397 -32.71 -17.28 -29.68
N VAL A 398 -33.05 -16.99 -28.42
CA VAL A 398 -33.31 -15.63 -27.96
C VAL A 398 -32.13 -15.16 -27.10
N LYS A 399 -31.74 -13.90 -27.28
CA LYS A 399 -30.67 -13.22 -26.55
C LYS A 399 -31.25 -11.96 -25.91
N ALA A 400 -31.40 -11.93 -24.59
CA ALA A 400 -31.94 -10.82 -23.84
C ALA A 400 -31.09 -10.54 -22.59
N GLU A 401 -30.93 -11.53 -21.71
CA GLU A 401 -30.19 -11.42 -20.46
C GLU A 401 -28.68 -11.34 -20.75
N ARG A 402 -28.19 -12.06 -21.77
CA ARG A 402 -26.81 -11.95 -22.25
C ARG A 402 -26.49 -10.60 -22.92
N LEU A 403 -27.51 -9.89 -23.44
CA LEU A 403 -27.40 -8.52 -23.96
C LEU A 403 -27.56 -7.44 -22.88
N ASP A 404 -27.54 -7.82 -21.60
CA ASP A 404 -27.70 -6.96 -20.42
C ASP A 404 -29.07 -6.27 -20.32
N THR A 405 -30.12 -6.88 -20.88
CA THR A 405 -31.51 -6.47 -20.67
C THR A 405 -32.15 -7.21 -19.48
N ALA A 406 -33.36 -6.80 -19.10
CA ALA A 406 -34.11 -7.38 -17.98
C ALA A 406 -35.31 -8.24 -18.42
N ALA A 407 -35.42 -8.58 -19.71
CA ALA A 407 -36.43 -9.53 -20.20
C ALA A 407 -36.04 -10.97 -19.86
N ASP A 408 -37.05 -11.80 -19.60
CA ASP A 408 -36.98 -13.22 -19.25
C ASP A 408 -37.71 -13.99 -20.38
N PRO A 409 -37.03 -14.23 -21.53
CA PRO A 409 -37.71 -14.59 -22.77
C PRO A 409 -38.12 -16.06 -22.84
N TYR A 410 -39.43 -16.30 -22.90
CA TYR A 410 -40.02 -17.61 -23.19
C TYR A 410 -40.44 -17.69 -24.66
N PHE A 411 -40.12 -18.79 -25.37
CA PHE A 411 -40.62 -18.99 -26.75
C PHE A 411 -41.32 -20.33 -26.99
N VAL A 412 -42.25 -20.32 -27.94
CA VAL A 412 -42.99 -21.46 -28.45
C VAL A 412 -42.68 -21.61 -29.93
N VAL A 413 -42.48 -22.85 -30.41
CA VAL A 413 -42.43 -23.13 -31.86
C VAL A 413 -43.64 -23.97 -32.24
N ASN A 414 -44.43 -23.49 -33.20
CA ASN A 414 -45.56 -24.18 -33.80
C ASN A 414 -45.27 -24.58 -35.25
N GLN A 415 -45.84 -25.72 -35.66
CA GLN A 415 -46.03 -26.13 -37.04
C GLN A 415 -47.44 -25.70 -37.47
N ILE A 416 -47.57 -25.02 -38.61
CA ILE A 416 -48.86 -24.61 -39.17
C ILE A 416 -49.21 -25.52 -40.36
N THR A 417 -50.39 -26.11 -40.34
CA THR A 417 -50.89 -27.01 -41.40
C THR A 417 -52.32 -26.66 -41.80
N PRO A 418 -52.70 -26.75 -43.08
CA PRO A 418 -54.07 -26.48 -43.52
C PRO A 418 -55.04 -27.59 -43.05
N GLY A 419 -56.14 -27.18 -42.42
CA GLY A 419 -57.25 -28.03 -42.03
C GLY A 419 -58.16 -28.40 -43.21
N ALA A 420 -59.04 -29.39 -42.99
CA ALA A 420 -59.95 -29.91 -44.01
C ALA A 420 -61.06 -28.92 -44.45
N ASP A 421 -61.28 -27.87 -43.67
CA ASP A 421 -62.17 -26.73 -43.89
C ASP A 421 -61.43 -25.48 -44.41
N GLY A 422 -60.10 -25.54 -44.54
CA GLY A 422 -59.24 -24.41 -44.89
C GLY A 422 -58.76 -23.57 -43.70
N ALA A 423 -59.16 -23.88 -42.46
CA ALA A 423 -58.65 -23.20 -41.27
C ALA A 423 -57.22 -23.67 -40.93
N GLU A 424 -56.40 -22.82 -40.31
CA GLU A 424 -55.07 -23.22 -39.86
C GLU A 424 -55.14 -24.12 -38.62
N GLN A 425 -54.54 -25.31 -38.72
CA GLN A 425 -54.27 -26.18 -37.58
C GLN A 425 -52.86 -25.92 -37.04
N VAL A 426 -52.80 -25.49 -35.78
CA VAL A 426 -51.57 -25.15 -35.06
C VAL A 426 -51.12 -26.34 -34.21
N LYS A 427 -49.94 -26.88 -34.49
CA LYS A 427 -49.33 -27.99 -33.73
C LYS A 427 -48.04 -27.53 -33.08
N ARG A 428 -48.06 -27.34 -31.75
CA ARG A 428 -46.84 -27.02 -30.98
C ARG A 428 -45.79 -28.13 -31.14
N LEU A 429 -44.57 -27.74 -31.45
CA LEU A 429 -43.39 -28.62 -31.52
C LEU A 429 -42.54 -28.55 -30.25
N THR A 430 -42.35 -27.35 -29.70
CA THR A 430 -41.64 -27.14 -28.43
C THR A 430 -42.11 -25.86 -27.72
N ALA A 431 -41.72 -25.72 -26.46
CA ALA A 431 -41.70 -24.46 -25.72
C ALA A 431 -40.42 -24.42 -24.87
N GLN A 432 -39.78 -23.26 -24.77
CA GLN A 432 -38.42 -23.07 -24.23
C GLN A 432 -38.35 -21.83 -23.33
N ASP A 433 -37.38 -21.86 -22.43
CA ASP A 433 -37.27 -21.10 -21.17
C ASP A 433 -35.75 -20.97 -20.87
N ASP A 434 -35.27 -21.14 -19.65
CA ASP A 434 -33.85 -20.99 -19.29
C ASP A 434 -32.86 -22.02 -19.92
N VAL A 435 -31.58 -21.63 -20.06
CA VAL A 435 -30.46 -22.54 -20.42
C VAL A 435 -29.66 -22.94 -19.18
N ALA A 436 -29.98 -24.11 -18.64
CA ALA A 436 -29.36 -24.70 -17.44
C ALA A 436 -27.87 -25.13 -17.59
N THR A 437 -27.16 -24.74 -18.66
CA THR A 437 -25.78 -25.17 -18.92
C THR A 437 -24.76 -24.21 -18.30
N ASN A 438 -24.32 -24.52 -17.09
CA ASN A 438 -23.30 -23.75 -16.38
C ASN A 438 -21.89 -24.33 -16.58
N LEU A 439 -21.00 -23.55 -17.23
CA LEU A 439 -19.62 -23.96 -17.53
C LEU A 439 -18.70 -23.94 -16.29
N SER A 440 -19.00 -23.11 -15.26
CA SER A 440 -18.14 -22.99 -14.07
C SER A 440 -18.88 -22.45 -12.83
N ALA A 441 -19.86 -23.23 -12.35
CA ALA A 441 -20.70 -22.88 -11.22
C ALA A 441 -19.94 -22.33 -10.00
N ASN A 442 -20.43 -21.23 -9.43
CA ASN A 442 -19.83 -20.46 -8.33
C ASN A 442 -18.47 -19.76 -8.62
N ILE A 443 -17.86 -19.93 -9.78
CA ILE A 443 -16.54 -19.33 -10.12
C ILE A 443 -16.70 -18.32 -11.26
N PHE A 444 -17.35 -18.74 -12.34
CA PHE A 444 -17.61 -17.96 -13.54
C PHE A 444 -18.95 -18.46 -14.09
N ASP A 445 -20.02 -17.93 -13.50
CA ASP A 445 -21.34 -18.54 -13.57
C ASP A 445 -22.05 -18.22 -14.90
N THR A 446 -22.22 -19.24 -15.77
CA THR A 446 -22.71 -19.04 -17.14
C THR A 446 -24.14 -19.53 -17.36
N ILE A 447 -24.90 -19.76 -16.28
CA ILE A 447 -26.35 -19.95 -16.41
C ILE A 447 -26.99 -18.66 -16.94
N THR A 448 -28.07 -18.77 -17.70
CA THR A 448 -28.77 -17.61 -18.28
C THR A 448 -30.22 -17.96 -18.58
N ASP A 449 -31.07 -16.95 -18.51
CA ASP A 449 -32.51 -17.04 -18.75
C ASP A 449 -32.86 -16.96 -20.26
N ASP A 450 -31.83 -16.98 -21.12
CA ASP A 450 -31.93 -16.92 -22.57
C ASP A 450 -32.09 -18.33 -23.24
N PRO A 451 -33.21 -18.66 -23.90
CA PRO A 451 -33.48 -19.97 -24.50
C PRO A 451 -32.72 -20.24 -25.80
N VAL A 452 -32.42 -21.53 -26.05
CA VAL A 452 -31.98 -22.01 -27.36
C VAL A 452 -32.50 -23.42 -27.69
N TYR A 453 -32.96 -23.63 -28.93
CA TYR A 453 -33.48 -24.92 -29.41
C TYR A 453 -33.01 -25.27 -30.82
N ARG A 454 -32.68 -26.56 -31.01
CA ARG A 454 -32.36 -27.15 -32.30
C ARG A 454 -33.62 -27.67 -33.00
N LEU A 455 -34.29 -26.80 -33.73
CA LEU A 455 -35.47 -27.13 -34.52
C LEU A 455 -35.08 -27.95 -35.76
N GLN A 456 -35.43 -29.23 -35.78
CA GLN A 456 -35.44 -30.02 -37.02
C GLN A 456 -36.85 -29.98 -37.64
N ILE A 457 -36.92 -29.58 -38.90
CA ILE A 457 -38.17 -29.36 -39.61
C ILE A 457 -38.80 -30.71 -40.02
N PRO A 458 -40.02 -31.06 -39.54
CA PRO A 458 -40.60 -32.38 -39.78
C PRO A 458 -41.19 -32.58 -41.19
N THR A 459 -41.72 -31.53 -41.82
CA THR A 459 -42.29 -31.55 -43.17
C THR A 459 -42.03 -30.23 -43.88
N ASP A 460 -42.19 -30.16 -45.19
CA ASP A 460 -42.33 -28.87 -45.88
C ASP A 460 -43.56 -28.14 -45.31
N GLY A 461 -43.46 -26.83 -45.09
CA GLY A 461 -44.59 -26.04 -44.59
C GLY A 461 -44.21 -24.70 -43.97
N MET A 462 -45.20 -24.11 -43.29
CA MET A 462 -45.08 -22.88 -42.53
C MET A 462 -44.91 -23.17 -41.03
N TYR A 463 -44.05 -22.39 -40.40
CA TYR A 463 -43.68 -22.49 -39.00
C TYR A 463 -43.81 -21.12 -38.35
N GLU A 464 -44.08 -21.13 -37.06
CA GLU A 464 -44.37 -19.94 -36.27
C GLU A 464 -43.56 -20.01 -34.97
N VAL A 465 -42.86 -18.91 -34.63
CA VAL A 465 -42.20 -18.71 -33.34
C VAL A 465 -42.94 -17.60 -32.63
N ILE A 466 -43.50 -17.91 -31.46
CA ILE A 466 -44.07 -16.90 -30.56
C ILE A 466 -43.06 -16.68 -29.45
N VAL A 467 -42.65 -15.44 -29.20
CA VAL A 467 -41.80 -15.02 -28.09
C VAL A 467 -42.62 -14.13 -27.16
N ARG A 468 -42.34 -14.18 -25.86
CA ARG A 468 -42.91 -13.27 -24.86
C ARG A 468 -42.02 -13.20 -23.64
N ASP A 469 -42.19 -12.18 -22.81
CA ASP A 469 -41.61 -12.16 -21.47
C ASP A 469 -42.32 -13.17 -20.54
N ARG A 470 -41.59 -13.80 -19.62
CA ARG A 470 -42.15 -14.71 -18.61
C ARG A 470 -43.17 -14.02 -17.69
N TYR A 471 -43.04 -12.70 -17.50
CA TYR A 471 -43.92 -11.87 -16.67
C TYR A 471 -44.85 -10.96 -17.48
N TRP A 472 -44.99 -11.18 -18.80
CA TRP A 472 -45.79 -10.40 -19.77
C TRP A 472 -47.19 -9.96 -19.26
N GLU A 473 -47.93 -10.82 -18.55
CA GLU A 473 -49.23 -10.51 -17.92
C GLU A 473 -49.19 -9.36 -16.88
N SER A 474 -47.99 -8.95 -16.46
CA SER A 474 -47.76 -8.00 -15.36
C SER A 474 -46.77 -6.88 -15.67
N ARG A 475 -46.01 -6.96 -16.78
CA ARG A 475 -45.09 -5.93 -17.23
C ARG A 475 -44.97 -5.87 -18.75
N GLY A 476 -44.77 -4.65 -19.23
CA GLY A 476 -44.22 -4.29 -20.53
C GLY A 476 -43.47 -2.96 -20.34
N ASP A 477 -42.32 -2.81 -20.98
CA ASP A 477 -41.48 -1.61 -20.93
C ASP A 477 -40.45 -1.68 -22.09
N PRO A 478 -40.17 -0.59 -22.83
CA PRO A 478 -39.31 -0.64 -24.02
C PRO A 478 -37.83 -0.94 -23.74
N SER A 479 -37.41 -1.11 -22.48
CA SER A 479 -36.11 -1.69 -22.14
C SER A 479 -36.08 -3.23 -22.15
N LEU A 480 -37.23 -3.91 -22.19
CA LEU A 480 -37.40 -5.37 -22.26
C LEU A 480 -37.16 -5.91 -23.69
N ARG A 481 -35.99 -5.57 -24.24
CA ARG A 481 -35.57 -5.89 -25.61
C ARG A 481 -34.92 -7.27 -25.68
N TYR A 482 -34.99 -7.90 -26.85
CA TYR A 482 -34.29 -9.15 -27.13
C TYR A 482 -33.79 -9.19 -28.59
N SER A 483 -32.99 -10.21 -28.90
CA SER A 483 -32.65 -10.60 -30.27
C SER A 483 -32.99 -12.07 -30.52
N LEU A 484 -33.96 -12.35 -31.40
CA LEU A 484 -34.35 -13.69 -31.85
C LEU A 484 -33.57 -14.06 -33.12
N ALA A 485 -32.66 -15.01 -33.01
CA ALA A 485 -31.99 -15.61 -34.16
C ALA A 485 -32.73 -16.89 -34.58
N ILE A 486 -33.14 -16.95 -35.85
CA ILE A 486 -33.59 -18.19 -36.51
C ILE A 486 -32.60 -18.47 -37.64
N ARG A 487 -31.48 -19.11 -37.28
CA ARG A 487 -30.34 -19.36 -38.17
C ARG A 487 -30.22 -20.84 -38.54
N LYS A 488 -29.48 -21.17 -39.60
CA LYS A 488 -29.22 -22.57 -39.96
C LYS A 488 -28.25 -23.22 -38.97
N GLU A 489 -28.15 -24.55 -38.98
CA GLU A 489 -27.19 -25.28 -38.14
C GLU A 489 -25.74 -24.95 -38.56
N THR A 490 -25.12 -23.99 -37.87
CA THR A 490 -23.76 -23.47 -38.09
C THR A 490 -22.87 -23.73 -36.86
N PRO A 491 -22.38 -24.98 -36.64
CA PRO A 491 -21.72 -25.35 -35.39
C PRO A 491 -20.47 -24.51 -35.14
N ASP A 492 -20.36 -23.88 -33.98
CA ASP A 492 -19.26 -22.97 -33.64
C ASP A 492 -18.92 -22.98 -32.13
N PHE A 493 -17.94 -22.20 -31.69
CA PHE A 493 -17.53 -22.10 -30.30
C PHE A 493 -16.88 -20.76 -29.91
N ARG A 494 -17.02 -20.37 -28.64
CA ARG A 494 -16.26 -19.28 -28.00
C ARG A 494 -15.56 -19.80 -26.76
N VAL A 495 -14.40 -19.22 -26.40
CA VAL A 495 -13.57 -19.72 -25.30
C VAL A 495 -13.17 -18.60 -24.34
N VAL A 496 -13.29 -18.87 -23.04
CA VAL A 496 -12.83 -17.97 -21.95
C VAL A 496 -11.75 -18.67 -21.13
N ALA A 497 -10.68 -17.95 -20.81
CA ALA A 497 -9.57 -18.42 -19.96
C ALA A 497 -9.45 -17.58 -18.68
N ILE A 498 -9.36 -18.26 -17.53
CA ILE A 498 -9.48 -17.67 -16.19
C ILE A 498 -8.32 -18.16 -15.30
N PRO A 499 -7.59 -17.30 -14.57
CA PRO A 499 -6.53 -17.75 -13.67
C PRO A 499 -7.10 -18.65 -12.56
N SER A 500 -6.56 -19.86 -12.40
CA SER A 500 -7.04 -20.79 -11.38
C SER A 500 -6.48 -20.44 -10.01
N ALA A 501 -7.36 -20.15 -9.05
CA ALA A 501 -6.96 -19.85 -7.68
C ALA A 501 -6.66 -21.13 -6.85
N PRO A 502 -5.82 -21.07 -5.80
CA PRO A 502 -5.52 -22.22 -4.92
C PRO A 502 -6.75 -22.79 -4.21
N THR A 503 -7.74 -21.93 -3.93
CA THR A 503 -9.09 -22.31 -3.53
C THR A 503 -10.07 -21.74 -4.56
N PRO A 504 -10.99 -22.53 -5.14
CA PRO A 504 -11.95 -22.05 -6.12
C PRO A 504 -12.75 -20.82 -5.66
N GLY A 505 -13.08 -19.94 -6.61
CA GLY A 505 -13.87 -18.73 -6.34
C GLY A 505 -13.11 -17.57 -5.67
N GLN A 506 -11.79 -17.67 -5.46
CA GLN A 506 -10.99 -16.56 -4.92
C GLN A 506 -10.42 -15.64 -6.00
N THR A 507 -10.46 -14.33 -5.75
CA THR A 507 -9.68 -13.33 -6.51
C THR A 507 -8.19 -13.64 -6.42
N TRP A 508 -7.58 -13.95 -7.57
CA TRP A 508 -6.19 -14.40 -7.67
C TRP A 508 -5.53 -13.90 -8.97
N PRO A 509 -4.24 -13.48 -8.95
CA PRO A 509 -3.51 -13.07 -10.14
C PRO A 509 -2.88 -14.28 -10.85
N THR A 510 -2.45 -14.10 -12.09
CA THR A 510 -1.66 -15.10 -12.84
C THR A 510 -0.18 -15.03 -12.44
N GLY A 511 0.11 -15.17 -11.14
CA GLY A 511 1.47 -15.08 -10.59
C GLY A 511 2.22 -16.41 -10.67
N ILE A 512 3.39 -16.42 -11.29
CA ILE A 512 4.22 -17.61 -11.50
C ILE A 512 5.65 -17.34 -11.01
N ARG A 513 6.24 -18.25 -10.23
CA ARG A 513 7.63 -18.15 -9.77
C ARG A 513 8.60 -18.62 -10.85
N ARG A 514 9.92 -18.50 -10.65
CA ARG A 514 10.90 -19.06 -11.62
C ARG A 514 10.96 -20.59 -11.53
N GLY A 515 10.85 -21.28 -12.67
CA GLY A 515 10.82 -22.75 -12.76
C GLY A 515 9.51 -23.42 -12.31
N ASP A 516 8.41 -22.66 -12.30
CA ASP A 516 7.09 -22.97 -11.76
C ASP A 516 6.09 -23.36 -12.87
N GLN A 517 4.88 -23.78 -12.47
CA GLN A 517 3.74 -24.00 -13.37
C GLN A 517 2.48 -23.35 -12.80
N PHE A 518 1.72 -22.62 -13.64
CA PHE A 518 0.49 -21.95 -13.25
C PHE A 518 -0.72 -22.49 -14.04
N PRO A 519 -1.82 -22.88 -13.37
CA PRO A 519 -3.03 -23.35 -14.04
C PRO A 519 -3.98 -22.22 -14.45
N ILE A 520 -4.48 -22.30 -15.68
CA ILE A 520 -5.50 -21.42 -16.24
C ILE A 520 -6.69 -22.30 -16.66
N SER A 521 -7.84 -22.11 -16.01
CA SER A 521 -9.08 -22.79 -16.35
C SER A 521 -9.63 -22.25 -17.67
N VAL A 522 -9.96 -23.13 -18.60
CA VAL A 522 -10.47 -22.83 -19.93
C VAL A 522 -11.90 -23.35 -20.04
N LEU A 523 -12.83 -22.47 -20.41
CA LEU A 523 -14.26 -22.75 -20.57
C LEU A 523 -14.65 -22.60 -22.04
N VAL A 524 -15.44 -23.53 -22.58
CA VAL A 524 -15.86 -23.56 -23.99
C VAL A 524 -17.37 -23.43 -24.07
N PHE A 525 -17.83 -22.28 -24.56
CA PHE A 525 -19.21 -22.09 -25.03
C PHE A 525 -19.33 -22.82 -26.37
N ARG A 526 -20.25 -23.77 -26.48
CA ARG A 526 -20.48 -24.59 -27.67
C ARG A 526 -21.79 -24.17 -28.33
N GLN A 527 -21.70 -23.63 -29.54
CA GLN A 527 -22.83 -23.10 -30.29
C GLN A 527 -23.31 -24.12 -31.33
N ASP A 528 -24.60 -24.04 -31.68
CA ASP A 528 -25.22 -24.69 -32.84
C ASP A 528 -24.92 -26.19 -33.01
N GLY A 529 -24.83 -26.90 -31.88
CA GLY A 529 -24.63 -28.34 -31.83
C GLY A 529 -23.17 -28.80 -31.90
N PHE A 530 -22.19 -27.88 -31.88
CA PHE A 530 -20.78 -28.19 -31.97
C PHE A 530 -20.27 -29.06 -30.80
N LYS A 531 -20.09 -30.36 -31.09
CA LYS A 531 -19.61 -31.37 -30.14
C LYS A 531 -18.15 -31.76 -30.33
N GLY A 532 -17.44 -31.21 -31.30
CA GLY A 532 -16.04 -31.57 -31.61
C GLY A 532 -15.03 -31.19 -30.53
N PRO A 533 -13.79 -31.69 -30.61
CA PRO A 533 -12.70 -31.26 -29.72
C PRO A 533 -12.26 -29.83 -30.06
N VAL A 534 -11.84 -29.07 -29.04
CA VAL A 534 -11.23 -27.74 -29.20
C VAL A 534 -9.80 -27.79 -28.66
N GLU A 535 -8.80 -27.48 -29.49
CA GLU A 535 -7.42 -27.31 -29.04
C GLU A 535 -7.16 -25.84 -28.70
N VAL A 536 -6.73 -25.59 -27.46
CA VAL A 536 -6.45 -24.26 -26.92
C VAL A 536 -4.95 -24.13 -26.70
N TYR A 537 -4.36 -23.09 -27.27
CA TYR A 537 -2.92 -22.92 -27.39
C TYR A 537 -2.50 -21.45 -27.25
N ALA A 538 -1.20 -21.21 -27.02
CA ALA A 538 -0.63 -19.88 -26.92
C ALA A 538 0.15 -19.52 -28.20
N GLU A 539 -0.08 -18.32 -28.71
CA GLU A 539 0.70 -17.69 -29.78
C GLU A 539 1.68 -16.67 -29.20
N ASN A 540 2.76 -16.39 -29.93
CA ASN A 540 3.71 -15.32 -29.60
C ASN A 540 4.22 -15.35 -28.14
N LEU A 541 4.45 -16.57 -27.61
CA LEU A 541 4.88 -16.79 -26.22
C LEU A 541 6.14 -15.98 -25.89
N PRO A 542 6.16 -15.24 -24.75
CA PRO A 542 7.35 -14.53 -24.31
C PRO A 542 8.54 -15.48 -24.05
N LYS A 543 9.76 -14.99 -24.25
CA LYS A 543 10.98 -15.78 -24.03
C LYS A 543 11.04 -16.27 -22.58
N GLY A 544 11.31 -17.56 -22.39
CA GLY A 544 11.37 -18.20 -21.07
C GLY A 544 10.04 -18.76 -20.57
N PHE A 545 8.99 -18.76 -21.39
CA PHE A 545 7.74 -19.46 -21.13
C PHE A 545 7.54 -20.66 -22.06
N THR A 546 6.85 -21.69 -21.58
CA THR A 546 6.23 -22.70 -22.44
C THR A 546 4.78 -22.93 -22.01
N CYS A 547 3.90 -23.19 -22.97
CA CYS A 547 2.48 -23.43 -22.71
C CYS A 547 1.99 -24.53 -23.68
N PRO A 548 2.07 -25.82 -23.29
CA PRO A 548 1.62 -26.92 -24.13
C PRO A 548 0.13 -26.78 -24.48
N ALA A 549 -0.22 -26.98 -25.74
CA ALA A 549 -1.60 -26.91 -26.19
C ALA A 549 -2.45 -28.01 -25.54
N VAL A 550 -3.61 -27.60 -25.01
CA VAL A 550 -4.57 -28.45 -24.29
C VAL A 550 -5.76 -28.76 -25.20
N VAL A 551 -6.35 -29.95 -25.09
CA VAL A 551 -7.56 -30.31 -25.84
C VAL A 551 -8.73 -30.45 -24.88
N VAL A 552 -9.76 -29.62 -25.08
CA VAL A 552 -11.08 -29.80 -24.48
C VAL A 552 -11.81 -30.84 -25.32
N GLY A 553 -12.02 -32.02 -24.75
CA GLY A 553 -12.53 -33.20 -25.48
C GLY A 553 -13.96 -33.03 -26.04
N PRO A 554 -14.41 -33.94 -26.92
CA PRO A 554 -15.74 -33.88 -27.52
C PRO A 554 -16.86 -33.81 -26.48
N GLY A 555 -17.77 -32.84 -26.62
CA GLY A 555 -18.84 -32.57 -25.65
C GLY A 555 -18.40 -32.06 -24.27
N VAL A 556 -17.10 -31.99 -23.97
CA VAL A 556 -16.57 -31.44 -22.71
C VAL A 556 -16.63 -29.92 -22.76
N THR A 557 -16.96 -29.31 -21.62
CA THR A 557 -17.17 -27.85 -21.44
C THR A 557 -15.94 -27.10 -20.91
N SER A 558 -14.97 -27.78 -20.30
CA SER A 558 -13.79 -27.14 -19.72
C SER A 558 -12.56 -28.04 -19.62
N SER A 559 -11.37 -27.46 -19.55
CA SER A 559 -10.10 -28.11 -19.16
C SER A 559 -9.10 -27.06 -18.65
N THR A 560 -7.93 -27.45 -18.13
CA THR A 560 -6.90 -26.52 -17.65
C THR A 560 -5.70 -26.45 -18.59
N LEU A 561 -5.42 -25.24 -19.09
CA LEU A 561 -4.17 -24.88 -19.77
C LEU A 561 -3.07 -24.60 -18.73
N ILE A 562 -1.86 -25.13 -18.93
CA ILE A 562 -0.74 -24.94 -18.01
C ILE A 562 0.33 -24.04 -18.64
N VAL A 563 0.56 -22.90 -18.01
CA VAL A 563 1.68 -22.00 -18.33
C VAL A 563 2.87 -22.39 -17.46
N THR A 564 4.03 -22.56 -18.07
CA THR A 564 5.29 -22.94 -17.41
C THR A 564 6.31 -21.82 -17.56
N SER A 565 7.04 -21.51 -16.48
CA SER A 565 8.20 -20.63 -16.51
C SER A 565 9.51 -21.43 -16.52
N ALA A 566 10.53 -20.88 -17.18
CA ALA A 566 11.91 -21.31 -17.04
C ALA A 566 12.52 -20.81 -15.71
N THR A 567 13.70 -21.30 -15.35
CA THR A 567 14.40 -20.90 -14.11
C THR A 567 15.21 -19.59 -14.24
N ASP A 568 15.47 -19.16 -15.47
CA ASP A 568 16.28 -18.00 -15.86
C ASP A 568 15.45 -16.82 -16.41
N VAL A 569 14.13 -17.00 -16.58
CA VAL A 569 13.23 -15.94 -17.03
C VAL A 569 13.23 -14.76 -16.06
N GLN A 570 13.18 -13.55 -16.61
CA GLN A 570 13.31 -12.31 -15.84
C GLN A 570 11.99 -11.91 -15.16
N PRO A 571 12.03 -11.32 -13.95
CA PRO A 571 10.86 -10.76 -13.28
C PRO A 571 10.12 -9.70 -14.11
N GLY A 572 8.82 -9.56 -13.90
CA GLY A 572 7.98 -8.54 -14.56
C GLY A 572 6.60 -9.05 -14.97
N ILE A 573 5.89 -8.25 -15.76
CA ILE A 573 4.58 -8.59 -16.37
C ILE A 573 4.76 -8.91 -17.86
N GLN A 574 3.99 -9.88 -18.36
CA GLN A 574 3.98 -10.33 -19.76
C GLN A 574 2.54 -10.65 -20.18
N HIS A 575 2.18 -10.36 -21.43
CA HIS A 575 0.85 -10.69 -21.96
C HIS A 575 0.86 -12.05 -22.67
N LEU A 576 -0.20 -12.83 -22.52
CA LEU A 576 -0.42 -14.07 -23.29
C LEU A 576 -1.46 -13.84 -24.38
N GLN A 577 -1.09 -14.16 -25.61
CA GLN A 577 -2.04 -14.28 -26.72
C GLN A 577 -2.51 -15.74 -26.78
N LEU A 578 -3.75 -15.98 -26.37
CA LEU A 578 -4.35 -17.31 -26.36
C LEU A 578 -5.33 -17.46 -27.53
N ARG A 579 -5.27 -18.61 -28.20
CA ARG A 579 -6.17 -19.01 -29.29
C ARG A 579 -6.82 -20.34 -29.00
N ALA A 580 -7.95 -20.56 -29.64
CA ALA A 580 -8.65 -21.82 -29.65
C ALA A 580 -8.97 -22.19 -31.09
N ARG A 581 -8.73 -23.45 -31.47
CA ARG A 581 -9.03 -23.96 -32.81
C ARG A 581 -9.82 -25.26 -32.75
N ALA A 582 -10.70 -25.45 -33.72
CA ALA A 582 -11.42 -26.70 -33.92
C ALA A 582 -11.50 -27.05 -35.41
N LYS A 583 -11.68 -28.33 -35.69
CA LYS A 583 -12.19 -28.78 -36.99
C LYS A 583 -13.70 -28.73 -36.93
N ILE A 584 -14.30 -28.02 -37.87
CA ILE A 584 -15.75 -27.88 -37.98
C ILE A 584 -16.18 -28.52 -39.30
N GLU A 585 -17.18 -29.39 -39.21
CA GLU A 585 -17.71 -30.22 -40.30
C GLU A 585 -19.10 -29.71 -40.69
N ASP A 586 -19.39 -29.62 -41.98
CA ASP A 586 -20.71 -29.26 -42.50
C ASP A 586 -21.76 -30.30 -42.07
N PRO A 587 -22.78 -29.94 -41.27
CA PRO A 587 -23.80 -30.88 -40.79
C PRO A 587 -24.61 -31.57 -41.90
N ALA A 588 -24.77 -30.93 -43.06
CA ALA A 588 -25.44 -31.53 -44.20
C ALA A 588 -24.57 -32.60 -44.87
N LEU A 589 -23.25 -32.39 -44.94
CA LEU A 589 -22.30 -33.39 -45.44
C LEU A 589 -22.08 -34.54 -44.45
N VAL A 590 -22.08 -34.27 -43.14
CA VAL A 590 -22.13 -35.31 -42.09
C VAL A 590 -23.41 -36.15 -42.22
N ARG A 591 -24.57 -35.53 -42.42
CA ARG A 591 -25.84 -36.24 -42.71
C ARG A 591 -25.73 -37.08 -43.99
N SER A 592 -25.13 -36.55 -45.05
CA SER A 592 -24.90 -37.29 -46.31
C SER A 592 -24.06 -38.55 -46.11
N VAL A 593 -22.94 -38.47 -45.37
CA VAL A 593 -22.10 -39.61 -45.01
C VAL A 593 -22.87 -40.65 -44.17
N ALA A 594 -23.67 -40.21 -43.19
CA ALA A 594 -24.50 -41.10 -42.39
C ALA A 594 -25.58 -41.82 -43.23
N THR A 595 -26.22 -41.12 -44.17
CA THR A 595 -27.19 -41.68 -45.11
C THR A 595 -26.54 -42.70 -46.04
N ALA A 596 -25.38 -42.38 -46.63
CA ALA A 596 -24.64 -43.30 -47.48
C ALA A 596 -24.14 -44.55 -46.72
N THR A 597 -23.69 -44.38 -45.47
CA THR A 597 -23.32 -45.50 -44.57
C THR A 597 -24.51 -46.41 -44.29
N THR A 598 -25.70 -45.82 -44.10
CA THR A 598 -26.95 -46.56 -43.92
C THR A 598 -27.35 -47.31 -45.19
N ALA A 599 -27.14 -46.72 -46.38
CA ALA A 599 -27.35 -47.38 -47.67
C ALA A 599 -26.42 -48.59 -47.87
N VAL A 600 -25.12 -48.45 -47.57
CA VAL A 600 -24.15 -49.56 -47.57
C VAL A 600 -24.57 -50.68 -46.62
N THR A 601 -25.03 -50.32 -45.42
CA THR A 601 -25.51 -51.28 -44.40
C THR A 601 -26.80 -51.99 -44.83
N ASN A 602 -27.66 -51.35 -45.62
CA ASN A 602 -28.87 -51.97 -46.15
C ASN A 602 -28.60 -52.84 -47.39
N ALA A 603 -27.69 -52.43 -48.27
CA ALA A 603 -27.31 -53.18 -49.47
C ALA A 603 -26.54 -54.47 -49.15
N SER A 604 -25.76 -54.51 -48.06
CA SER A 604 -24.99 -55.69 -47.67
C SER A 604 -25.82 -56.81 -47.03
N LYS A 605 -26.87 -56.47 -46.26
CA LYS A 605 -27.75 -57.42 -45.55
C LYS A 605 -28.17 -58.66 -46.37
N PRO A 606 -28.77 -58.54 -47.57
CA PRO A 606 -29.26 -59.71 -48.31
C PRO A 606 -28.14 -60.57 -48.94
N ILE A 607 -26.91 -60.09 -49.04
CA ILE A 607 -25.84 -60.75 -49.82
C ILE A 607 -25.48 -62.12 -49.24
N ALA A 608 -25.46 -62.29 -47.92
CA ALA A 608 -25.16 -63.57 -47.29
C ALA A 608 -26.19 -64.66 -47.67
N ASP A 609 -27.48 -64.33 -47.55
CA ASP A 609 -28.59 -65.25 -47.89
C ASP A 609 -28.70 -65.50 -49.40
N LEU A 610 -28.51 -64.46 -50.23
CA LEU A 610 -28.49 -64.61 -51.68
C LEU A 610 -27.31 -65.46 -52.15
N LYS A 611 -26.13 -65.30 -51.53
CA LYS A 611 -24.95 -66.12 -51.82
C LYS A 611 -25.18 -67.58 -51.45
N LYS A 612 -25.75 -67.84 -50.26
CA LYS A 612 -26.18 -69.18 -49.86
C LYS A 612 -27.18 -69.79 -50.85
N LYS A 613 -28.24 -69.05 -51.23
CA LYS A 613 -29.24 -69.50 -52.20
C LYS A 613 -28.64 -69.77 -53.58
N ALA A 614 -27.71 -68.96 -54.06
CA ALA A 614 -27.02 -69.19 -55.32
C ALA A 614 -26.13 -70.46 -55.28
N THR A 615 -25.42 -70.71 -54.17
CA THR A 615 -24.68 -71.96 -53.97
C THR A 615 -25.62 -73.17 -53.93
N GLU A 616 -26.71 -73.12 -53.15
CA GLU A 616 -27.71 -74.20 -53.07
C GLU A 616 -28.39 -74.47 -54.41
N ALA A 617 -28.71 -73.44 -55.19
CA ALA A 617 -29.28 -73.58 -56.53
C ALA A 617 -28.28 -74.15 -57.54
N THR A 618 -27.00 -73.76 -57.44
CA THR A 618 -25.92 -74.33 -58.27
C THR A 618 -25.73 -75.82 -57.99
N GLU A 619 -25.75 -76.23 -56.72
CA GLU A 619 -25.62 -77.64 -56.33
C GLU A 619 -26.80 -78.48 -56.86
N LYS A 620 -28.01 -77.92 -56.85
CA LYS A 620 -29.24 -78.54 -57.37
C LYS A 620 -29.26 -78.77 -58.88
N VAL A 621 -28.40 -78.11 -59.68
CA VAL A 621 -28.32 -78.37 -61.14
C VAL A 621 -27.64 -79.70 -61.45
N LYS A 622 -26.66 -80.13 -60.64
CA LYS A 622 -25.78 -81.28 -60.94
C LYS A 622 -26.53 -82.61 -61.15
N ALA A 623 -27.58 -82.86 -60.37
CA ALA A 623 -28.34 -84.11 -60.47
C ALA A 623 -29.27 -84.17 -61.71
N PRO A 624 -30.08 -83.14 -62.01
CA PRO A 624 -30.75 -82.99 -63.31
C PRO A 624 -29.79 -83.04 -64.51
N GLU A 625 -28.60 -82.44 -64.40
CA GLU A 625 -27.59 -82.42 -65.46
C GLU A 625 -27.03 -83.81 -65.74
N ALA A 626 -26.66 -84.56 -64.68
CA ALA A 626 -26.27 -85.96 -64.81
C ALA A 626 -27.40 -86.85 -65.38
N ALA A 627 -28.65 -86.62 -64.95
CA ALA A 627 -29.82 -87.37 -65.42
C ALA A 627 -30.13 -87.10 -66.90
N TYR A 628 -30.09 -85.83 -67.35
CA TYR A 628 -30.23 -85.47 -68.75
C TYR A 628 -29.10 -86.06 -69.60
N ASN A 629 -27.84 -85.90 -69.18
CA ASN A 629 -26.70 -86.43 -69.93
C ASN A 629 -26.73 -87.97 -70.05
N ALA A 630 -27.27 -88.68 -69.05
CA ALA A 630 -27.52 -90.12 -69.13
C ALA A 630 -28.67 -90.48 -70.08
N ALA A 631 -29.79 -89.74 -70.02
CA ALA A 631 -30.96 -89.98 -70.88
C ALA A 631 -30.68 -89.64 -72.36
N LEU A 632 -29.98 -88.55 -72.63
CA LEU A 632 -29.53 -88.15 -73.96
C LEU A 632 -28.65 -89.26 -74.57
N LYS A 633 -27.64 -89.72 -73.83
CA LYS A 633 -26.72 -90.78 -74.29
C LYS A 633 -27.42 -92.12 -74.54
N ALA A 634 -28.52 -92.40 -73.84
CA ALA A 634 -29.38 -93.56 -74.12
C ALA A 634 -30.23 -93.36 -75.39
N SER A 635 -30.77 -92.15 -75.61
CA SER A 635 -31.48 -91.80 -76.85
C SER A 635 -30.57 -91.78 -78.09
N GLU A 636 -29.32 -91.38 -77.96
CA GLU A 636 -28.31 -91.40 -79.03
C GLU A 636 -27.91 -92.83 -79.42
N ALA A 637 -27.93 -93.76 -78.47
CA ALA A 637 -27.60 -95.17 -78.69
C ALA A 637 -28.73 -95.99 -79.35
N ALA A 638 -29.97 -95.48 -79.34
CA ALA A 638 -31.14 -96.12 -79.95
C ALA A 638 -32.08 -95.07 -80.58
N PRO A 639 -31.72 -94.48 -81.74
CA PRO A 639 -32.40 -93.29 -82.28
C PRO A 639 -33.89 -93.47 -82.62
N ASP A 640 -34.31 -94.72 -82.89
CA ASP A 640 -35.67 -95.08 -83.31
C ASP A 640 -36.62 -95.34 -82.13
N ASP A 641 -36.13 -95.42 -80.88
CA ASP A 641 -36.97 -95.59 -79.69
C ASP A 641 -37.50 -94.22 -79.21
N ALA A 642 -38.72 -93.91 -79.64
CA ALA A 642 -39.44 -92.70 -79.24
C ALA A 642 -39.59 -92.55 -77.71
N SER A 643 -39.63 -93.64 -76.95
CA SER A 643 -39.79 -93.60 -75.48
C SER A 643 -38.51 -93.21 -74.74
N LEU A 644 -37.33 -93.42 -75.35
CA LEU A 644 -36.06 -92.92 -74.81
C LEU A 644 -35.88 -91.44 -75.12
N LYS A 645 -36.33 -91.01 -76.30
CA LYS A 645 -36.35 -89.60 -76.71
C LYS A 645 -37.25 -88.75 -75.81
N GLU A 646 -38.48 -89.22 -75.55
CA GLU A 646 -39.43 -88.56 -74.65
C GLU A 646 -38.90 -88.46 -73.20
N LYS A 647 -38.13 -89.46 -72.73
CA LYS A 647 -37.42 -89.39 -71.44
C LYS A 647 -36.27 -88.38 -71.44
N ALA A 648 -35.52 -88.26 -72.54
CA ALA A 648 -34.47 -87.25 -72.68
C ALA A 648 -35.05 -85.83 -72.68
N ASP A 649 -36.16 -85.60 -73.39
CA ASP A 649 -36.88 -84.31 -73.41
C ASP A 649 -37.47 -83.98 -72.02
N ALA A 650 -38.04 -84.96 -71.32
CA ALA A 650 -38.52 -84.79 -69.95
C ALA A 650 -37.38 -84.44 -68.97
N ALA A 651 -36.23 -85.13 -69.06
CA ALA A 651 -35.05 -84.82 -68.25
C ALA A 651 -34.47 -83.43 -68.58
N LYS A 652 -34.44 -83.05 -69.86
CA LYS A 652 -34.01 -81.71 -70.32
C LYS A 652 -34.87 -80.61 -69.71
N LYS A 653 -36.18 -80.81 -69.68
CA LYS A 653 -37.14 -79.86 -69.07
C LYS A 653 -36.90 -79.65 -67.57
N ILE A 654 -36.48 -80.69 -66.84
CA ILE A 654 -36.12 -80.60 -65.42
C ILE A 654 -34.76 -79.89 -65.24
N LEU A 655 -33.78 -80.18 -66.10
CA LEU A 655 -32.50 -79.47 -66.13
C LEU A 655 -32.69 -77.97 -66.40
N ASP A 656 -33.49 -77.60 -67.40
CA ASP A 656 -33.76 -76.21 -67.75
C ASP A 656 -34.45 -75.44 -66.62
N GLN A 657 -35.34 -76.10 -65.86
CA GLN A 657 -35.95 -75.51 -64.66
C GLN A 657 -34.93 -75.29 -63.54
N ALA A 658 -34.00 -76.23 -63.31
CA ALA A 658 -32.94 -76.08 -62.32
C ALA A 658 -31.92 -74.98 -62.71
N VAL A 659 -31.55 -74.93 -64.00
CA VAL A 659 -30.68 -73.90 -64.57
C VAL A 659 -31.32 -72.51 -64.45
N ALA A 660 -32.61 -72.37 -64.80
CA ALA A 660 -33.32 -71.10 -64.62
C ALA A 660 -33.38 -70.64 -63.15
N GLN A 661 -33.52 -71.56 -62.19
CA GLN A 661 -33.45 -71.23 -60.75
C GLN A 661 -32.04 -70.81 -60.30
N ARG A 662 -30.99 -71.49 -60.77
CA ARG A 662 -29.58 -71.09 -60.55
C ARG A 662 -29.32 -69.70 -61.09
N ASP A 663 -29.76 -69.43 -62.30
CA ASP A 663 -29.45 -68.17 -63.00
C ASP A 663 -30.24 -67.02 -62.37
N ALA A 664 -31.51 -67.21 -62.00
CA ALA A 664 -32.26 -66.23 -61.21
C ALA A 664 -31.61 -65.92 -59.85
N ALA A 665 -31.14 -66.94 -59.11
CA ALA A 665 -30.45 -66.75 -57.84
C ALA A 665 -29.09 -66.04 -58.00
N THR A 666 -28.36 -66.36 -59.06
CA THR A 666 -27.07 -65.74 -59.39
C THR A 666 -27.26 -64.29 -59.83
N THR A 667 -28.25 -63.99 -60.67
CA THR A 667 -28.61 -62.62 -61.05
C THR A 667 -29.05 -61.79 -59.84
N ALA A 668 -29.82 -62.36 -58.91
CA ALA A 668 -30.20 -61.68 -57.68
C ALA A 668 -28.98 -61.34 -56.80
N LEU A 669 -28.02 -62.26 -56.67
CA LEU A 669 -26.75 -62.01 -55.97
C LEU A 669 -25.91 -60.92 -56.67
N THR A 670 -25.75 -60.99 -57.99
CA THR A 670 -25.01 -59.98 -58.77
C THR A 670 -25.65 -58.59 -58.65
N ASN A 671 -26.98 -58.50 -58.69
CA ASN A 671 -27.70 -57.23 -58.51
C ASN A 671 -27.52 -56.65 -57.10
N ALA A 672 -27.55 -57.50 -56.06
CA ALA A 672 -27.28 -57.06 -54.69
C ALA A 672 -25.82 -56.60 -54.50
N GLN A 673 -24.85 -57.29 -55.12
CA GLN A 673 -23.45 -56.89 -55.09
C GLN A 673 -23.22 -55.57 -55.84
N ASN A 674 -23.86 -55.37 -57.01
CA ASN A 674 -23.80 -54.11 -57.74
C ASN A 674 -24.40 -52.95 -56.92
N ALA A 675 -25.55 -53.17 -56.26
CA ALA A 675 -26.15 -52.17 -55.37
C ALA A 675 -25.25 -51.82 -54.18
N LEU A 676 -24.53 -52.78 -53.60
CA LEU A 676 -23.52 -52.52 -52.57
C LEU A 676 -22.35 -51.70 -53.11
N ASN A 677 -21.81 -52.06 -54.29
CA ASN A 677 -20.71 -51.33 -54.92
C ASN A 677 -21.11 -49.86 -55.21
N THR A 678 -22.34 -49.62 -55.69
CA THR A 678 -22.89 -48.26 -55.89
C THR A 678 -23.04 -47.50 -54.57
N ALA A 679 -23.54 -48.15 -53.51
CA ALA A 679 -23.65 -47.54 -52.19
C ALA A 679 -22.27 -47.18 -51.60
N GLN A 680 -21.25 -48.01 -51.83
CA GLN A 680 -19.86 -47.75 -51.41
C GLN A 680 -19.26 -46.56 -52.16
N ALA A 681 -19.40 -46.48 -53.48
CA ALA A 681 -18.96 -45.32 -54.26
C ALA A 681 -19.64 -44.01 -53.82
N ASN A 682 -20.93 -44.06 -53.49
CA ASN A 682 -21.65 -42.91 -52.93
C ASN A 682 -21.14 -42.51 -51.53
N LEU A 683 -20.75 -43.47 -50.69
CA LEU A 683 -20.15 -43.22 -49.39
C LEU A 683 -18.75 -42.60 -49.52
N GLU A 684 -17.92 -43.08 -50.44
CA GLU A 684 -16.60 -42.49 -50.74
C GLU A 684 -16.75 -41.05 -51.25
N ALA A 685 -17.68 -40.80 -52.17
CA ALA A 685 -17.98 -39.45 -52.67
C ALA A 685 -18.43 -38.51 -51.55
N ALA A 686 -19.42 -38.92 -50.73
CA ALA A 686 -19.89 -38.11 -49.60
C ALA A 686 -18.79 -37.84 -48.56
N THR A 687 -17.95 -38.84 -48.28
CA THR A 687 -16.82 -38.72 -47.34
C THR A 687 -15.77 -37.74 -47.87
N LYS A 688 -15.46 -37.79 -49.16
CA LYS A 688 -14.54 -36.86 -49.81
C LYS A 688 -15.08 -35.43 -49.84
N SER A 689 -16.38 -35.25 -50.09
CA SER A 689 -17.05 -33.93 -49.98
C SER A 689 -16.94 -33.37 -48.56
N LEU A 690 -17.26 -34.18 -47.54
CA LEU A 690 -17.12 -33.80 -46.14
C LEU A 690 -15.69 -33.37 -45.82
N GLN A 691 -14.68 -34.22 -46.12
CA GLN A 691 -13.26 -33.92 -45.89
C GLN A 691 -12.77 -32.65 -46.59
N THR A 692 -13.35 -32.31 -47.74
CA THR A 692 -13.00 -31.08 -48.49
C THR A 692 -13.66 -29.84 -47.87
N SER A 693 -14.82 -30.00 -47.20
CA SER A 693 -15.53 -28.93 -46.50
C SER A 693 -14.98 -28.60 -45.11
N THR A 694 -14.28 -29.53 -44.46
CA THR A 694 -13.87 -29.41 -43.05
C THR A 694 -12.93 -28.23 -42.82
N ALA A 695 -13.45 -27.15 -42.25
CA ALA A 695 -12.68 -25.95 -41.94
C ALA A 695 -11.92 -26.10 -40.61
N ASN A 696 -10.71 -25.55 -40.53
CA ASN A 696 -10.07 -25.25 -39.25
C ASN A 696 -10.50 -23.84 -38.83
N VAL A 697 -11.48 -23.74 -37.93
CA VAL A 697 -11.95 -22.47 -37.38
C VAL A 697 -11.06 -22.10 -36.19
N VAL A 698 -10.69 -20.82 -36.07
CA VAL A 698 -9.74 -20.31 -35.06
C VAL A 698 -10.29 -19.01 -34.46
N HIS A 699 -10.41 -18.98 -33.14
CA HIS A 699 -10.94 -17.84 -32.37
C HIS A 699 -9.93 -17.29 -31.36
N PRO A 700 -10.03 -15.99 -31.01
CA PRO A 700 -9.37 -15.44 -29.83
C PRO A 700 -9.96 -16.05 -28.57
N VAL A 701 -9.10 -16.46 -27.63
CA VAL A 701 -9.54 -16.84 -26.28
C VAL A 701 -9.69 -15.57 -25.46
N ARG A 702 -10.89 -15.36 -24.93
CA ARG A 702 -11.23 -14.21 -24.08
C ARG A 702 -10.63 -14.42 -22.70
N ALA A 703 -10.12 -13.36 -22.09
CA ALA A 703 -9.59 -13.43 -20.73
C ALA A 703 -10.72 -13.14 -19.72
N GLY A 704 -10.68 -13.77 -18.55
CA GLY A 704 -11.64 -13.55 -17.47
C GLY A 704 -10.96 -13.43 -16.10
N THR A 705 -11.63 -12.79 -15.14
CA THR A 705 -11.13 -12.65 -13.77
C THR A 705 -12.23 -12.73 -12.72
N ILE A 706 -11.84 -13.16 -11.52
CA ILE A 706 -12.67 -13.15 -10.32
C ILE A 706 -12.47 -11.82 -9.62
N VAL A 707 -13.42 -10.92 -9.81
CA VAL A 707 -13.45 -9.55 -9.25
C VAL A 707 -13.56 -9.57 -7.73
N TRP A 708 -14.45 -10.42 -7.21
CA TRP A 708 -14.66 -10.60 -5.76
C TRP A 708 -14.85 -12.05 -5.35
N SER A 709 -13.96 -12.51 -4.48
CA SER A 709 -14.21 -13.66 -3.61
C SER A 709 -15.47 -13.45 -2.77
N ASN A 710 -16.31 -14.49 -2.69
CA ASN A 710 -17.49 -14.59 -1.82
C ASN A 710 -17.39 -15.81 -0.88
N ALA A 711 -18.40 -16.02 -0.03
CA ALA A 711 -18.46 -17.18 0.87
C ALA A 711 -18.74 -18.49 0.09
N ALA A 712 -18.47 -19.64 0.71
CA ALA A 712 -18.79 -20.93 0.11
C ALA A 712 -20.28 -21.03 -0.26
N ASN A 713 -20.57 -21.54 -1.45
CA ASN A 713 -21.91 -21.64 -2.06
C ASN A 713 -22.59 -20.29 -2.39
N ILE A 714 -21.85 -19.17 -2.36
CA ILE A 714 -22.25 -17.91 -3.00
C ILE A 714 -21.34 -17.70 -4.21
N PRO A 715 -21.87 -17.55 -5.44
CA PRO A 715 -21.03 -17.35 -6.62
C PRO A 715 -20.08 -16.17 -6.48
N ALA A 716 -18.82 -16.37 -6.89
CA ALA A 716 -17.84 -15.31 -6.96
C ALA A 716 -18.21 -14.31 -8.06
N ILE A 717 -18.04 -13.01 -7.81
CA ILE A 717 -18.33 -11.99 -8.81
C ILE A 717 -17.17 -11.97 -9.80
N SER A 718 -17.46 -12.24 -11.07
CA SER A 718 -16.47 -12.38 -12.15
C SER A 718 -16.88 -11.59 -13.39
N ARG A 719 -15.94 -11.37 -14.31
CA ARG A 719 -16.18 -10.74 -15.63
C ARG A 719 -15.11 -11.11 -16.65
N ILE A 720 -15.34 -10.74 -17.92
CA ILE A 720 -14.30 -10.69 -18.96
C ILE A 720 -13.32 -9.53 -18.69
N THR A 721 -12.06 -9.71 -19.11
CA THR A 721 -10.95 -8.75 -19.03
C THR A 721 -10.37 -8.48 -20.43
N GLU A 722 -9.74 -7.33 -20.64
CA GLU A 722 -9.16 -6.97 -21.95
C GLU A 722 -7.99 -7.88 -22.34
N THR A 723 -7.15 -8.28 -21.38
CA THR A 723 -5.97 -9.10 -21.64
C THR A 723 -5.72 -10.16 -20.58
N MET A 724 -5.18 -11.31 -21.00
CA MET A 724 -4.53 -12.25 -20.09
C MET A 724 -3.08 -11.81 -19.89
N ALA A 725 -2.70 -11.52 -18.65
CA ALA A 725 -1.33 -11.17 -18.28
C ALA A 725 -0.82 -12.11 -17.18
N VAL A 726 0.45 -12.51 -17.31
CA VAL A 726 1.21 -13.34 -16.38
C VAL A 726 2.30 -12.49 -15.74
N THR A 727 2.62 -12.74 -14.47
CA THR A 727 3.72 -12.06 -13.79
C THR A 727 4.76 -13.05 -13.27
N ILE A 728 6.02 -12.87 -13.68
CA ILE A 728 7.16 -13.57 -13.11
C ILE A 728 7.53 -12.92 -11.77
N LEU A 729 7.51 -13.72 -10.71
CA LEU A 729 8.12 -13.39 -9.42
C LEU A 729 9.60 -13.84 -9.44
N ASP A 730 10.49 -13.05 -8.83
CA ASP A 730 11.92 -13.40 -8.74
C ASP A 730 12.19 -14.62 -7.84
N GLU A 731 11.32 -14.89 -6.86
CA GLU A 731 11.37 -16.13 -6.07
C GLU A 731 11.31 -17.37 -6.98
N PRO A 732 12.19 -18.38 -6.83
CA PRO A 732 12.05 -19.66 -7.52
C PRO A 732 10.98 -20.54 -6.88
N ALA A 733 10.34 -21.39 -7.68
CA ALA A 733 9.38 -22.38 -7.18
C ALA A 733 10.09 -23.40 -6.26
N PRO A 734 9.66 -23.59 -4.99
CA PRO A 734 10.33 -24.49 -4.05
C PRO A 734 10.51 -25.93 -4.55
N PHE A 735 9.56 -26.43 -5.33
CA PHE A 735 9.70 -27.65 -6.11
C PHE A 735 8.84 -27.57 -7.37
N GLN A 736 9.01 -28.51 -8.31
CA GLN A 736 8.09 -28.72 -9.42
C GLN A 736 8.07 -30.21 -9.79
N VAL A 737 6.91 -30.76 -10.13
CA VAL A 737 6.82 -32.12 -10.71
C VAL A 737 6.65 -32.00 -12.22
N ARG A 738 7.48 -32.72 -12.98
CA ARG A 738 7.46 -32.73 -14.46
C ARG A 738 7.43 -34.15 -15.00
N SER A 739 6.91 -34.31 -16.22
CA SER A 739 7.18 -35.45 -17.08
C SER A 739 7.51 -34.96 -18.49
N ASN A 740 8.42 -35.68 -19.15
CA ASN A 740 8.76 -35.47 -20.56
C ASN A 740 7.86 -36.30 -21.50
N ALA A 741 7.14 -37.30 -20.97
CA ALA A 741 6.21 -38.14 -21.72
C ALA A 741 4.77 -37.74 -21.37
N HIS A 742 4.17 -36.87 -22.19
CA HIS A 742 2.94 -36.16 -21.84
C HIS A 742 1.87 -36.12 -22.95
N ARG A 743 2.09 -36.85 -24.06
CA ARG A 743 1.07 -37.16 -25.07
C ARG A 743 1.17 -38.65 -25.39
N PHE A 744 0.05 -39.37 -25.37
CA PHE A 744 -0.03 -40.81 -25.60
C PHE A 744 -1.24 -41.13 -26.49
N THR A 745 -1.06 -41.95 -27.52
CA THR A 745 -2.16 -42.56 -28.30
C THR A 745 -2.15 -44.05 -28.04
N VAL A 746 -3.25 -44.62 -27.53
CA VAL A 746 -3.34 -46.02 -27.09
C VAL A 746 -4.71 -46.61 -27.41
N ASN A 747 -4.80 -47.92 -27.63
CA ASN A 747 -6.09 -48.62 -27.68
C ASN A 747 -6.68 -48.80 -26.27
N GLN A 748 -8.00 -49.03 -26.20
CA GLN A 748 -8.68 -49.50 -24.99
C GLN A 748 -8.01 -50.78 -24.43
N GLY A 749 -7.86 -50.87 -23.11
CA GLY A 749 -7.20 -52.00 -22.45
C GLY A 749 -5.67 -51.87 -22.40
N ARG A 750 -5.09 -50.68 -22.38
CA ARG A 750 -3.64 -50.44 -22.36
C ARG A 750 -3.13 -49.84 -21.05
N GLN A 751 -1.93 -50.27 -20.66
CA GLN A 751 -1.15 -49.68 -19.57
C GLN A 751 -0.18 -48.62 -20.10
N ILE A 752 -0.21 -47.46 -19.48
CA ILE A 752 0.77 -46.39 -19.63
C ILE A 752 1.61 -46.34 -18.34
N LEU A 753 2.93 -46.34 -18.50
CA LEU A 753 3.89 -46.08 -17.43
C LEU A 753 4.46 -44.68 -17.63
N LEU A 754 4.16 -43.79 -16.69
CA LEU A 754 4.48 -42.36 -16.75
C LEU A 754 5.68 -42.07 -15.82
N PRO A 755 6.90 -41.87 -16.34
CA PRO A 755 8.01 -41.37 -15.53
C PRO A 755 7.77 -39.92 -15.13
N VAL A 756 7.85 -39.62 -13.84
CA VAL A 756 7.73 -38.28 -13.26
C VAL A 756 8.95 -37.94 -12.41
N LYS A 757 9.39 -36.68 -12.48
CA LYS A 757 10.54 -36.16 -11.74
C LYS A 757 10.11 -35.01 -10.84
N LEU A 758 10.56 -35.05 -9.58
CA LEU A 758 10.42 -33.98 -8.59
C LEU A 758 11.69 -33.12 -8.61
N GLU A 759 11.61 -31.98 -9.29
CA GLU A 759 12.63 -30.93 -9.25
C GLU A 759 12.59 -30.25 -7.88
N LYS A 760 13.59 -30.49 -7.03
CA LYS A 760 13.71 -29.86 -5.70
C LYS A 760 14.54 -28.57 -5.81
N ARG A 761 14.11 -27.48 -5.18
CA ARG A 761 14.84 -26.20 -5.10
C ARG A 761 14.84 -25.67 -3.66
N SER A 762 15.63 -24.64 -3.39
CA SER A 762 15.60 -23.89 -2.11
C SER A 762 15.71 -24.74 -0.83
N GLY A 763 16.39 -25.88 -0.89
CA GLY A 763 16.52 -26.82 0.25
C GLY A 763 15.28 -27.68 0.54
N PHE A 764 14.29 -27.74 -0.36
CA PHE A 764 13.07 -28.53 -0.18
C PHE A 764 13.34 -30.05 -0.26
N ASP A 765 12.89 -30.80 0.75
CA ASP A 765 12.90 -32.27 0.78
C ASP A 765 11.73 -32.84 1.62
N ASN A 766 10.55 -32.22 1.55
CA ASN A 766 9.35 -32.74 2.21
C ASN A 766 8.54 -33.63 1.26
N LYS A 767 7.64 -34.44 1.82
CA LYS A 767 6.66 -35.24 1.06
C LYS A 767 5.86 -34.33 0.11
N VAL A 768 5.65 -34.79 -1.13
CA VAL A 768 4.77 -34.14 -2.12
C VAL A 768 3.69 -35.14 -2.52
N THR A 769 2.43 -34.86 -2.20
CA THR A 769 1.29 -35.66 -2.70
C THR A 769 0.92 -35.24 -4.13
N LEU A 770 0.38 -36.18 -4.91
CA LEU A 770 -0.09 -35.99 -6.28
C LEU A 770 -1.56 -36.44 -6.36
N THR A 771 -2.45 -35.51 -6.68
CA THR A 771 -3.90 -35.77 -6.78
C THR A 771 -4.36 -35.60 -8.23
N THR A 772 -4.92 -36.65 -8.83
CA THR A 772 -5.42 -36.62 -10.21
C THR A 772 -6.59 -35.64 -10.36
N LYS A 773 -6.57 -34.83 -11.43
CA LYS A 773 -7.59 -33.81 -11.77
C LYS A 773 -8.06 -34.00 -13.21
N GLU A 774 -9.23 -33.43 -13.51
CA GLU A 774 -9.94 -33.47 -14.82
C GLU A 774 -10.30 -34.84 -15.40
N LEU A 775 -9.79 -35.95 -14.84
CA LEU A 775 -10.20 -37.29 -15.22
C LEU A 775 -11.70 -37.53 -14.93
N PRO A 776 -12.56 -37.72 -15.95
CA PRO A 776 -13.99 -37.91 -15.72
C PRO A 776 -14.26 -39.26 -15.06
N LYS A 777 -15.16 -39.33 -14.08
CA LYS A 777 -15.51 -40.59 -13.40
C LYS A 777 -16.02 -41.67 -14.36
N ALA A 778 -16.69 -41.28 -15.45
CA ALA A 778 -17.21 -42.17 -16.48
C ALA A 778 -16.16 -42.56 -17.55
N SER A 779 -14.91 -42.10 -17.46
CA SER A 779 -13.85 -42.44 -18.42
C SER A 779 -13.40 -43.90 -18.33
N ASN A 780 -13.65 -44.59 -17.22
CA ASN A 780 -13.09 -45.92 -16.92
C ASN A 780 -11.55 -46.01 -16.88
N ILE A 781 -10.82 -44.91 -17.07
CA ILE A 781 -9.36 -44.87 -16.89
C ILE A 781 -9.04 -44.95 -15.39
N ASP A 782 -8.11 -45.83 -15.02
CA ASP A 782 -7.58 -45.97 -13.66
C ASP A 782 -6.23 -45.25 -13.56
N PHE A 783 -6.18 -44.14 -12.83
CA PHE A 783 -4.97 -43.36 -12.58
C PHE A 783 -4.99 -42.82 -11.14
N PRO A 784 -4.53 -43.62 -10.16
CA PRO A 784 -4.67 -43.33 -8.75
C PRO A 784 -3.77 -42.18 -8.28
N ASN A 785 -4.20 -41.52 -7.21
CA ASN A 785 -3.38 -40.55 -6.48
C ASN A 785 -2.09 -41.20 -5.97
N SER A 786 -1.01 -40.42 -5.87
CA SER A 786 0.31 -40.91 -5.44
C SER A 786 1.03 -39.89 -4.55
N ALA A 787 2.29 -40.17 -4.20
CA ALA A 787 3.17 -39.22 -3.53
C ALA A 787 4.64 -39.51 -3.86
N PHE A 788 5.46 -38.46 -3.86
CA PHE A 788 6.88 -38.58 -3.54
C PHE A 788 7.02 -38.55 -2.03
N GLU A 789 7.66 -39.57 -1.45
CA GLU A 789 8.06 -39.54 -0.05
C GLU A 789 9.31 -38.67 0.14
N LYS A 790 9.65 -38.35 1.40
CA LYS A 790 10.87 -37.61 1.73
C LYS A 790 12.11 -38.32 1.15
N GLY A 791 13.05 -37.55 0.57
CA GLY A 791 14.22 -38.08 -0.14
C GLY A 791 13.95 -38.45 -1.61
N GLU A 792 12.76 -38.93 -1.96
CA GLU A 792 12.42 -39.41 -3.31
C GLU A 792 12.50 -38.29 -4.37
N ALA A 793 12.99 -38.59 -5.57
CA ALA A 793 13.27 -37.59 -6.62
C ALA A 793 12.69 -37.95 -8.00
N GLU A 794 12.56 -39.24 -8.32
CA GLU A 794 11.99 -39.76 -9.56
C GLU A 794 11.11 -40.97 -9.24
N LYS A 795 9.98 -41.12 -9.95
CA LYS A 795 8.98 -42.16 -9.73
C LYS A 795 8.30 -42.50 -11.05
N THR A 796 7.80 -43.73 -11.19
CA THR A 796 6.96 -44.13 -12.33
C THR A 796 5.53 -44.34 -11.85
N LEU A 797 4.58 -43.59 -12.41
CA LEU A 797 3.16 -43.74 -12.13
C LEU A 797 2.52 -44.69 -13.15
N ARG A 798 1.55 -45.49 -12.71
CA ARG A 798 0.73 -46.34 -13.58
C ARG A 798 -0.58 -45.64 -13.90
N MET A 799 -0.93 -45.63 -15.18
CA MET A 799 -2.27 -45.31 -15.67
C MET A 799 -2.76 -46.47 -16.54
N PHE A 800 -3.99 -46.94 -16.34
CA PHE A 800 -4.56 -48.07 -17.07
C PHE A 800 -5.88 -47.67 -17.73
N VAL A 801 -5.86 -47.59 -19.07
CA VAL A 801 -7.03 -47.30 -19.90
C VAL A 801 -7.82 -48.60 -20.02
N LYS A 802 -8.98 -48.72 -19.37
CA LYS A 802 -9.78 -49.97 -19.39
C LYS A 802 -10.42 -50.20 -20.76
N GLU A 803 -10.78 -51.46 -21.01
CA GLU A 803 -11.40 -51.97 -22.22
C GLU A 803 -12.68 -51.21 -22.62
N ASN A 804 -13.41 -50.69 -21.62
CA ASN A 804 -14.65 -49.94 -21.76
C ASN A 804 -14.46 -48.42 -21.61
N THR A 805 -13.23 -47.91 -21.72
CA THR A 805 -12.99 -46.46 -21.84
C THR A 805 -13.61 -45.97 -23.14
N PRO A 806 -14.48 -44.93 -23.14
CA PRO A 806 -14.98 -44.34 -24.38
C PRO A 806 -13.81 -43.86 -25.26
N PRO A 807 -13.80 -44.15 -26.57
CA PRO A 807 -12.80 -43.58 -27.47
C PRO A 807 -12.89 -42.05 -27.52
N GLY A 808 -11.74 -41.37 -27.56
CA GLY A 808 -11.67 -39.91 -27.52
C GLY A 808 -10.38 -39.39 -26.88
N ILE A 809 -10.29 -38.06 -26.74
CA ILE A 809 -9.11 -37.37 -26.18
C ILE A 809 -9.41 -36.95 -24.74
N TYR A 810 -8.58 -37.42 -23.82
CA TYR A 810 -8.61 -37.08 -22.40
C TYR A 810 -7.39 -36.22 -22.04
N THR A 811 -7.63 -34.99 -21.59
CA THR A 811 -6.60 -34.20 -20.90
C THR A 811 -6.69 -34.49 -19.40
N ILE A 812 -5.56 -34.80 -18.78
CA ILE A 812 -5.45 -35.12 -17.36
C ILE A 812 -4.24 -34.38 -16.78
N TRP A 813 -4.34 -33.83 -15.58
CA TRP A 813 -3.20 -33.29 -14.84
C TRP A 813 -3.26 -33.71 -13.38
N MET A 814 -2.15 -33.58 -12.65
CA MET A 814 -2.14 -33.84 -11.21
C MET A 814 -1.87 -32.54 -10.46
N GLN A 815 -2.72 -32.21 -9.48
CA GLN A 815 -2.41 -31.19 -8.50
C GLN A 815 -1.41 -31.78 -7.51
N THR A 816 -0.23 -31.19 -7.42
CA THR A 816 0.72 -31.56 -6.37
C THR A 816 0.38 -30.79 -5.08
N GLN A 817 0.85 -31.27 -3.94
CA GLN A 817 0.86 -30.51 -2.69
C GLN A 817 2.07 -30.90 -1.84
N GLY A 818 2.89 -29.92 -1.45
CA GLY A 818 3.99 -30.08 -0.52
C GLY A 818 4.02 -28.93 0.50
N GLN A 819 4.38 -29.23 1.75
CA GLN A 819 4.53 -28.21 2.79
C GLN A 819 5.92 -27.58 2.73
N VAL A 820 5.99 -26.27 2.52
CA VAL A 820 7.24 -25.52 2.36
C VAL A 820 7.44 -24.52 3.50
N GLY A 821 8.68 -24.40 3.99
CA GLY A 821 9.04 -23.42 5.01
C GLY A 821 9.36 -22.07 4.37
N TYR A 822 8.44 -21.11 4.44
CA TYR A 822 8.55 -19.83 3.74
C TYR A 822 8.84 -18.67 4.68
N ARG A 823 9.77 -17.78 4.29
CA ARG A 823 10.10 -16.53 4.99
C ARG A 823 9.67 -15.36 4.12
N ARG A 824 8.76 -14.50 4.61
CA ARG A 824 8.28 -13.32 3.88
C ARG A 824 9.35 -12.22 3.91
N ASN A 825 9.83 -11.79 2.75
CA ASN A 825 10.84 -10.74 2.57
C ASN A 825 12.04 -10.81 3.56
N PRO A 826 12.90 -11.86 3.46
CA PRO A 826 14.04 -12.02 4.36
C PRO A 826 15.14 -10.97 4.13
N ALA A 827 15.24 -10.40 2.93
CA ALA A 827 16.24 -9.37 2.60
C ALA A 827 16.00 -8.08 3.40
N LYS A 828 14.77 -7.56 3.38
CA LYS A 828 14.36 -6.37 4.14
C LYS A 828 14.63 -6.51 5.65
N ALA A 829 14.45 -7.71 6.21
CA ALA A 829 14.74 -7.97 7.62
C ALA A 829 16.25 -7.85 7.94
N GLU A 830 17.12 -8.38 7.08
CA GLU A 830 18.58 -8.31 7.27
C GLU A 830 19.14 -6.90 6.99
N ASP A 831 18.56 -6.13 6.07
CA ASP A 831 18.98 -4.74 5.84
C ASP A 831 18.48 -3.79 6.93
N LEU A 832 17.26 -3.98 7.45
CA LEU A 832 16.79 -3.24 8.62
C LEU A 832 17.54 -3.61 9.90
N LYS A 833 18.08 -4.84 10.01
CA LYS A 833 18.99 -5.24 11.09
C LYS A 833 20.28 -4.41 11.05
N LYS A 834 20.96 -4.34 9.90
CA LYS A 834 22.17 -3.50 9.71
C LYS A 834 21.86 -2.03 10.01
N ALA A 835 20.70 -1.52 9.58
CA ALA A 835 20.28 -0.15 9.85
C ALA A 835 20.03 0.11 11.35
N ASN A 836 19.43 -0.85 12.06
CA ASN A 836 19.24 -0.81 13.52
C ASN A 836 20.59 -0.83 14.27
N GLU A 837 21.51 -1.71 13.89
CA GLU A 837 22.87 -1.78 14.44
C GLU A 837 23.64 -0.46 14.23
N ALA A 838 23.58 0.12 13.02
CA ALA A 838 24.19 1.42 12.72
C ALA A 838 23.53 2.58 13.47
N ALA A 839 22.21 2.55 13.70
CA ALA A 839 21.50 3.55 14.48
C ALA A 839 21.83 3.44 15.99
N LYS A 840 21.97 2.22 16.51
CA LYS A 840 22.44 1.95 17.89
C LYS A 840 23.85 2.50 18.12
N ALA A 841 24.77 2.28 17.19
CA ALA A 841 26.12 2.87 17.26
C ALA A 841 26.08 4.41 17.29
N LYS A 842 25.33 5.05 16.38
CA LYS A 842 25.20 6.52 16.32
C LYS A 842 24.62 7.12 17.60
N ALA A 843 23.58 6.51 18.16
CA ALA A 843 22.97 6.96 19.42
C ALA A 843 23.93 6.84 20.60
N ALA A 844 24.71 5.76 20.69
CA ALA A 844 25.72 5.59 21.72
C ALA A 844 26.82 6.67 21.65
N THR A 845 27.36 6.95 20.46
CA THR A 845 28.36 8.03 20.26
C THR A 845 27.79 9.41 20.61
N ALA A 846 26.55 9.71 20.22
CA ALA A 846 25.91 10.97 20.56
C ALA A 846 25.68 11.13 22.08
N LYS A 847 25.31 10.06 22.78
CA LYS A 847 25.15 10.06 24.25
C LYS A 847 26.49 10.27 24.98
N GLN A 848 27.59 9.74 24.44
CA GLN A 848 28.94 10.02 24.95
C GLN A 848 29.33 11.50 24.76
N ALA A 849 29.02 12.09 23.59
CA ALA A 849 29.25 13.51 23.33
C ALA A 849 28.43 14.43 24.25
N GLU A 850 27.17 14.07 24.54
CA GLU A 850 26.31 14.78 25.51
C GLU A 850 26.93 14.79 26.92
N ALA A 851 27.42 13.64 27.39
CA ALA A 851 28.07 13.53 28.69
C ALA A 851 29.36 14.38 28.76
N ALA A 852 30.19 14.34 27.71
CA ALA A 852 31.41 15.14 27.64
C ALA A 852 31.13 16.66 27.61
N ALA A 853 30.12 17.10 26.86
CA ALA A 853 29.71 18.51 26.82
C ALA A 853 29.15 18.99 28.17
N THR A 854 28.37 18.15 28.85
CA THR A 854 27.85 18.42 30.21
C THR A 854 29.00 18.58 31.22
N GLN A 855 30.03 17.74 31.13
CA GLN A 855 31.23 17.85 31.95
C GLN A 855 32.03 19.14 31.65
N ALA A 856 32.18 19.49 30.36
CA ALA A 856 32.87 20.71 29.93
C ALA A 856 32.18 21.99 30.44
N LYS A 857 30.84 22.06 30.34
CA LYS A 857 30.03 23.15 30.93
C LYS A 857 30.18 23.24 32.44
N THR A 858 30.24 22.11 33.14
CA THR A 858 30.43 22.06 34.60
C THR A 858 31.80 22.64 34.99
N ALA A 859 32.86 22.27 34.26
CA ALA A 859 34.20 22.85 34.45
C ALA A 859 34.24 24.36 34.14
N ALA A 860 33.65 24.79 33.01
CA ALA A 860 33.61 26.20 32.63
C ALA A 860 32.80 27.07 33.61
N THR A 861 31.69 26.55 34.14
CA THR A 861 30.88 27.21 35.17
C THR A 861 31.64 27.33 36.50
N THR A 862 32.45 26.33 36.84
CA THR A 862 33.34 26.36 38.01
C THR A 862 34.42 27.44 37.84
N ALA A 863 35.07 27.49 36.67
CA ALA A 863 36.09 28.51 36.35
C ALA A 863 35.50 29.94 36.35
N PHE A 864 34.30 30.13 35.79
CA PHE A 864 33.56 31.40 35.87
C PHE A 864 33.32 31.82 37.33
N THR A 865 32.86 30.89 38.17
CA THR A 865 32.57 31.18 39.59
C THR A 865 33.83 31.58 40.35
N GLN A 866 34.95 30.89 40.13
CA GLN A 866 36.25 31.24 40.70
C GLN A 866 36.75 32.62 40.22
N ALA A 867 36.60 32.93 38.93
CA ALA A 867 36.98 34.24 38.39
C ALA A 867 36.11 35.38 38.95
N GLN A 868 34.81 35.14 39.14
CA GLN A 868 33.87 36.11 39.73
C GLN A 868 34.20 36.38 41.21
N GLN A 869 34.51 35.34 41.98
CA GLN A 869 34.99 35.46 43.37
C GLN A 869 36.30 36.26 43.42
N LYS A 870 37.26 35.95 42.54
CA LYS A 870 38.54 36.66 42.46
C LYS A 870 38.38 38.14 42.13
N LEU A 871 37.50 38.50 41.18
CA LEU A 871 37.20 39.91 40.88
C LEU A 871 36.60 40.62 42.09
N THR A 872 35.64 39.99 42.77
CA THR A 872 34.98 40.56 43.96
C THR A 872 35.98 40.82 45.09
N ALA A 873 36.92 39.89 45.30
CA ALA A 873 38.02 40.06 46.25
C ALA A 873 38.97 41.21 45.85
N SER A 874 39.38 41.30 44.58
CA SER A 874 40.25 42.38 44.10
C SER A 874 39.56 43.76 44.17
N GLN A 875 38.28 43.86 43.85
CA GLN A 875 37.50 45.11 44.01
C GLN A 875 37.35 45.51 45.48
N THR A 876 37.27 44.53 46.39
CA THR A 876 37.27 44.80 47.83
C THR A 876 38.63 45.32 48.30
N ALA A 877 39.73 44.73 47.81
CA ALA A 877 41.09 45.21 48.09
C ALA A 877 41.33 46.65 47.60
N VAL A 878 40.80 47.03 46.43
CA VAL A 878 40.83 48.42 45.93
C VAL A 878 40.16 49.37 46.93
N LYS A 879 38.91 49.09 47.34
CA LYS A 879 38.18 49.92 48.33
C LYS A 879 38.93 50.05 49.65
N THR A 880 39.52 48.96 50.15
CA THR A 880 40.32 48.99 51.39
C THR A 880 41.58 49.85 51.26
N ALA A 881 42.26 49.81 50.12
CA ALA A 881 43.43 50.65 49.85
C ALA A 881 43.05 52.14 49.69
N GLU A 882 41.92 52.44 49.03
CA GLU A 882 41.40 53.81 48.87
C GLU A 882 40.96 54.41 50.21
N ALA A 883 40.35 53.62 51.09
CA ALA A 883 40.07 54.00 52.48
C ALA A 883 41.36 54.26 53.27
N ALA A 884 42.40 53.43 53.10
CA ALA A 884 43.69 53.64 53.77
C ALA A 884 44.41 54.93 53.32
N VAL A 885 44.31 55.30 52.03
CA VAL A 885 44.77 56.61 51.52
C VAL A 885 44.02 57.75 52.20
N THR A 886 42.69 57.64 52.32
CA THR A 886 41.84 58.66 52.94
C THR A 886 42.23 58.90 54.42
N THR A 887 42.42 57.83 55.18
CA THR A 887 42.86 57.90 56.59
C THR A 887 44.25 58.52 56.72
N ALA A 888 45.19 58.19 55.82
CA ALA A 888 46.53 58.79 55.82
C ALA A 888 46.50 60.29 55.49
N GLN A 889 45.61 60.72 54.58
CA GLN A 889 45.42 62.14 54.25
C GLN A 889 44.83 62.93 55.44
N GLN A 890 43.85 62.37 56.16
CA GLN A 890 43.29 62.99 57.36
C GLN A 890 44.35 63.20 58.47
N ALA A 891 45.30 62.26 58.62
CA ALA A 891 46.41 62.41 59.55
C ALA A 891 47.37 63.56 59.16
N VAL A 892 47.61 63.78 57.86
CA VAL A 892 48.43 64.89 57.35
C VAL A 892 47.78 66.24 57.63
N GLU A 893 46.47 66.40 57.37
CA GLU A 893 45.78 67.68 57.63
C GLU A 893 45.74 68.03 59.12
N LYS A 894 45.60 67.03 60.01
CA LYS A 894 45.72 67.27 61.46
C LYS A 894 47.11 67.80 61.84
N LEU A 895 48.18 67.14 61.40
CA LEU A 895 49.56 67.52 61.74
C LEU A 895 49.94 68.92 61.18
N LYS A 896 49.37 69.33 60.04
CA LYS A 896 49.50 70.71 59.54
C LYS A 896 48.90 71.75 60.49
N ALA A 897 47.71 71.48 61.05
CA ALA A 897 47.05 72.37 61.99
C ALA A 897 47.84 72.48 63.31
N ASP A 898 48.34 71.35 63.83
CA ASP A 898 49.17 71.30 65.04
C ASP A 898 50.48 72.11 64.86
N PHE A 899 51.13 72.02 63.68
CA PHE A 899 52.32 72.82 63.33
C PHE A 899 52.03 74.33 63.26
N ALA A 900 50.90 74.72 62.67
CA ALA A 900 50.52 76.14 62.57
C ALA A 900 50.29 76.77 63.95
N ALA A 901 49.62 76.06 64.86
CA ALA A 901 49.40 76.52 66.23
C ALA A 901 50.71 76.72 67.03
N LEU A 902 51.67 75.81 66.89
CA LEU A 902 52.99 75.92 67.52
C LEU A 902 53.81 77.10 66.97
N THR A 903 53.69 77.39 65.68
CA THR A 903 54.39 78.52 65.03
C THR A 903 53.94 79.87 65.59
N THR A 904 52.64 80.05 65.87
CA THR A 904 52.11 81.27 66.52
C THR A 904 52.73 81.48 67.90
N LYS A 905 52.71 80.44 68.74
CA LYS A 905 53.20 80.48 70.14
C LYS A 905 54.70 80.78 70.25
N LEU A 906 55.49 80.35 69.27
CA LEU A 906 56.91 80.67 69.15
C LEU A 906 57.17 82.18 68.94
N ASN A 907 56.31 82.87 68.20
CA ASN A 907 56.49 84.30 67.92
C ASN A 907 56.13 85.19 69.12
N GLU A 908 55.12 84.80 69.90
CA GLU A 908 54.72 85.51 71.13
C GLU A 908 55.87 85.62 72.15
N GLN A 909 56.61 84.53 72.35
CA GLN A 909 57.69 84.47 73.34
C GLN A 909 58.91 85.33 72.98
N LYS A 910 59.20 85.51 71.68
CA LYS A 910 60.27 86.42 71.21
C LYS A 910 60.02 87.87 71.60
N ALA A 911 58.75 88.31 71.65
CA ALA A 911 58.41 89.67 72.03
C ALA A 911 58.65 89.98 73.52
N VAL A 912 58.53 88.96 74.39
CA VAL A 912 58.67 89.12 75.86
C VAL A 912 60.13 89.35 76.27
N GLU A 913 61.07 88.60 75.68
CA GLU A 913 62.51 88.75 75.96
C GLU A 913 63.03 90.15 75.60
N ALA A 914 62.64 90.64 74.42
CA ALA A 914 63.06 91.95 73.92
C ALA A 914 62.64 93.10 74.85
N LYS A 915 61.44 93.03 75.43
CA LYS A 915 60.94 94.06 76.36
C LYS A 915 61.76 94.12 77.65
N LEU A 916 61.93 92.99 78.34
CA LEU A 916 62.59 92.94 79.65
C LEU A 916 64.06 93.34 79.60
N THR A 917 64.71 93.15 78.45
CA THR A 917 66.10 93.58 78.23
C THR A 917 66.26 95.11 78.24
N ALA A 918 65.23 95.87 77.84
CA ALA A 918 65.29 97.33 77.76
C ALA A 918 65.08 98.03 79.12
N GLU A 919 64.18 97.51 79.96
CA GLU A 919 63.82 98.13 81.26
C GLU A 919 65.01 98.14 82.24
N ILE A 920 65.82 97.06 82.26
CA ILE A 920 67.03 96.94 83.10
C ILE A 920 68.05 98.04 82.80
N ALA A 921 68.27 98.38 81.53
CA ALA A 921 69.31 99.33 81.12
C ALA A 921 69.03 100.80 81.54
N ILE A 922 67.78 101.12 81.85
CA ILE A 922 67.36 102.46 82.29
C ILE A 922 67.61 102.64 83.80
N ALA A 923 67.27 101.62 84.60
CA ALA A 923 67.33 101.69 86.07
C ALA A 923 68.75 101.90 86.60
N THR A 924 69.77 101.24 86.03
CA THR A 924 71.17 101.33 86.49
C THR A 924 71.70 102.78 86.50
N LYS A 925 71.40 103.56 85.45
CA LYS A 925 71.90 104.94 85.30
C LYS A 925 71.37 105.91 86.36
N ALA A 926 70.19 105.63 86.94
CA ALA A 926 69.60 106.48 87.98
C ALA A 926 70.30 106.32 89.34
N GLN A 927 70.89 105.14 89.61
CA GLN A 927 71.53 104.81 90.88
C GLN A 927 72.86 105.56 91.07
N GLU A 928 73.65 105.71 90.00
CA GLU A 928 74.98 106.32 90.05
C GLU A 928 74.91 107.83 90.36
N ALA A 929 73.99 108.55 89.73
CA ALA A 929 73.82 110.00 89.91
C ALA A 929 73.45 110.38 91.36
N GLN A 930 72.52 109.65 91.97
CA GLN A 930 72.05 109.90 93.35
C GLN A 930 73.14 109.66 94.41
N LYS A 931 74.20 108.92 94.05
CA LYS A 931 75.34 108.64 94.93
C LYS A 931 76.31 109.83 95.04
N ALA A 932 76.35 110.71 94.03
CA ALA A 932 77.26 111.85 93.98
C ALA A 932 76.74 113.07 94.77
N GLU A 933 75.42 113.34 94.75
CA GLU A 933 74.83 114.49 95.47
C GLU A 933 75.08 114.44 96.98
N LEU A 934 75.10 113.25 97.59
CA LEU A 934 75.18 113.08 99.04
C LEU A 934 76.51 113.58 99.62
N ALA A 935 77.62 113.32 98.92
CA ALA A 935 78.97 113.69 99.36
C ALA A 935 79.20 115.21 99.37
N VAL A 936 78.49 115.97 98.53
CA VAL A 936 78.59 117.44 98.48
C VAL A 936 77.92 118.10 99.68
N ALA A 937 76.79 117.54 100.13
CA ALA A 937 76.01 118.08 101.24
C ALA A 937 76.74 117.96 102.60
N GLU A 938 77.49 116.89 102.81
CA GLU A 938 78.23 116.65 104.07
C GLU A 938 79.36 117.66 104.29
N LYS A 939 80.09 118.04 103.24
CA LYS A 939 81.21 119.01 103.33
C LYS A 939 80.74 120.40 103.78
N SER A 940 79.64 120.88 103.21
CA SER A 940 79.12 122.25 103.43
C SER A 940 78.56 122.51 104.84
N LEU A 941 78.43 121.47 105.68
CA LEU A 941 78.00 121.58 107.07
C LEU A 941 79.17 121.89 108.02
N ALA A 942 80.36 121.34 107.74
CA ALA A 942 81.53 121.48 108.62
C ALA A 942 82.09 122.92 108.64
N GLU A 943 82.12 123.59 107.49
CA GLU A 943 82.75 124.90 107.32
C GLU A 943 82.05 126.01 108.16
N VAL A 944 80.72 125.93 108.30
CA VAL A 944 79.90 126.92 109.02
C VAL A 944 80.04 126.80 110.55
N GLN A 945 80.32 125.60 111.06
CA GLN A 945 80.43 125.32 112.49
C GLN A 945 81.64 126.04 113.14
N THR A 946 82.70 126.28 112.36
CA THR A 946 83.93 126.93 112.81
C THR A 946 83.73 128.42 113.10
N THR A 947 82.93 129.12 112.28
CA THR A 947 82.71 130.58 112.39
C THR A 947 82.00 130.98 113.68
N LEU A 948 81.12 130.11 114.20
CA LEU A 948 80.41 130.33 115.46
C LEU A 948 81.37 130.41 116.67
N ASN A 949 82.47 129.66 116.65
CA ASN A 949 83.37 129.60 117.81
C ASN A 949 84.14 130.92 117.99
N GLN A 950 84.66 131.50 116.90
CA GLN A 950 85.43 132.75 116.93
C GLN A 950 84.61 133.97 117.39
N ALA A 951 83.31 134.01 117.07
CA ALA A 951 82.43 135.11 117.49
C ALA A 951 82.24 135.16 119.02
N ASN A 952 82.30 134.02 119.72
CA ASN A 952 82.07 133.95 121.16
C ASN A 952 83.26 134.50 121.98
N GLU A 953 84.49 134.29 121.53
CA GLU A 953 85.69 134.74 122.26
C GLU A 953 85.81 136.27 122.30
N LEU A 954 85.50 136.94 121.18
CA LEU A 954 85.56 138.41 121.07
C LEU A 954 84.53 139.12 121.96
N ALA A 955 83.36 138.51 122.20
CA ALA A 955 82.32 139.07 123.07
C ALA A 955 82.73 139.09 124.55
N ALA A 956 83.46 138.06 125.01
CA ALA A 956 83.90 137.96 126.40
C ALA A 956 84.95 139.02 126.79
N ALA A 957 85.90 139.31 125.90
CA ALA A 957 87.00 140.24 126.16
C ALA A 957 86.53 141.69 126.37
N ALA A 958 85.59 142.17 125.55
CA ALA A 958 85.03 143.52 125.68
C ALA A 958 84.31 143.72 127.03
N GLN A 959 83.66 142.67 127.54
CA GLN A 959 82.81 142.75 128.73
C GLN A 959 83.61 142.88 130.03
N GLN A 960 84.81 142.29 130.10
CA GLN A 960 85.75 142.52 131.23
C GLN A 960 86.29 143.95 131.25
N LYS A 961 86.67 144.48 130.08
CA LYS A 961 87.25 145.83 129.92
C LYS A 961 86.31 146.93 130.42
N ALA A 962 85.00 146.78 130.19
CA ALA A 962 83.97 147.71 130.69
C ALA A 962 83.85 147.70 132.24
N ALA A 963 83.95 146.53 132.87
CA ALA A 963 83.85 146.39 134.32
C ALA A 963 85.04 147.06 135.06
N GLU A 964 86.24 146.97 134.50
CA GLU A 964 87.44 147.57 135.09
C GLU A 964 87.42 149.10 135.01
N LEU A 965 87.00 149.67 133.88
CA LEU A 965 86.79 151.12 133.72
C LEU A 965 85.70 151.67 134.64
N THR A 966 84.62 150.89 134.87
CA THR A 966 83.54 151.27 135.81
C THR A 966 84.06 151.49 137.23
N LYS A 967 85.01 150.67 137.69
CA LYS A 967 85.67 150.86 139.00
C LYS A 967 86.50 152.14 139.07
N GLN A 968 87.23 152.46 138.00
CA GLN A 968 88.16 153.59 138.00
C GLN A 968 87.42 154.94 138.02
N VAL A 969 86.32 155.05 137.26
CA VAL A 969 85.43 156.24 137.29
C VAL A 969 84.86 156.50 138.69
N ALA A 970 84.55 155.45 139.46
CA ALA A 970 84.02 155.60 140.82
C ALA A 970 85.06 156.12 141.85
N ALA A 971 86.36 156.00 141.58
CA ALA A 971 87.43 156.46 142.45
C ALA A 971 87.90 157.91 142.15
N GLN A 972 87.61 158.42 140.95
CA GLN A 972 87.95 159.78 140.52
C GLN A 972 86.78 160.40 139.74
N PRO A 973 85.69 160.84 140.42
CA PRO A 973 84.44 161.22 139.76
C PRO A 973 84.56 162.42 138.80
N ASP A 974 85.52 163.32 139.05
CA ASP A 974 85.76 164.53 138.25
C ASP A 974 86.76 164.30 137.09
N ASN A 975 87.27 163.08 136.90
CA ASN A 975 88.19 162.74 135.82
C ASN A 975 87.41 162.41 134.53
N ALA A 976 87.29 163.41 133.65
CA ALA A 976 86.53 163.30 132.40
C ALA A 976 87.08 162.22 131.43
N GLU A 977 88.38 161.94 131.46
CA GLU A 977 89.02 161.03 130.49
C GLU A 977 88.63 159.56 130.72
N LEU A 978 88.59 159.13 131.99
CA LEU A 978 88.10 157.79 132.37
C LEU A 978 86.64 157.56 131.98
N LYS A 979 85.80 158.59 132.10
CA LYS A 979 84.37 158.51 131.76
C LYS A 979 84.18 158.30 130.26
N THR A 980 84.92 159.03 129.43
CA THR A 980 84.91 158.86 127.97
C THR A 980 85.36 157.46 127.53
N GLN A 981 86.36 156.87 128.21
CA GLN A 981 86.82 155.50 127.92
C GLN A 981 85.79 154.42 128.30
N LEU A 982 85.05 154.62 129.40
CA LEU A 982 83.97 153.72 129.81
C LEU A 982 82.82 153.70 128.80
N ASP A 983 82.34 154.87 128.37
CA ASP A 983 81.23 154.98 127.41
C ASP A 983 81.60 154.38 126.04
N ALA A 984 82.84 154.58 125.58
CA ALA A 984 83.37 153.95 124.37
C ALA A 984 83.43 152.42 124.48
N THR A 985 83.85 151.88 125.63
CA THR A 985 83.96 150.42 125.84
C THR A 985 82.59 149.76 125.98
N ASN A 986 81.60 150.44 126.58
CA ASN A 986 80.23 149.93 126.66
C ASN A 986 79.57 149.77 125.27
N ALA A 987 79.90 150.62 124.30
CA ALA A 987 79.43 150.47 122.93
C ALA A 987 80.02 149.23 122.22
N GLU A 988 81.29 148.90 122.50
CA GLU A 988 82.01 147.74 121.94
C GLU A 988 81.37 146.41 122.37
N VAL A 989 80.92 146.30 123.63
CA VAL A 989 80.20 145.13 124.18
C VAL A 989 78.89 144.85 123.42
N VAL A 990 78.12 145.89 123.11
CA VAL A 990 76.82 145.77 122.43
C VAL A 990 77.00 145.30 120.97
N ALA A 991 78.08 145.69 120.31
CA ALA A 991 78.39 145.26 118.95
C ALA A 991 78.71 143.75 118.88
N GLN A 992 79.59 143.24 119.76
CA GLN A 992 80.06 141.86 119.68
C GLN A 992 78.96 140.82 119.98
N LYS A 993 78.06 141.10 120.93
CA LYS A 993 76.93 140.19 121.23
C LYS A 993 76.09 139.88 119.98
N LYS A 994 75.90 140.87 119.11
CA LYS A 994 75.08 140.77 117.89
C LYS A 994 75.72 139.90 116.80
N ALA A 995 77.04 139.67 116.85
CA ALA A 995 77.75 138.78 115.92
C ALA A 995 77.53 137.29 116.24
N VAL A 996 77.47 136.93 117.54
CA VAL A 996 77.25 135.54 117.98
C VAL A 996 75.87 135.02 117.54
N GLU A 997 74.82 135.82 117.72
CA GLU A 997 73.44 135.45 117.42
C GLU A 997 73.24 135.14 115.92
N ALA A 998 73.99 135.81 115.03
CA ALA A 998 73.94 135.57 113.59
C ALA A 998 74.58 134.23 113.17
N ALA A 999 75.64 133.77 113.85
CA ALA A 999 76.36 132.57 113.47
C ALA A 999 75.62 131.26 113.81
N ILE A 1000 74.80 131.26 114.87
CA ILE A 1000 74.01 130.09 115.29
C ILE A 1000 72.99 129.68 114.22
N ALA A 1001 72.32 130.65 113.60
CA ALA A 1001 71.29 130.42 112.59
C ALA A 1001 71.83 129.73 111.32
N ALA A 1002 73.09 129.99 110.96
CA ALA A 1002 73.70 129.45 109.75
C ALA A 1002 73.96 127.94 109.80
N VAL A 1003 74.26 127.38 110.98
CA VAL A 1003 74.54 125.94 111.17
C VAL A 1003 73.29 125.10 110.93
N GLN A 1004 72.15 125.49 111.51
CA GLN A 1004 70.91 124.69 111.44
C GLN A 1004 70.43 124.48 110.00
N GLY A 1005 70.57 125.49 109.13
CA GLY A 1005 70.14 125.41 107.73
C GLY A 1005 70.92 124.42 106.86
N LYS A 1006 72.13 123.97 107.26
CA LYS A 1006 72.94 123.02 106.48
C LYS A 1006 72.62 121.56 106.79
N THR A 1007 72.22 121.23 108.02
CA THR A 1007 71.96 119.85 108.44
C THR A 1007 70.82 119.19 107.65
N THR A 1008 69.70 119.92 107.46
CA THR A 1008 68.49 119.42 106.80
C THR A 1008 68.68 119.02 105.33
N ALA A 1009 69.66 119.62 104.64
CA ALA A 1009 69.93 119.34 103.23
C ALA A 1009 70.48 117.92 103.01
N ARG A 1010 71.34 117.44 103.91
CA ARG A 1010 72.05 116.16 103.79
C ARG A 1010 71.13 114.94 103.81
N ASP A 1011 70.19 114.90 104.75
CA ASP A 1011 69.33 113.73 104.97
C ASP A 1011 68.29 113.51 103.85
N THR A 1012 67.96 114.56 103.10
CA THR A 1012 67.00 114.48 101.99
C THR A 1012 67.54 113.68 100.80
N VAL A 1013 68.85 113.75 100.53
CA VAL A 1013 69.47 113.06 99.38
C VAL A 1013 69.56 111.54 99.63
N LYS A 1014 70.02 111.15 100.82
CA LYS A 1014 70.29 109.75 101.18
C LYS A 1014 69.08 108.83 100.90
N LYS A 1015 67.88 109.30 101.22
CA LYS A 1015 66.62 108.55 101.12
C LYS A 1015 66.18 108.21 99.68
N LYS A 1016 66.73 108.86 98.65
CA LYS A 1016 66.42 108.53 97.24
C LYS A 1016 67.19 107.29 96.74
N LEU A 1017 68.47 107.19 97.10
CA LEU A 1017 69.39 106.17 96.61
C LEU A 1017 68.95 104.74 96.95
N ASP A 1018 68.42 104.56 98.16
CA ASP A 1018 68.01 103.24 98.67
C ASP A 1018 66.81 102.68 97.88
N ALA A 1019 65.89 103.54 97.45
CA ALA A 1019 64.71 103.14 96.68
C ALA A 1019 65.07 102.67 95.25
N THR A 1020 65.93 103.42 94.56
CA THR A 1020 66.38 103.09 93.18
C THR A 1020 67.07 101.72 93.12
N THR A 1021 67.76 101.34 94.19
CA THR A 1021 68.53 100.08 94.29
C THR A 1021 67.65 98.83 94.31
N ALA A 1022 66.42 98.90 94.84
CA ALA A 1022 65.53 97.74 94.95
C ALA A 1022 64.91 97.33 93.59
N GLN A 1023 64.57 98.30 92.74
CA GLN A 1023 63.86 98.09 91.47
C GLN A 1023 64.66 97.25 90.45
N LEU A 1024 65.99 97.44 90.42
CA LEU A 1024 66.89 96.81 89.44
C LEU A 1024 66.89 95.27 89.57
N ASN A 1025 67.07 94.77 90.80
CA ASN A 1025 67.20 93.34 91.08
C ASN A 1025 65.97 92.51 90.66
N GLN A 1026 64.76 93.09 90.74
CA GLN A 1026 63.53 92.42 90.33
C GLN A 1026 63.47 92.20 88.81
N SER A 1027 63.94 93.18 88.04
CA SER A 1027 63.91 93.15 86.56
C SER A 1027 64.89 92.12 86.00
N GLN A 1028 66.10 92.00 86.59
CA GLN A 1028 67.08 90.97 86.25
C GLN A 1028 66.50 89.54 86.32
N GLN A 1029 65.64 89.28 87.30
CA GLN A 1029 65.13 87.92 87.58
C GLN A 1029 64.10 87.46 86.54
N GLN A 1030 63.35 88.39 85.93
CA GLN A 1030 62.29 88.09 84.97
C GLN A 1030 62.84 87.73 83.57
N LEU A 1031 63.93 88.37 83.13
CA LEU A 1031 64.52 88.14 81.82
C LEU A 1031 65.02 86.68 81.64
N THR A 1032 65.55 86.07 82.70
CA THR A 1032 66.04 84.68 82.68
C THR A 1032 64.91 83.68 82.38
N ALA A 1033 63.72 83.90 82.94
CA ALA A 1033 62.57 83.01 82.73
C ALA A 1033 62.02 83.07 81.30
N ALA A 1034 62.06 84.25 80.66
CA ALA A 1034 61.58 84.43 79.28
C ALA A 1034 62.40 83.59 78.27
N LYS A 1035 63.74 83.55 78.44
CA LYS A 1035 64.66 82.82 77.55
C LYS A 1035 64.40 81.31 77.53
N THR A 1036 64.26 80.70 78.71
CA THR A 1036 63.98 79.25 78.83
C THR A 1036 62.68 78.83 78.14
N ALA A 1037 61.68 79.72 78.08
CA ALA A 1037 60.42 79.43 77.40
C ALA A 1037 60.59 79.38 75.86
N LEU A 1038 61.37 80.31 75.30
CA LEU A 1038 61.58 80.46 73.85
C LEU A 1038 62.25 79.23 73.20
N ASP A 1039 63.25 78.66 73.86
CA ASP A 1039 63.94 77.44 73.39
C ASP A 1039 62.98 76.23 73.31
N ALA A 1040 62.08 76.10 74.29
CA ALA A 1040 61.11 75.01 74.34
C ALA A 1040 60.12 75.05 73.16
N SER A 1041 59.60 76.24 72.84
CA SER A 1041 58.70 76.43 71.69
C SER A 1041 59.41 76.20 70.35
N THR A 1042 60.69 76.59 70.25
CA THR A 1042 61.51 76.39 69.04
C THR A 1042 61.67 74.90 68.73
N LYS A 1043 61.96 74.08 69.75
CA LYS A 1043 62.13 72.62 69.61
C LYS A 1043 60.82 71.89 69.28
N ALA A 1044 59.69 72.39 69.76
CA ALA A 1044 58.38 71.82 69.46
C ALA A 1044 57.97 72.00 67.99
N ALA A 1045 58.14 73.21 67.42
CA ALA A 1045 57.78 73.50 66.04
C ALA A 1045 58.55 72.63 65.03
N ALA A 1046 59.88 72.50 65.19
CA ALA A 1046 60.71 71.67 64.32
C ALA A 1046 60.33 70.18 64.34
N THR A 1047 59.82 69.68 65.47
CA THR A 1047 59.38 68.28 65.61
C THR A 1047 58.10 68.00 64.82
N ALA A 1048 57.13 68.93 64.86
CA ALA A 1048 55.88 68.80 64.13
C ALA A 1048 56.07 68.88 62.60
N GLU A 1049 57.00 69.70 62.11
CA GLU A 1049 57.32 69.78 60.67
C GLU A 1049 57.85 68.45 60.12
N ALA A 1050 58.73 67.78 60.86
CA ALA A 1050 59.28 66.47 60.49
C ALA A 1050 58.19 65.38 60.45
N GLN A 1051 57.26 65.39 61.41
CA GLN A 1051 56.13 64.46 61.46
C GLN A 1051 55.17 64.65 60.27
N ALA A 1052 54.86 65.90 59.91
CA ALA A 1052 54.02 66.20 58.75
C ALA A 1052 54.66 65.72 57.42
N LYS A 1053 55.98 65.88 57.26
CA LYS A 1053 56.74 65.38 56.09
C LYS A 1053 56.74 63.85 56.00
N ALA A 1054 56.90 63.15 57.12
CA ALA A 1054 56.84 61.68 57.15
C ALA A 1054 55.45 61.15 56.78
N ALA A 1055 54.38 61.74 57.34
CA ALA A 1055 53.00 61.36 57.04
C ALA A 1055 52.65 61.55 55.54
N ALA A 1056 53.17 62.60 54.90
CA ALA A 1056 52.98 62.82 53.46
C ALA A 1056 53.61 61.71 52.60
N GLN A 1057 54.75 61.13 53.01
CA GLN A 1057 55.34 59.97 52.34
C GLN A 1057 54.48 58.70 52.52
N THR A 1058 53.82 58.54 53.67
CA THR A 1058 52.85 57.44 53.89
C THR A 1058 51.68 57.50 52.92
N VAL A 1059 51.16 58.70 52.59
CA VAL A 1059 50.10 58.87 51.58
C VAL A 1059 50.56 58.37 50.21
N LEU A 1060 51.77 58.73 49.76
CA LEU A 1060 52.33 58.27 48.48
C LEU A 1060 52.49 56.74 48.43
N ALA A 1061 52.94 56.12 49.53
CA ALA A 1061 53.03 54.67 49.63
C ALA A 1061 51.65 53.99 49.50
N LYS A 1062 50.62 54.52 50.18
CA LYS A 1062 49.24 54.00 50.06
C LYS A 1062 48.61 54.22 48.68
N GLN A 1063 48.97 55.29 47.98
CA GLN A 1063 48.57 55.50 46.58
C GLN A 1063 49.19 54.47 45.63
N ALA A 1064 50.41 53.98 45.91
CA ALA A 1064 51.01 52.87 45.16
C ALA A 1064 50.28 51.54 45.41
N GLU A 1065 49.84 51.27 46.65
CA GLU A 1065 49.02 50.09 46.99
C GLU A 1065 47.67 50.11 46.23
N VAL A 1066 47.00 51.26 46.14
CA VAL A 1066 45.78 51.44 45.32
C VAL A 1066 46.05 51.07 43.85
N LYS A 1067 47.13 51.57 43.25
CA LYS A 1067 47.48 51.28 41.85
C LYS A 1067 47.76 49.78 41.60
N ALA A 1068 48.38 49.11 42.57
CA ALA A 1068 48.59 47.66 42.52
C ALA A 1068 47.25 46.88 42.61
N ALA A 1069 46.37 47.26 43.54
CA ALA A 1069 45.05 46.65 43.69
C ALA A 1069 44.17 46.85 42.45
N GLN A 1070 44.19 48.06 41.85
CA GLN A 1070 43.47 48.37 40.61
C GLN A 1070 43.98 47.52 39.45
N THR A 1071 45.30 47.33 39.33
CA THR A 1071 45.91 46.43 38.32
C THR A 1071 45.44 44.98 38.49
N ALA A 1072 45.41 44.47 39.73
CA ALA A 1072 44.91 43.13 40.02
C ALA A 1072 43.41 42.98 39.71
N ALA A 1073 42.59 44.01 39.99
CA ALA A 1073 41.17 44.03 39.63
C ALA A 1073 40.96 44.03 38.10
N THR A 1074 41.77 44.77 37.33
CA THR A 1074 41.74 44.74 35.86
C THR A 1074 42.08 43.34 35.31
N GLN A 1075 43.09 42.68 35.86
CA GLN A 1075 43.44 41.30 35.46
C GLN A 1075 42.34 40.30 35.84
N ALA A 1076 41.73 40.43 37.02
CA ALA A 1076 40.62 39.59 37.45
C ALA A 1076 39.36 39.79 36.56
N TYR A 1077 39.10 41.02 36.11
CA TYR A 1077 38.02 41.33 35.17
C TYR A 1077 38.26 40.71 33.78
N ALA A 1078 39.51 40.77 33.27
CA ALA A 1078 39.87 40.11 32.02
C ALA A 1078 39.72 38.58 32.11
N ALA A 1079 40.14 37.97 33.23
CA ALA A 1079 39.95 36.55 33.49
C ALA A 1079 38.46 36.16 33.59
N LEU A 1080 37.64 36.97 34.26
CA LEU A 1080 36.19 36.79 34.30
C LEU A 1080 35.58 36.85 32.89
N LYS A 1081 35.93 37.86 32.09
CA LYS A 1081 35.42 38.00 30.71
C LYS A 1081 35.75 36.78 29.84
N ALA A 1082 36.95 36.22 29.96
CA ALA A 1082 37.34 34.99 29.28
C ALA A 1082 36.53 33.77 29.79
N ALA A 1083 36.39 33.61 31.10
CA ALA A 1083 35.63 32.52 31.70
C ALA A 1083 34.13 32.60 31.38
N THR A 1084 33.55 33.80 31.29
CA THR A 1084 32.17 34.01 30.81
C THR A 1084 31.99 33.49 29.39
N LYS A 1085 32.90 33.83 28.46
CA LYS A 1085 32.83 33.30 27.08
C LYS A 1085 32.93 31.78 27.06
N ALA A 1086 33.92 31.21 27.75
CA ALA A 1086 34.10 29.77 27.83
C ALA A 1086 32.88 29.03 28.42
N LYS A 1087 32.20 29.64 29.42
CA LYS A 1087 30.93 29.14 29.95
C LYS A 1087 29.83 29.15 28.88
N THR A 1088 29.61 30.29 28.20
CA THR A 1088 28.58 30.40 27.16
C THR A 1088 28.83 29.48 25.96
N ASP A 1089 30.09 29.33 25.52
CA ASP A 1089 30.48 28.40 24.46
C ASP A 1089 30.15 26.94 24.85
N ALA A 1090 30.44 26.56 26.11
CA ALA A 1090 30.16 25.22 26.63
C ALA A 1090 28.66 24.96 26.88
N GLU A 1091 27.89 25.98 27.29
CA GLU A 1091 26.43 25.91 27.39
C GLU A 1091 25.79 25.70 26.00
N ALA A 1092 26.26 26.39 24.96
CA ALA A 1092 25.80 26.15 23.59
C ALA A 1092 26.18 24.75 23.07
N ALA A 1093 27.39 24.26 23.38
CA ALA A 1093 27.84 22.93 23.01
C ALA A 1093 27.04 21.80 23.70
N GLU A 1094 26.68 21.97 24.97
CA GLU A 1094 25.80 21.05 25.70
C GLU A 1094 24.43 20.95 25.04
N VAL A 1095 23.78 22.08 24.74
CA VAL A 1095 22.46 22.12 24.08
C VAL A 1095 22.50 21.44 22.71
N ALA A 1096 23.56 21.68 21.91
CA ALA A 1096 23.75 21.02 20.62
C ALA A 1096 23.93 19.50 20.75
N ALA A 1097 24.72 19.05 21.73
CA ALA A 1097 24.95 17.63 21.99
C ALA A 1097 23.69 16.91 22.51
N GLN A 1098 22.93 17.54 23.41
CA GLN A 1098 21.64 17.03 23.89
C GLN A 1098 20.61 16.91 22.75
N ALA A 1099 20.54 17.90 21.85
CA ALA A 1099 19.66 17.85 20.68
C ALA A 1099 20.06 16.72 19.72
N LEU A 1100 21.36 16.54 19.47
CA LEU A 1100 21.87 15.44 18.65
C LEU A 1100 21.53 14.08 19.28
N ALA A 1101 21.85 13.86 20.55
CA ALA A 1101 21.57 12.63 21.27
C ALA A 1101 20.06 12.27 21.25
N LYS A 1102 19.18 13.24 21.52
CA LYS A 1102 17.72 13.08 21.43
C LYS A 1102 17.26 12.68 20.03
N SER A 1103 17.82 13.28 18.97
CA SER A 1103 17.46 12.96 17.59
C SER A 1103 17.97 11.58 17.14
N THR A 1104 19.19 11.20 17.53
CA THR A 1104 19.75 9.88 17.22
C THR A 1104 19.07 8.75 17.98
N GLU A 1105 18.63 8.98 19.23
CA GLU A 1105 17.87 8.01 20.00
C GLU A 1105 16.47 7.80 19.40
N ALA A 1106 15.79 8.86 18.95
CA ALA A 1106 14.53 8.73 18.22
C ALA A 1106 14.70 7.92 16.92
N ALA A 1107 15.78 8.14 16.17
CA ALA A 1107 16.12 7.34 14.99
C ALA A 1107 16.44 5.87 15.32
N ARG A 1108 17.12 5.61 16.44
CA ARG A 1108 17.40 4.26 16.96
C ARG A 1108 16.12 3.50 17.29
N VAL A 1109 15.19 4.12 18.03
CA VAL A 1109 13.89 3.53 18.37
C VAL A 1109 13.05 3.25 17.11
N ALA A 1110 13.08 4.15 16.12
CA ALA A 1110 12.39 3.94 14.85
C ALA A 1110 12.99 2.76 14.04
N ALA A 1111 14.32 2.67 13.95
CA ALA A 1111 15.02 1.58 13.28
C ALA A 1111 14.81 0.23 13.99
N GLU A 1112 14.82 0.21 15.32
CA GLU A 1112 14.53 -0.98 16.12
C GLU A 1112 13.10 -1.47 15.91
N LYS A 1113 12.09 -0.58 15.93
CA LYS A 1113 10.70 -0.92 15.64
C LYS A 1113 10.53 -1.47 14.21
N ALA A 1114 11.20 -0.87 13.23
CA ALA A 1114 11.16 -1.34 11.84
C ALA A 1114 11.79 -2.73 11.68
N PHE A 1115 12.96 -2.96 12.28
CA PHE A 1115 13.63 -4.26 12.31
C PHE A 1115 12.76 -5.33 12.98
N THR A 1116 12.24 -5.09 14.19
CA THR A 1116 11.44 -6.08 14.92
C THR A 1116 10.17 -6.49 14.17
N ALA A 1117 9.54 -5.56 13.44
CA ALA A 1117 8.41 -5.85 12.57
C ALA A 1117 8.82 -6.71 11.36
N ALA A 1118 9.93 -6.38 10.70
CA ALA A 1118 10.43 -7.12 9.54
C ALA A 1118 10.93 -8.53 9.92
N ASP A 1119 11.69 -8.69 11.00
CA ASP A 1119 12.09 -10.00 11.55
C ASP A 1119 10.86 -10.86 11.87
N THR A 1120 9.84 -10.28 12.53
CA THR A 1120 8.62 -11.00 12.87
C THR A 1120 7.82 -11.44 11.63
N ALA A 1121 7.84 -10.65 10.54
CA ALA A 1121 7.27 -11.05 9.26
C ALA A 1121 8.11 -12.13 8.55
N ALA A 1122 9.45 -12.05 8.65
CA ALA A 1122 10.42 -12.95 8.03
C ALA A 1122 10.67 -14.26 8.80
N LYS A 1123 9.97 -14.49 9.92
CA LYS A 1123 9.95 -15.79 10.62
C LYS A 1123 9.38 -16.88 9.70
N PRO A 1124 10.01 -18.06 9.63
CA PRO A 1124 9.55 -19.12 8.74
C PRO A 1124 8.15 -19.60 9.13
N LYS A 1125 7.25 -19.66 8.15
CA LYS A 1125 5.92 -20.25 8.29
C LYS A 1125 5.81 -21.45 7.35
N ASN A 1126 5.27 -22.55 7.87
CA ASN A 1126 4.91 -23.68 7.03
C ASN A 1126 3.64 -23.32 6.26
N ILE A 1127 3.76 -23.27 4.94
CA ILE A 1127 2.67 -22.98 4.01
C ILE A 1127 2.52 -24.17 3.05
N ASN A 1128 1.35 -24.35 2.46
CA ASN A 1128 1.21 -25.28 1.35
C ASN A 1128 1.70 -24.61 0.06
N PHE A 1129 2.29 -25.41 -0.80
CA PHE A 1129 2.54 -25.05 -2.19
C PHE A 1129 1.99 -26.16 -3.08
N THR A 1130 1.19 -25.77 -4.09
CA THR A 1130 0.31 -26.68 -4.82
C THR A 1130 0.38 -26.52 -6.35
N PRO A 1131 1.57 -26.55 -6.98
CA PRO A 1131 1.67 -26.41 -8.42
C PRO A 1131 1.01 -27.62 -9.14
N PRO A 1132 0.46 -27.41 -10.34
CA PRO A 1132 0.05 -28.48 -11.23
C PRO A 1132 1.27 -29.22 -11.80
N THR A 1133 1.07 -30.40 -12.38
CA THR A 1133 2.02 -31.03 -13.32
C THR A 1133 1.80 -30.52 -14.74
N THR A 1134 2.75 -30.81 -15.64
CA THR A 1134 2.51 -30.83 -17.09
C THR A 1134 1.23 -31.64 -17.39
N PRO A 1135 0.32 -31.16 -18.26
CA PRO A 1135 -0.85 -31.93 -18.69
C PRO A 1135 -0.45 -33.15 -19.51
N ILE A 1136 -1.10 -34.26 -19.22
CA ILE A 1136 -0.98 -35.54 -19.91
C ILE A 1136 -2.20 -35.65 -20.82
N VAL A 1137 -1.99 -35.71 -22.13
CA VAL A 1137 -3.05 -35.96 -23.10
C VAL A 1137 -3.02 -37.43 -23.49
N VAL A 1138 -4.15 -38.13 -23.33
CA VAL A 1138 -4.35 -39.52 -23.72
C VAL A 1138 -5.44 -39.59 -24.79
N GLU A 1139 -5.05 -39.92 -26.01
CA GLU A 1139 -5.97 -40.29 -27.09
C GLU A 1139 -6.25 -41.80 -26.99
N VAL A 1140 -7.51 -42.14 -26.73
CA VAL A 1140 -7.97 -43.52 -26.63
C VAL A 1140 -8.66 -43.93 -27.92
N LEU A 1141 -8.06 -44.91 -28.60
CA LEU A 1141 -8.59 -45.53 -29.82
C LEU A 1141 -9.43 -46.78 -29.47
N PRO A 1142 -10.43 -47.14 -30.29
CA PRO A 1142 -11.09 -48.44 -30.18
C PRO A 1142 -10.07 -49.58 -30.22
N SER A 1143 -10.26 -50.63 -29.41
CA SER A 1143 -9.40 -51.81 -29.47
C SER A 1143 -9.94 -52.90 -30.41
N PRO A 1144 -9.14 -53.50 -31.30
CA PRO A 1144 -9.52 -54.69 -32.07
C PRO A 1144 -9.68 -55.97 -31.24
N ALA A 1145 -9.20 -56.01 -29.99
CA ALA A 1145 -9.30 -57.18 -29.13
C ALA A 1145 -9.39 -56.85 -27.63
N LYS A 1146 -9.86 -57.83 -26.86
CA LYS A 1146 -9.84 -57.86 -25.40
C LYS A 1146 -9.03 -59.06 -24.92
N LEU A 1147 -8.24 -58.88 -23.85
CA LEU A 1147 -7.45 -59.92 -23.21
C LEU A 1147 -7.94 -60.23 -21.81
N ALA A 1148 -7.94 -61.51 -21.44
CA ALA A 1148 -8.03 -61.93 -20.04
C ALA A 1148 -6.94 -62.96 -19.73
N ALA A 1149 -5.94 -62.57 -18.95
CA ALA A 1149 -4.91 -63.46 -18.42
C ALA A 1149 -5.39 -64.16 -17.14
N THR A 1150 -5.39 -65.50 -17.16
CA THR A 1150 -5.63 -66.36 -15.99
C THR A 1150 -4.27 -66.80 -15.44
N VAL A 1151 -3.94 -66.30 -14.25
CA VAL A 1151 -2.67 -66.57 -13.56
C VAL A 1151 -2.89 -67.68 -12.52
N PRO A 1152 -2.21 -68.84 -12.60
CA PRO A 1152 -2.38 -69.91 -11.61
C PRO A 1152 -1.75 -69.54 -10.26
N ASN A 1153 -2.10 -70.30 -9.21
CA ASN A 1153 -1.52 -70.21 -7.86
C ASN A 1153 -1.51 -68.80 -7.22
N GLY A 1154 -2.37 -67.88 -7.68
CA GLY A 1154 -2.38 -66.49 -7.25
C GLY A 1154 -1.13 -65.69 -7.66
N GLY A 1155 -0.37 -66.16 -8.66
CA GLY A 1155 0.88 -65.54 -9.11
C GLY A 1155 2.15 -66.00 -8.40
N LYS A 1156 2.06 -66.97 -7.47
CA LYS A 1156 3.21 -67.47 -6.70
C LYS A 1156 4.09 -68.40 -7.52
N VAL A 1157 5.39 -68.08 -7.58
CA VAL A 1157 6.43 -68.82 -8.33
C VAL A 1157 7.77 -68.67 -7.62
N LYS A 1158 8.62 -69.72 -7.57
CA LYS A 1158 9.99 -69.57 -7.01
C LYS A 1158 10.99 -69.10 -8.05
N LYS A 1159 12.08 -68.47 -7.64
CA LYS A 1159 13.21 -68.12 -8.52
C LYS A 1159 13.77 -69.36 -9.22
N GLY A 1160 13.87 -69.30 -10.55
CA GLY A 1160 14.30 -70.44 -11.38
C GLY A 1160 13.16 -71.36 -11.82
N GLU A 1161 11.94 -71.20 -11.28
CA GLU A 1161 10.75 -71.89 -11.78
C GLU A 1161 10.06 -71.07 -12.89
N ALA A 1162 9.25 -71.76 -13.68
CA ALA A 1162 8.45 -71.22 -14.76
C ALA A 1162 6.95 -71.29 -14.41
N MET A 1163 6.17 -70.32 -14.89
CA MET A 1163 4.71 -70.32 -14.75
C MET A 1163 4.01 -70.10 -16.09
N GLU A 1164 3.11 -71.02 -16.45
CA GLU A 1164 2.24 -70.88 -17.61
C GLU A 1164 1.05 -69.97 -17.28
N VAL A 1165 0.89 -68.88 -18.02
CA VAL A 1165 -0.27 -67.98 -17.94
C VAL A 1165 -1.12 -68.21 -19.19
N THR A 1166 -2.38 -68.60 -18.99
CA THR A 1166 -3.34 -68.76 -20.11
C THR A 1166 -4.01 -67.42 -20.38
N VAL A 1167 -3.98 -66.95 -21.63
CA VAL A 1167 -4.54 -65.66 -22.04
C VAL A 1167 -5.64 -65.89 -23.07
N LYS A 1168 -6.86 -65.47 -22.73
CA LYS A 1168 -8.01 -65.49 -23.62
C LYS A 1168 -8.06 -64.23 -24.47
N VAL A 1169 -8.25 -64.40 -25.77
CA VAL A 1169 -8.28 -63.35 -26.80
C VAL A 1169 -9.70 -63.27 -27.39
N THR A 1170 -10.43 -62.22 -27.04
CA THR A 1170 -11.75 -61.92 -27.62
C THR A 1170 -11.58 -60.84 -28.69
N ARG A 1171 -11.76 -61.19 -29.97
CA ARG A 1171 -11.68 -60.21 -31.07
C ARG A 1171 -12.98 -59.44 -31.22
N GLN A 1172 -12.89 -58.19 -31.64
CA GLN A 1172 -14.01 -57.25 -31.73
C GLN A 1172 -13.75 -56.19 -32.83
N ASN A 1173 -14.68 -55.26 -33.04
CA ASN A 1173 -14.55 -54.14 -33.99
C ASN A 1173 -14.17 -54.57 -35.44
N GLY A 1174 -14.62 -55.76 -35.86
CA GLY A 1174 -14.37 -56.31 -37.20
C GLY A 1174 -13.03 -57.03 -37.39
N PHE A 1175 -12.14 -57.03 -36.39
CA PHE A 1175 -10.85 -57.70 -36.49
C PHE A 1175 -10.95 -59.23 -36.40
N THR A 1176 -10.20 -59.94 -37.25
CA THR A 1176 -10.19 -61.42 -37.33
C THR A 1176 -8.79 -62.05 -37.34
N GLY A 1177 -7.73 -61.23 -37.40
CA GLY A 1177 -6.35 -61.65 -37.66
C GLY A 1177 -5.62 -62.37 -36.51
N PRO A 1178 -4.35 -62.76 -36.71
CA PRO A 1178 -3.52 -63.34 -35.66
C PRO A 1178 -3.15 -62.29 -34.59
N VAL A 1179 -2.79 -62.76 -33.39
CA VAL A 1179 -2.43 -61.90 -32.26
C VAL A 1179 -1.16 -62.41 -31.58
N THR A 1180 -0.15 -61.56 -31.39
CA THR A 1180 1.13 -61.94 -30.77
C THR A 1180 1.18 -61.52 -29.31
N LEU A 1181 1.21 -62.49 -28.40
CA LEU A 1181 1.37 -62.28 -26.96
C LEU A 1181 2.86 -62.16 -26.59
N ALA A 1182 3.21 -61.21 -25.74
CA ALA A 1182 4.55 -61.04 -25.16
C ALA A 1182 4.46 -60.58 -23.69
N LEU A 1183 5.48 -60.86 -22.88
CA LEU A 1183 5.58 -60.34 -21.51
C LEU A 1183 6.29 -58.98 -21.51
N GLU A 1184 5.71 -58.00 -20.82
CA GLU A 1184 6.22 -56.64 -20.76
C GLU A 1184 6.52 -56.27 -19.30
N SER A 1185 7.80 -56.41 -18.93
CA SER A 1185 8.34 -56.11 -17.60
C SER A 1185 8.56 -54.60 -17.39
N PRO A 1186 8.25 -54.04 -16.21
CA PRO A 1186 8.61 -52.66 -15.87
C PRO A 1186 10.13 -52.45 -15.90
N ALA A 1187 10.56 -51.23 -16.25
CA ALA A 1187 11.97 -50.87 -16.23
C ALA A 1187 12.60 -51.08 -14.84
N GLY A 1188 13.73 -51.78 -14.79
CA GLY A 1188 14.43 -52.18 -13.55
C GLY A 1188 14.02 -53.54 -12.98
N VAL A 1189 12.98 -54.21 -13.52
CA VAL A 1189 12.62 -55.58 -13.13
C VAL A 1189 13.39 -56.58 -13.99
N ASN A 1190 14.54 -57.02 -13.45
CA ASN A 1190 15.37 -58.05 -14.07
C ASN A 1190 14.88 -59.47 -13.73
N GLY A 1191 15.41 -60.48 -14.41
CA GLY A 1191 15.17 -61.89 -14.10
C GLY A 1191 13.78 -62.44 -14.44
N LEU A 1192 12.94 -61.68 -15.17
CA LEU A 1192 11.66 -62.15 -15.72
C LEU A 1192 11.68 -62.11 -17.24
N ALA A 1193 11.34 -63.21 -17.91
CA ALA A 1193 11.27 -63.29 -19.37
C ALA A 1193 10.15 -64.24 -19.84
N ALA A 1194 9.65 -64.04 -21.06
CA ALA A 1194 8.80 -65.02 -21.74
C ALA A 1194 9.04 -64.97 -23.25
N THR A 1195 9.05 -66.13 -23.91
CA THR A 1195 9.06 -66.19 -25.38
C THR A 1195 7.71 -65.70 -25.92
N PRO A 1196 7.68 -64.82 -26.94
CA PRO A 1196 6.43 -64.40 -27.56
C PRO A 1196 5.65 -65.56 -28.20
N VAL A 1197 4.32 -65.52 -28.14
CA VAL A 1197 3.41 -66.59 -28.59
C VAL A 1197 2.34 -66.04 -29.51
N VAL A 1198 2.25 -66.57 -30.73
CA VAL A 1198 1.23 -66.16 -31.71
C VAL A 1198 -0.02 -67.00 -31.56
N VAL A 1199 -1.16 -66.35 -31.31
CA VAL A 1199 -2.51 -66.93 -31.36
C VAL A 1199 -3.05 -66.77 -32.79
N PRO A 1200 -3.25 -67.87 -33.55
CA PRO A 1200 -3.73 -67.80 -34.93
C PRO A 1200 -5.10 -67.15 -35.08
N ALA A 1201 -5.40 -66.68 -36.30
CA ALA A 1201 -6.75 -66.25 -36.68
C ALA A 1201 -7.78 -67.35 -36.35
N GLY A 1202 -8.92 -66.95 -35.79
CA GLY A 1202 -9.98 -67.87 -35.35
C GLY A 1202 -9.75 -68.59 -34.01
N GLN A 1203 -8.51 -68.71 -33.50
CA GLN A 1203 -8.27 -69.29 -32.17
C GLN A 1203 -8.48 -68.25 -31.05
N ALA A 1204 -9.05 -68.68 -29.93
CA ALA A 1204 -9.53 -67.80 -28.85
C ALA A 1204 -8.63 -67.74 -27.61
N GLU A 1205 -7.60 -68.59 -27.50
CA GLU A 1205 -6.75 -68.70 -26.31
C GLU A 1205 -5.29 -68.96 -26.72
N GLY A 1206 -4.35 -68.46 -25.92
CA GLY A 1206 -2.90 -68.70 -26.04
C GLY A 1206 -2.27 -68.87 -24.67
N LYS A 1207 -1.14 -69.57 -24.60
CA LYS A 1207 -0.42 -69.86 -23.34
C LYS A 1207 0.97 -69.26 -23.41
N ILE A 1208 1.29 -68.34 -22.49
CA ILE A 1208 2.62 -67.71 -22.40
C ILE A 1208 3.33 -68.19 -21.13
N VAL A 1209 4.56 -68.66 -21.27
CA VAL A 1209 5.34 -69.22 -20.14
C VAL A 1209 6.31 -68.15 -19.63
N ILE A 1210 6.04 -67.65 -18.43
CA ILE A 1210 6.90 -66.71 -17.73
C ILE A 1210 8.00 -67.50 -17.01
N GLN A 1211 9.24 -67.30 -17.43
CA GLN A 1211 10.45 -67.81 -16.79
C GLN A 1211 10.92 -66.82 -15.73
N THR A 1212 11.28 -67.31 -14.55
CA THR A 1212 12.01 -66.53 -13.54
C THR A 1212 13.47 -67.01 -13.47
N THR A 1213 14.41 -66.12 -13.20
CA THR A 1213 15.82 -66.47 -12.95
C THR A 1213 16.20 -66.22 -11.49
N GLY A 1214 17.42 -66.59 -11.08
CA GLY A 1214 17.96 -66.23 -9.77
C GLY A 1214 18.06 -64.72 -9.50
N GLU A 1215 18.04 -63.90 -10.57
CA GLU A 1215 18.06 -62.42 -10.50
C GLU A 1215 16.66 -61.80 -10.30
N ALA A 1216 15.58 -62.59 -10.37
CA ALA A 1216 14.23 -62.09 -10.16
C ALA A 1216 14.10 -61.44 -8.76
N PRO A 1217 13.43 -60.30 -8.61
CA PRO A 1217 13.29 -59.63 -7.32
C PRO A 1217 12.46 -60.47 -6.35
N ASP A 1218 12.82 -60.47 -5.06
CA ASP A 1218 12.02 -61.14 -4.01
C ASP A 1218 10.72 -60.35 -3.74
N GLY A 1219 9.59 -61.06 -3.67
CA GLY A 1219 8.29 -60.52 -3.32
C GLY A 1219 7.38 -60.22 -4.52
N LYS A 1220 6.41 -59.32 -4.31
CA LYS A 1220 5.37 -59.01 -5.30
C LYS A 1220 5.89 -58.09 -6.40
N VAL A 1221 5.79 -58.55 -7.65
CA VAL A 1221 6.11 -57.75 -8.84
C VAL A 1221 4.86 -57.01 -9.30
N GLU A 1222 4.88 -55.68 -9.23
CA GLU A 1222 3.77 -54.83 -9.65
C GLU A 1222 3.95 -54.34 -11.09
N ASN A 1223 2.87 -53.82 -11.69
CA ASN A 1223 2.86 -53.21 -13.04
C ASN A 1223 3.23 -54.13 -14.22
N LEU A 1224 3.40 -55.43 -14.00
CA LEU A 1224 3.65 -56.43 -15.05
C LEU A 1224 2.39 -56.66 -15.91
N VAL A 1225 2.57 -56.80 -17.22
CA VAL A 1225 1.46 -57.12 -18.15
C VAL A 1225 1.89 -58.16 -19.19
N VAL A 1226 0.92 -58.93 -19.70
CA VAL A 1226 1.05 -59.60 -20.99
C VAL A 1226 0.41 -58.72 -22.06
N ARG A 1227 1.20 -58.33 -23.06
CA ARG A 1227 0.79 -57.50 -24.19
C ARG A 1227 0.45 -58.36 -25.40
N ALA A 1228 -0.68 -58.07 -26.02
CA ALA A 1228 -1.03 -58.52 -27.36
C ALA A 1228 -0.71 -57.41 -28.36
N GLY A 1229 0.17 -57.69 -29.33
CA GLY A 1229 0.33 -56.88 -30.54
C GLY A 1229 -0.44 -57.49 -31.72
N MET A 1230 -1.05 -56.65 -32.53
CA MET A 1230 -1.73 -57.03 -33.78
C MET A 1230 -1.72 -55.88 -34.80
N ASP A 1231 -1.98 -56.21 -36.07
CA ASP A 1231 -2.12 -55.22 -37.15
C ASP A 1231 -3.62 -54.98 -37.44
N PHE A 1232 -4.07 -53.76 -37.16
CA PHE A 1232 -5.43 -53.29 -37.37
C PHE A 1232 -5.42 -51.77 -37.47
N ASN A 1233 -5.57 -51.24 -38.70
CA ASN A 1233 -5.36 -49.84 -39.03
C ASN A 1233 -3.95 -49.33 -38.61
N GLY A 1234 -2.94 -50.21 -38.71
CA GLY A 1234 -1.61 -50.03 -38.14
C GLY A 1234 -1.40 -50.87 -36.88
N ARG A 1235 -0.29 -50.64 -36.16
CA ARG A 1235 0.05 -51.39 -34.95
C ARG A 1235 -0.92 -51.06 -33.81
N ALA A 1236 -1.79 -52.01 -33.48
CA ALA A 1236 -2.71 -51.96 -32.34
C ALA A 1236 -2.22 -52.88 -31.23
N GLU A 1237 -2.39 -52.47 -29.98
CA GLU A 1237 -1.88 -53.21 -28.82
C GLU A 1237 -2.85 -53.20 -27.64
N VAL A 1238 -2.88 -54.30 -26.87
CA VAL A 1238 -3.74 -54.48 -25.69
C VAL A 1238 -2.93 -55.14 -24.57
N ASP A 1239 -3.10 -54.72 -23.31
CA ASP A 1239 -2.40 -55.28 -22.15
C ASP A 1239 -3.36 -55.99 -21.20
N SER A 1240 -2.98 -57.17 -20.69
CA SER A 1240 -3.65 -57.84 -19.57
C SER A 1240 -2.75 -57.81 -18.34
N PRO A 1241 -3.14 -57.16 -17.23
CA PRO A 1241 -2.35 -57.14 -16.00
C PRO A 1241 -2.09 -58.53 -15.43
N VAL A 1242 -0.85 -58.78 -15.02
CA VAL A 1242 -0.42 -60.00 -14.33
C VAL A 1242 0.22 -59.61 -13.00
N VAL A 1243 -0.14 -60.31 -11.93
CA VAL A 1243 0.52 -60.17 -10.62
C VAL A 1243 1.38 -61.40 -10.41
N LEU A 1244 2.66 -61.20 -10.07
CA LEU A 1244 3.54 -62.26 -9.60
C LEU A 1244 3.94 -61.99 -8.15
N GLU A 1245 4.14 -63.05 -7.39
CA GLU A 1245 4.81 -63.04 -6.09
C GLU A 1245 5.96 -64.04 -6.17
N VAL A 1246 7.16 -63.53 -6.40
CA VAL A 1246 8.38 -64.33 -6.55
C VAL A 1246 8.93 -64.67 -5.17
N THR A 1247 8.99 -65.95 -4.84
CA THR A 1247 9.62 -66.43 -3.60
C THR A 1247 11.01 -67.01 -3.87
N LYS A 1248 11.79 -67.19 -2.80
CA LYS A 1248 12.99 -68.02 -2.81
C LYS A 1248 12.65 -69.49 -3.02
#